data_AF-A0A060QFP0-F1
#
_entry.id   AF-A0A060QFP0-F1
#
_cell.length_a   1.000
_cell.length_b   1.000
_cell.length_c   1.000
_cell.angle_alpha   90.00
_cell.angle_beta   90.00
_cell.angle_gamma   90.00
#
_symmetry.space_group_name_H-M   'P 1'
#
loop_
_entity.id
_entity.type
_entity.pdbx_description
1 polymer ?
#
loop_
_entity_poly.entity_id
_entity_poly.type
_entity_poly.pdbx_seq_one_letter_code
_entity_poly.pdbx_strand_id
1 'polypeptide(L)'
;MRFQISAITSVATRAFLLASCAIIAQTAVAQTPAAPTLQSTAKKPAKGSTKSVVPGSERPEHITVVARKSSALLQLRAKNDVSVADAAFIASHPDTNIAETLARLPGVNVLSTTVGSSIGGTASMIDNASRGEGQLISVRGIGPDYTLNLIDGVNVATAKPASRQVQLSLMPPLGFSDVVVNKTAQASEMGEWISGFVDFHTPNALELGHDAFSLKGRGDFNQQAYRYGVQRGPFNGGGVVQADATKLFGSHKQFGVRVVGYYQSRNFATQVANNNEYYWDFVHTLTGSDHTPVPSTPPTNNLIAAFINPQASFGNSLRTGGNLALDWQGEHVHAFARGSFAYSNTQQYTVQRSLQAMSTNWLPQPDGTFTVQEGGVNGSYWYETNPEIQALSTMQIGAAFDLNKWHATVAAFGSFARDDSSSVQVSYKNYQLDPSGQALILNQQFAGRPPYPVANLTAPQISEMNNFSDYVPQTSANYGYPGVETTDYKNNQALGGVKFDNMVDTGWTHAPHINFGLRYYDTIRNATNRDYSYDNPDGLLPGLAPTLASGQFQTGSISSPYLGALSRIMPFETPILSMPALKNYISGLPLSYATSGGDLPWTGNAIDSAYNANANTQRANEGLIAGYFSVPITFGAFTLEPGLRFEHSDITNRYWNAVYDTDGNLTGGAFQSDNTHYNQFLPSVFATYRPTSLSVYRASAVTSYVRPNTFLLGGGRTVTPDGNGVFTVQEGNPNLRPVVSRNFDIGGQWIAQDGSSLALTGYYKLLSDYLFDAGSSTRTDGTHYVSSDSTTNSSPSLIINKPANGGNAQAYGLEVAAEKKLRFLPSFARNLSLSGNLTLQRTHANLNLSGIANGTPIQYAPAWMFNVALSYTSARVNSNLSFRRSGKFIETYYLYKNTNGSNIDLSWWDQPIQRLDYFFQYKFTPHVAAAFAAQNLLNDVSYYSTRGRSSIDVPQIVQPGRTFIFHHALERFLMRPHILLCVGMLLLQPAAGASTAARREDTVSVMSFNVRFPSPNDGSNIWDKRKSLFIETIRRAHPDVIGTQEIFQSQADAVIKALPKYRWFGLDRFGAHTSEHMGIFYDPTRLCLLEHGQFWLSKTPDKPGSLGWGAPLPRSANWAIFAQGCDRNRAFLFMDTHLANRDIEDEQARVHSAELIVNMARRYAEKRPAILTADLNADPESQAHAVLATWFTDAWTAAANRSGPPKTFHDFTGIPTDRIDTIMLHGAIISSIKTDTFHKGRAYPSDHFPVEAVISFPMPTDTH
;
A
#
# COMPACT_ATOMS: atom_id res chain seq x y z
N MET A 1 -13.21 0.76 41.03
CA MET A 1 -12.81 2.17 40.85
C MET A 1 -12.43 2.34 39.39
N ARG A 2 -13.28 3.04 38.62
CA ARG A 2 -13.15 3.30 37.17
C ARG A 2 -12.30 4.56 36.96
N PHE A 3 -11.53 4.61 35.86
CA PHE A 3 -11.26 5.74 34.95
C PHE A 3 -9.80 5.83 34.42
N GLN A 4 -9.71 5.97 33.09
CA GLN A 4 -8.62 6.49 32.24
C GLN A 4 -7.35 5.65 32.00
N ILE A 5 -7.41 4.74 31.02
CA ILE A 5 -6.24 4.20 30.29
C ILE A 5 -5.92 5.02 29.01
N SER A 6 -6.82 5.91 28.55
CA SER A 6 -6.55 6.78 27.39
C SER A 6 -5.45 7.84 27.62
N ALA A 7 -5.06 8.10 28.87
CA ALA A 7 -4.00 9.07 29.20
C ALA A 7 -2.58 8.51 29.10
N ILE A 8 -2.39 7.18 29.05
CA ILE A 8 -1.06 6.56 28.98
C ILE A 8 -0.49 6.59 27.55
N THR A 9 -1.37 6.62 26.53
CA THR A 9 -1.01 6.71 25.10
C THR A 9 -0.44 8.06 24.66
N SER A 10 -0.78 9.18 25.31
CA SER A 10 -0.20 10.50 24.98
C SER A 10 1.04 10.84 25.81
N VAL A 11 1.16 10.27 27.01
CA VAL A 11 2.27 10.53 27.95
C VAL A 11 3.49 9.66 27.64
N ALA A 12 3.34 8.39 27.25
CA ALA A 12 4.50 7.56 26.86
C ALA A 12 5.17 8.08 25.57
N THR A 13 4.35 8.53 24.61
CA THR A 13 4.82 9.10 23.33
C THR A 13 5.51 10.46 23.52
N ARG A 14 5.03 11.32 24.45
CA ARG A 14 5.69 12.60 24.79
C ARG A 14 6.87 12.43 25.77
N ALA A 15 6.84 11.46 26.68
CA ALA A 15 7.91 11.18 27.62
C ALA A 15 9.15 10.58 26.94
N PHE A 16 8.97 9.74 25.91
CA PHE A 16 10.09 9.25 25.11
C PHE A 16 10.74 10.36 24.26
N LEU A 17 9.94 11.31 23.73
CA LEU A 17 10.45 12.47 22.98
C LEU A 17 11.12 13.52 23.88
N LEU A 18 10.64 13.74 25.11
CA LEU A 18 11.24 14.70 26.07
C LEU A 18 12.46 14.13 26.82
N ALA A 19 12.49 12.83 27.14
CA ALA A 19 13.66 12.18 27.75
C ALA A 19 14.85 12.09 26.78
N SER A 20 14.58 11.97 25.47
CA SER A 20 15.61 11.99 24.41
C SER A 20 16.28 13.35 24.24
N CYS A 21 15.57 14.46 24.51
CA CYS A 21 16.13 15.81 24.42
C CYS A 21 16.84 16.28 25.70
N ALA A 22 16.43 15.79 26.88
CA ALA A 22 17.04 16.22 28.16
C ALA A 22 18.43 15.62 28.42
N ILE A 23 18.72 14.42 27.89
CA ILE A 23 20.03 13.75 28.10
C ILE A 23 21.13 14.32 27.20
N ILE A 24 20.78 14.98 26.09
CA ILE A 24 21.74 15.62 25.18
C ILE A 24 22.17 17.03 25.65
N ALA A 25 21.42 17.66 26.57
CA ALA A 25 21.68 19.03 26.99
C ALA A 25 22.55 19.20 28.27
N GLN A 26 22.88 18.12 29.00
CA GLN A 26 23.55 18.24 30.31
C GLN A 26 25.01 17.79 30.40
N THR A 27 25.67 17.40 29.30
CA THR A 27 27.09 16.98 29.33
C THR A 27 28.08 17.99 28.73
N ALA A 28 27.66 19.22 28.43
CA ALA A 28 28.51 20.22 27.79
C ALA A 28 28.79 21.47 28.66
N VAL A 29 29.25 21.30 29.90
CA VAL A 29 30.05 22.33 30.59
C VAL A 29 31.08 21.65 31.50
N ALA A 30 32.30 21.47 30.99
CA ALA A 30 33.49 21.35 31.83
C ALA A 30 34.66 22.01 31.08
N GLN A 31 35.15 23.12 31.64
CA GLN A 31 36.28 23.88 31.13
C GLN A 31 37.63 23.23 31.49
N THR A 32 38.65 23.66 30.74
CA THR A 32 40.12 23.71 31.02
C THR A 32 40.99 22.52 30.57
N PRO A 33 42.31 22.73 30.35
CA PRO A 33 43.03 23.84 29.69
C PRO A 33 43.99 23.35 28.58
N ALA A 34 44.76 24.28 27.99
CA ALA A 34 45.57 24.11 26.78
C ALA A 34 46.96 23.46 26.94
N ALA A 35 47.45 22.98 25.78
CA ALA A 35 48.85 22.74 25.32
C ALA A 35 49.50 21.36 25.62
N PRO A 36 50.55 20.91 24.86
CA PRO A 36 51.16 21.47 23.64
C PRO A 36 51.30 20.47 22.44
N THR A 37 51.66 21.06 21.31
CA THR A 37 52.04 20.46 20.01
C THR A 37 53.31 19.60 20.10
N LEU A 38 53.32 18.43 19.44
CA LEU A 38 54.55 17.81 18.92
C LEU A 38 54.26 17.08 17.59
N GLN A 39 55.05 17.45 16.58
CA GLN A 39 55.10 16.85 15.25
C GLN A 39 55.70 15.44 15.32
N SER A 40 55.17 14.48 14.56
CA SER A 40 55.97 13.34 14.10
C SER A 40 55.60 12.95 12.66
N THR A 41 56.66 12.71 11.90
CA THR A 41 56.77 12.51 10.47
C THR A 41 56.26 11.14 10.01
N ALA A 42 55.39 11.11 9.01
CA ALA A 42 54.95 9.86 8.38
C ALA A 42 55.89 9.47 7.22
N LYS A 43 56.64 8.36 7.39
CA LYS A 43 57.28 7.62 6.30
C LYS A 43 56.32 6.54 5.79
N LYS A 44 56.09 6.52 4.47
CA LYS A 44 55.50 5.39 3.72
C LYS A 44 56.36 4.12 3.88
N PRO A 45 55.75 2.93 3.75
CA PRO A 45 56.37 1.90 2.91
C PRO A 45 55.41 1.24 1.91
N ALA A 46 56.06 0.62 0.92
CA ALA A 46 55.53 0.05 -0.30
C ALA A 46 55.22 -1.45 -0.20
N LYS A 47 54.68 -1.97 -1.31
CA LYS A 47 54.21 -3.32 -1.63
C LYS A 47 55.13 -4.50 -1.26
N GLY A 48 54.50 -5.59 -0.81
CA GLY A 48 54.68 -6.95 -1.35
C GLY A 48 55.52 -7.96 -0.53
N SER A 49 54.88 -9.02 0.00
CA SER A 49 55.25 -10.42 -0.28
C SER A 49 54.30 -11.40 0.44
N THR A 50 53.95 -12.46 -0.27
CA THR A 50 53.20 -13.64 0.18
C THR A 50 54.07 -14.54 1.06
N LYS A 51 53.55 -14.98 2.22
CA LYS A 51 54.11 -16.12 2.96
C LYS A 51 53.01 -17.15 3.31
N SER A 52 53.38 -18.40 3.02
CA SER A 52 52.71 -19.66 3.37
C SER A 52 52.58 -19.84 4.88
N VAL A 53 51.44 -20.38 5.35
CA VAL A 53 51.17 -20.68 6.77
C VAL A 53 51.00 -22.20 6.95
N VAL A 54 51.81 -22.76 7.86
CA VAL A 54 51.67 -24.09 8.46
C VAL A 54 50.86 -23.93 9.77
N PRO A 55 49.96 -24.86 10.16
CA PRO A 55 49.04 -24.64 11.25
C PRO A 55 49.64 -25.03 12.61
N GLY A 56 49.67 -24.09 13.55
CA GLY A 56 50.01 -24.33 14.95
C GLY A 56 49.61 -23.15 15.84
N SER A 57 48.61 -23.38 16.69
CA SER A 57 48.24 -22.62 17.89
C SER A 57 48.43 -21.09 17.87
N GLU A 58 47.42 -20.36 17.42
CA GLU A 58 47.21 -18.97 17.85
C GLU A 58 45.77 -18.81 18.36
N ARG A 59 45.65 -18.02 19.43
CA ARG A 59 44.40 -17.62 20.11
C ARG A 59 43.37 -17.14 19.07
N PRO A 60 42.06 -17.33 19.31
CA PRO A 60 41.05 -16.89 18.34
C PRO A 60 41.06 -15.37 18.28
N GLU A 61 41.80 -14.81 17.32
CA GLU A 61 41.54 -13.46 16.85
C GLU A 61 40.10 -13.46 16.37
N HIS A 62 39.27 -12.64 17.00
CA HIS A 62 37.90 -12.34 16.60
C HIS A 62 37.98 -11.62 15.24
N ILE A 63 38.15 -12.38 14.17
CA ILE A 63 38.08 -11.86 12.81
C ILE A 63 36.59 -11.62 12.52
N THR A 64 36.12 -10.40 12.77
CA THR A 64 34.87 -9.91 12.18
C THR A 64 35.07 -9.81 10.68
N VAL A 65 34.82 -10.91 9.96
CA VAL A 65 34.89 -10.95 8.50
C VAL A 65 33.74 -10.12 7.94
N VAL A 66 33.99 -8.84 7.64
CA VAL A 66 33.10 -7.90 6.92
C VAL A 66 33.07 -8.22 5.41
N ALA A 67 32.92 -9.49 5.05
CA ALA A 67 32.67 -9.89 3.67
C ALA A 67 31.16 -10.06 3.49
N ARG A 68 30.57 -9.37 2.49
CA ARG A 68 29.22 -9.69 1.98
C ARG A 68 29.21 -11.18 1.61
N LYS A 69 28.73 -12.04 2.51
CA LYS A 69 28.58 -13.47 2.24
C LYS A 69 27.46 -13.60 1.20
N SER A 70 27.68 -14.36 0.14
CA SER A 70 26.60 -14.69 -0.79
C SER A 70 25.53 -15.50 -0.06
N SER A 71 24.26 -15.29 -0.39
CA SER A 71 23.14 -16.12 0.10
C SER A 71 23.44 -17.63 0.05
N ALA A 72 24.06 -18.12 -1.01
CA ALA A 72 24.47 -19.53 -1.14
C ALA A 72 25.44 -20.00 -0.04
N LEU A 73 26.38 -19.16 0.41
CA LEU A 73 27.30 -19.50 1.50
C LEU A 73 26.62 -19.49 2.87
N LEU A 74 25.66 -18.59 3.08
CA LEU A 74 24.82 -18.59 4.29
C LEU A 74 24.00 -19.88 4.36
N GLN A 75 23.35 -20.25 3.25
CA GLN A 75 22.63 -21.51 3.13
C GLN A 75 23.54 -22.73 3.35
N LEU A 76 24.76 -22.75 2.81
CA LEU A 76 25.71 -23.86 2.99
C LEU A 76 26.13 -24.06 4.46
N ARG A 77 26.17 -22.96 5.23
CA ARG A 77 26.55 -22.99 6.66
C ARG A 77 25.38 -23.37 7.58
N ALA A 78 24.14 -23.15 7.16
CA ALA A 78 22.96 -23.52 7.94
C ALA A 78 22.96 -25.01 8.32
N LYS A 79 22.42 -25.33 9.50
CA LYS A 79 22.27 -26.71 9.99
C LYS A 79 21.05 -27.42 9.39
N ASN A 80 20.02 -26.64 9.11
CA ASN A 80 18.74 -27.02 8.52
C ASN A 80 18.63 -26.56 7.06
N ASP A 81 17.52 -26.92 6.40
CA ASP A 81 17.21 -26.42 5.06
C ASP A 81 16.62 -25.00 5.14
N VAL A 82 17.28 -24.06 4.48
CA VAL A 82 16.93 -22.63 4.50
C VAL A 82 17.05 -22.02 3.11
N SER A 83 16.17 -21.09 2.80
CA SER A 83 16.27 -20.22 1.63
C SER A 83 16.56 -18.79 2.09
N VAL A 84 17.54 -18.14 1.47
CA VAL A 84 18.02 -16.82 1.90
C VAL A 84 17.88 -15.82 0.75
N ALA A 85 17.16 -14.74 1.00
CA ALA A 85 17.11 -13.56 0.15
C ALA A 85 17.98 -12.47 0.78
N ASP A 86 19.21 -12.28 0.28
CA ASP A 86 20.11 -11.24 0.77
C ASP A 86 19.78 -9.85 0.20
N ALA A 87 20.37 -8.79 0.75
CA ALA A 87 20.14 -7.41 0.30
C ALA A 87 20.41 -7.19 -1.21
N ALA A 88 21.31 -7.97 -1.82
CA ALA A 88 21.59 -7.85 -3.25
C ALA A 88 20.47 -8.48 -4.08
N PHE A 89 19.98 -9.65 -3.67
CA PHE A 89 18.79 -10.29 -4.23
C PHE A 89 17.58 -9.38 -4.12
N ILE A 90 17.32 -8.82 -2.95
CA ILE A 90 16.18 -7.93 -2.72
C ILE A 90 16.27 -6.67 -3.60
N ALA A 91 17.46 -6.06 -3.70
CA ALA A 91 17.64 -4.84 -4.49
C ALA A 91 17.64 -5.05 -6.02
N SER A 92 17.85 -6.28 -6.50
CA SER A 92 17.86 -6.60 -7.94
C SER A 92 16.50 -6.98 -8.51
N HIS A 93 15.45 -7.00 -7.69
CA HIS A 93 14.10 -7.32 -8.13
C HIS A 93 13.21 -6.07 -8.09
N PRO A 94 12.39 -5.88 -9.14
CA PRO A 94 11.48 -4.77 -9.20
C PRO A 94 10.23 -5.15 -8.39
N ASP A 95 10.25 -5.06 -7.07
CA ASP A 95 9.09 -5.39 -6.22
C ASP A 95 8.70 -4.19 -5.35
N THR A 96 7.41 -4.04 -5.03
CA THR A 96 6.89 -2.93 -4.18
C THR A 96 6.79 -3.30 -2.71
N ASN A 97 6.83 -4.59 -2.39
CA ASN A 97 6.78 -5.16 -1.04
C ASN A 97 7.67 -6.42 -0.95
N ILE A 98 7.95 -6.87 0.26
CA ILE A 98 8.86 -8.01 0.49
C ILE A 98 8.25 -9.36 0.09
N ALA A 99 6.93 -9.56 0.19
CA ALA A 99 6.26 -10.81 -0.16
C ALA A 99 6.53 -11.22 -1.62
N GLU A 100 6.40 -10.26 -2.54
CA GLU A 100 6.67 -10.46 -3.96
C GLU A 100 8.11 -10.87 -4.25
N THR A 101 9.07 -10.33 -3.50
CA THR A 101 10.48 -10.70 -3.59
C THR A 101 10.71 -12.15 -3.16
N LEU A 102 10.06 -12.59 -2.09
CA LEU A 102 10.20 -13.95 -1.56
C LEU A 102 9.57 -15.01 -2.48
N ALA A 103 8.63 -14.65 -3.37
CA ALA A 103 8.04 -15.55 -4.37
C ALA A 103 9.07 -16.28 -5.25
N ARG A 104 10.28 -15.70 -5.35
CA ARG A 104 11.37 -16.23 -6.17
C ARG A 104 12.24 -17.24 -5.41
N LEU A 105 11.92 -17.55 -4.16
CA LEU A 105 12.59 -18.59 -3.36
C LEU A 105 11.92 -19.96 -3.56
N PRO A 106 12.68 -21.07 -3.45
CA PRO A 106 12.13 -22.42 -3.55
C PRO A 106 11.03 -22.67 -2.52
N GLY A 107 9.91 -23.26 -2.96
CA GLY A 107 8.77 -23.60 -2.11
C GLY A 107 7.96 -22.43 -1.58
N VAL A 108 8.19 -21.20 -2.04
CA VAL A 108 7.43 -20.03 -1.61
C VAL A 108 6.40 -19.67 -2.69
N ASN A 109 5.13 -19.71 -2.33
CA ASN A 109 4.03 -19.17 -3.15
C ASN A 109 3.57 -17.84 -2.53
N VAL A 110 3.17 -16.88 -3.37
CA VAL A 110 2.60 -15.61 -2.92
C VAL A 110 1.10 -15.62 -3.14
N LEU A 111 0.37 -15.11 -2.15
CA LEU A 111 -1.08 -14.99 -2.18
C LEU A 111 -1.47 -13.51 -2.20
N SER A 112 -2.34 -13.14 -3.13
CA SER A 112 -2.87 -11.77 -3.28
C SER A 112 -4.03 -11.50 -2.31
N THR A 113 -4.70 -12.55 -1.85
CA THR A 113 -5.74 -12.52 -0.83
C THR A 113 -5.85 -13.90 -0.19
N THR A 114 -6.70 -14.02 0.83
CA THR A 114 -7.23 -15.29 1.31
C THR A 114 -8.73 -15.10 1.43
N VAL A 115 -9.52 -15.74 0.56
CA VAL A 115 -10.98 -15.72 0.64
C VAL A 115 -11.42 -16.52 1.86
N GLY A 116 -12.03 -15.83 2.82
CA GLY A 116 -12.47 -16.43 4.06
C GLY A 116 -13.33 -15.47 4.87
N SER A 117 -14.63 -15.77 4.94
CA SER A 117 -15.47 -15.33 6.04
C SER A 117 -14.84 -15.91 7.30
N SER A 118 -14.07 -15.10 8.03
CA SER A 118 -13.63 -15.50 9.37
C SER A 118 -14.83 -16.08 10.10
N ILE A 119 -14.60 -17.16 10.85
CA ILE A 119 -15.62 -17.70 11.73
C ILE A 119 -16.04 -16.55 12.67
N GLY A 120 -17.25 -16.03 12.45
CA GLY A 120 -17.73 -14.74 12.98
C GLY A 120 -18.13 -13.67 11.95
N GLY A 121 -17.97 -13.88 10.64
CA GLY A 121 -18.46 -12.98 9.59
C GLY A 121 -17.71 -11.66 9.41
N THR A 122 -16.44 -11.55 9.85
CA THR A 122 -15.80 -10.23 10.03
C THR A 122 -14.52 -9.96 9.23
N ALA A 123 -14.00 -10.90 8.44
CA ALA A 123 -12.67 -10.77 7.81
C ALA A 123 -12.66 -10.67 6.28
N SER A 124 -13.79 -10.86 5.60
CA SER A 124 -13.83 -10.85 4.13
C SER A 124 -14.31 -9.51 3.56
N MET A 125 -13.96 -8.39 4.20
CA MET A 125 -14.44 -7.06 3.79
C MET A 125 -13.42 -6.30 2.95
N ILE A 126 -12.12 -6.61 3.08
CA ILE A 126 -11.08 -5.91 2.32
C ILE A 126 -10.68 -6.76 1.12
N ASP A 127 -11.05 -6.30 -0.08
CA ASP A 127 -10.57 -6.90 -1.32
C ASP A 127 -9.09 -6.54 -1.53
N ASN A 128 -8.22 -7.28 -0.86
CA ASN A 128 -6.78 -7.11 -0.95
C ASN A 128 -6.22 -7.53 -2.31
N ALA A 129 -6.88 -8.47 -3.00
CA ALA A 129 -6.45 -8.91 -4.32
C ALA A 129 -6.48 -7.74 -5.30
N SER A 130 -7.53 -6.91 -5.21
CA SER A 130 -7.72 -5.70 -6.02
C SER A 130 -6.63 -4.62 -5.85
N ARG A 131 -5.73 -4.74 -4.87
CA ARG A 131 -4.54 -3.87 -4.74
C ARG A 131 -3.43 -4.24 -5.71
N GLY A 132 -3.53 -5.39 -6.36
CA GLY A 132 -2.61 -5.83 -7.41
C GLY A 132 -1.20 -6.14 -6.94
N GLU A 133 -1.04 -6.56 -5.67
CA GLU A 133 0.25 -6.97 -5.10
C GLU A 133 0.07 -8.13 -4.12
N GLY A 134 1.08 -8.99 -4.01
CA GLY A 134 1.14 -10.05 -3.01
C GLY A 134 1.06 -9.52 -1.57
N GLN A 135 0.24 -10.19 -0.75
CA GLN A 135 -0.02 -9.82 0.64
C GLN A 135 0.60 -10.81 1.63
N LEU A 136 0.59 -12.09 1.27
CA LEU A 136 0.90 -13.21 2.15
C LEU A 136 1.77 -14.23 1.40
N ILE A 137 2.37 -15.16 2.14
CA ILE A 137 3.15 -16.26 1.59
C ILE A 137 2.70 -17.60 2.16
N SER A 138 2.75 -18.64 1.34
CA SER A 138 2.68 -20.03 1.80
C SER A 138 4.00 -20.72 1.51
N VAL A 139 4.50 -21.53 2.44
CA VAL A 139 5.76 -22.28 2.31
C VAL A 139 5.46 -23.77 2.16
N ARG A 140 6.05 -24.43 1.15
CA ARG A 140 5.91 -25.87 0.86
C ARG A 140 4.46 -26.35 0.81
N GLY A 141 3.58 -25.53 0.24
CA GLY A 141 2.15 -25.85 0.07
C GLY A 141 1.35 -25.90 1.37
N ILE A 142 1.80 -25.21 2.42
CA ILE A 142 1.04 -25.03 3.66
C ILE A 142 0.78 -23.54 3.85
N GLY A 143 -0.49 -23.18 4.08
CA GLY A 143 -1.00 -21.81 4.14
C GLY A 143 -0.34 -20.87 5.16
N PRO A 144 -0.59 -19.56 5.04
CA PRO A 144 0.06 -18.51 5.84
C PRO A 144 -0.29 -18.58 7.34
N ASP A 145 -1.44 -19.12 7.75
CA ASP A 145 -1.77 -19.34 9.19
C ASP A 145 -0.81 -20.29 9.91
N TYR A 146 -0.06 -21.08 9.13
CA TYR A 146 0.91 -22.04 9.63
C TYR A 146 2.36 -21.54 9.52
N THR A 147 2.56 -20.28 9.14
CA THR A 147 3.87 -19.65 8.95
C THR A 147 4.13 -18.67 10.07
N LEU A 148 5.25 -18.85 10.78
CA LEU A 148 5.70 -17.91 11.80
C LEU A 148 6.54 -16.81 11.16
N ASN A 149 6.28 -15.55 11.49
CA ASN A 149 7.05 -14.41 10.98
C ASN A 149 7.80 -13.75 12.15
N LEU A 150 9.09 -13.51 11.95
CA LEU A 150 10.00 -12.95 12.96
C LEU A 150 10.70 -11.72 12.40
N ILE A 151 10.94 -10.69 13.22
CA ILE A 151 11.90 -9.63 12.91
C ILE A 151 13.01 -9.70 13.94
N ASP A 152 14.24 -9.95 13.50
CA ASP A 152 15.40 -10.18 14.36
C ASP A 152 15.12 -11.20 15.48
N GLY A 153 14.42 -12.29 15.15
CA GLY A 153 14.03 -13.35 16.10
C GLY A 153 12.87 -13.00 17.07
N VAL A 154 12.27 -11.82 16.95
CA VAL A 154 11.08 -11.40 17.72
C VAL A 154 9.81 -11.80 16.97
N ASN A 155 8.88 -12.48 17.66
CA ASN A 155 7.59 -12.85 17.08
C ASN A 155 6.79 -11.61 16.67
N VAL A 156 6.37 -11.57 15.40
CA VAL A 156 5.58 -10.48 14.84
C VAL A 156 4.13 -10.63 15.28
N ALA A 157 3.58 -9.59 15.91
CA ALA A 157 2.16 -9.54 16.25
C ALA A 157 1.28 -9.55 14.98
N THR A 158 0.13 -10.21 15.08
CA THR A 158 -0.89 -10.37 14.03
C THR A 158 -2.13 -9.57 14.39
N ALA A 159 -2.60 -8.72 13.48
CA ALA A 159 -3.80 -7.91 13.72
C ALA A 159 -5.01 -8.34 12.87
N LYS A 160 -4.95 -9.48 12.18
CA LYS A 160 -6.12 -10.05 11.50
C LYS A 160 -7.00 -10.87 12.48
N PRO A 161 -8.33 -10.73 12.46
CA PRO A 161 -9.24 -11.60 13.20
C PRO A 161 -9.16 -13.04 12.73
N ALA A 162 -9.44 -13.98 13.63
CA ALA A 162 -9.61 -15.40 13.32
C ALA A 162 -8.47 -16.06 12.51
N SER A 163 -7.35 -15.36 12.32
CA SER A 163 -6.20 -15.75 11.54
C SER A 163 -4.90 -15.44 12.30
N ARG A 164 -3.87 -16.26 12.10
CA ARG A 164 -2.51 -16.03 12.63
C ARG A 164 -1.59 -15.46 11.54
N GLN A 165 -2.15 -14.96 10.45
CA GLN A 165 -1.40 -14.42 9.32
C GLN A 165 -0.80 -13.03 9.60
N VAL A 166 0.36 -12.77 9.01
CA VAL A 166 1.00 -11.45 8.98
C VAL A 166 0.99 -10.94 7.55
N GLN A 167 0.39 -9.77 7.32
CA GLN A 167 0.46 -9.13 6.02
C GLN A 167 1.86 -8.56 5.75
N LEU A 168 2.55 -9.15 4.80
CA LEU A 168 3.90 -8.78 4.40
C LEU A 168 3.92 -7.59 3.43
N SER A 169 2.77 -7.20 2.89
CA SER A 169 2.63 -5.99 2.04
C SER A 169 2.95 -4.69 2.80
N LEU A 170 2.80 -4.68 4.12
CA LEU A 170 3.16 -3.56 5.01
C LEU A 170 4.68 -3.29 5.03
N MET A 171 5.49 -4.31 4.78
CA MET A 171 6.95 -4.21 4.79
C MET A 171 7.48 -3.89 3.39
N PRO A 172 8.14 -2.73 3.18
CA PRO A 172 8.81 -2.48 1.92
C PRO A 172 9.96 -3.48 1.75
N PRO A 173 10.41 -3.73 0.52
CA PRO A 173 11.58 -4.58 0.29
C PRO A 173 12.87 -3.94 0.84
N LEU A 174 12.86 -2.65 1.17
CA LEU A 174 14.04 -1.93 1.61
C LEU A 174 14.16 -1.89 3.14
N GLY A 175 15.36 -2.12 3.67
CA GLY A 175 15.63 -1.97 5.12
C GLY A 175 16.07 -3.24 5.83
N PHE A 176 16.08 -4.39 5.14
CA PHE A 176 16.58 -5.66 5.65
C PHE A 176 18.00 -5.96 5.11
N SER A 177 18.84 -6.60 5.93
CA SER A 177 20.11 -7.18 5.48
C SER A 177 19.88 -8.42 4.64
N ASP A 178 18.92 -9.23 5.08
CA ASP A 178 18.51 -10.48 4.49
C ASP A 178 17.19 -10.95 5.10
N VAL A 179 16.56 -11.89 4.40
CA VAL A 179 15.37 -12.60 4.86
C VAL A 179 15.64 -14.10 4.75
N VAL A 180 15.46 -14.81 5.85
CA VAL A 180 15.73 -16.25 5.96
C VAL A 180 14.41 -17.01 6.10
N VAL A 181 14.07 -17.80 5.08
CA VAL A 181 12.94 -18.73 5.11
C VAL A 181 13.46 -20.09 5.60
N ASN A 182 13.19 -20.37 6.88
CA ASN A 182 13.52 -21.64 7.51
C ASN A 182 12.41 -22.65 7.25
N LYS A 183 12.77 -23.82 6.70
CA LYS A 183 11.80 -24.88 6.38
C LYS A 183 11.61 -25.88 7.53
N THR A 184 12.59 -25.97 8.41
CA THR A 184 12.60 -26.75 9.66
C THR A 184 13.24 -25.95 10.79
N ALA A 185 12.92 -26.27 12.04
CA ALA A 185 13.37 -25.51 13.22
C ALA A 185 14.12 -26.39 14.22
N GLN A 186 15.16 -25.82 14.84
CA GLN A 186 15.89 -26.44 15.96
C GLN A 186 15.10 -26.30 17.27
N ALA A 187 15.47 -27.06 18.31
CA ALA A 187 14.81 -27.00 19.61
C ALA A 187 14.86 -25.61 20.28
N SER A 188 15.89 -24.80 19.99
CA SER A 188 16.02 -23.42 20.46
C SER A 188 14.97 -22.47 19.88
N GLU A 189 14.46 -22.78 18.70
CA GLU A 189 13.46 -21.96 18.01
C GLU A 189 12.04 -22.24 18.54
N MET A 190 11.08 -21.40 18.17
CA MET A 190 9.68 -21.60 18.55
C MET A 190 9.10 -22.88 17.92
N GLY A 191 8.23 -23.56 18.67
CA GLY A 191 7.53 -24.75 18.18
C GLY A 191 6.31 -24.45 17.30
N GLU A 192 5.82 -23.20 17.35
CA GLU A 192 4.58 -22.76 16.72
C GLU A 192 4.73 -22.43 15.23
N TRP A 193 4.91 -23.46 14.40
CA TRP A 193 4.96 -23.38 12.94
C TRP A 193 4.66 -24.76 12.32
N ILE A 194 4.18 -24.80 11.08
CA ILE A 194 4.12 -26.06 10.28
C ILE A 194 4.65 -25.84 8.88
N SER A 195 4.35 -24.70 8.27
CA SER A 195 4.82 -24.31 6.94
C SER A 195 6.34 -24.08 6.94
N GLY A 196 6.79 -23.34 7.95
CA GLY A 196 8.15 -22.87 8.16
C GLY A 196 8.09 -21.55 8.94
N PHE A 197 9.21 -20.89 9.10
CA PHE A 197 9.24 -19.54 9.67
C PHE A 197 10.16 -18.62 8.85
N VAL A 198 9.76 -17.35 8.76
CA VAL A 198 10.46 -16.32 7.99
C VAL A 198 11.00 -15.29 8.95
N ASP A 199 12.32 -15.16 9.00
CA ASP A 199 13.00 -14.19 9.85
C ASP A 199 13.58 -13.06 8.99
N PHE A 200 13.12 -11.84 9.26
CA PHE A 200 13.54 -10.62 8.61
C PHE A 200 14.65 -9.99 9.47
N HIS A 201 15.89 -9.98 8.97
CA HIS A 201 17.01 -9.42 9.70
C HIS A 201 17.21 -7.95 9.35
N THR A 202 17.19 -7.11 10.38
CA THR A 202 17.52 -5.70 10.24
C THR A 202 19.02 -5.52 10.41
N PRO A 203 19.64 -4.64 9.60
CA PRO A 203 21.07 -4.53 9.60
C PRO A 203 21.53 -3.72 10.83
N ASN A 204 22.58 -4.17 11.52
CA ASN A 204 23.09 -3.46 12.71
C ASN A 204 24.37 -2.65 12.41
N ALA A 205 24.79 -1.81 13.37
CA ALA A 205 25.88 -0.86 13.17
C ALA A 205 27.27 -1.54 13.19
N LEU A 206 27.46 -2.48 14.11
CA LEU A 206 28.75 -3.16 14.32
C LEU A 206 29.09 -4.11 13.18
N GLU A 207 28.10 -4.77 12.56
CA GLU A 207 28.29 -5.58 11.36
C GLU A 207 28.82 -4.79 10.17
N LEU A 208 28.44 -3.51 10.06
CA LEU A 208 28.94 -2.65 8.99
C LEU A 208 30.41 -2.29 9.21
N GLY A 209 30.83 -2.10 10.47
CA GLY A 209 32.23 -1.84 10.86
C GLY A 209 32.77 -0.44 10.48
N HIS A 210 31.94 0.43 9.89
CA HIS A 210 32.32 1.80 9.55
C HIS A 210 31.11 2.74 9.51
N ASP A 211 31.38 4.04 9.64
CA ASP A 211 30.38 5.10 9.44
C ASP A 211 29.88 5.09 8.00
N ALA A 212 28.57 5.20 7.82
CA ALA A 212 27.96 5.23 6.51
C ALA A 212 26.71 6.11 6.48
N PHE A 213 26.45 6.71 5.32
CA PHE A 213 25.19 7.34 4.99
C PHE A 213 24.80 6.92 3.57
N SER A 214 23.53 6.56 3.38
CA SER A 214 22.96 6.32 2.06
C SER A 214 21.57 6.92 1.94
N LEU A 215 21.28 7.45 0.74
CA LEU A 215 19.98 7.98 0.38
C LEU A 215 19.55 7.30 -0.92
N LYS A 216 18.38 6.66 -0.89
CA LYS A 216 17.79 5.96 -2.03
C LYS A 216 16.45 6.59 -2.36
N GLY A 217 16.23 6.85 -3.65
CA GLY A 217 14.96 7.34 -4.18
C GLY A 217 14.49 6.45 -5.31
N ARG A 218 13.19 6.25 -5.42
CA ARG A 218 12.56 5.49 -6.48
C ARG A 218 11.25 6.15 -6.87
N GLY A 219 10.99 6.29 -8.17
CA GLY A 219 9.74 6.75 -8.73
C GLY A 219 9.06 5.64 -9.53
N ASP A 220 7.74 5.54 -9.42
CA ASP A 220 6.92 4.49 -9.99
C ASP A 220 5.91 5.08 -10.99
N PHE A 221 5.66 4.34 -12.07
CA PHE A 221 4.63 4.63 -13.07
C PHE A 221 3.77 3.37 -13.28
N ASN A 222 2.50 3.44 -12.86
CA ASN A 222 1.54 2.36 -13.05
C ASN A 222 0.71 2.60 -14.33
N GLN A 223 0.69 1.61 -15.24
CA GLN A 223 0.01 1.74 -16.53
C GLN A 223 -1.52 1.88 -16.39
N GLN A 224 -2.14 1.15 -15.46
CA GLN A 224 -3.60 1.19 -15.29
C GLN A 224 -4.06 2.48 -14.64
N ALA A 225 -3.33 2.99 -13.64
CA ALA A 225 -3.64 4.26 -12.99
C ALA A 225 -3.55 5.43 -13.99
N TYR A 226 -2.55 5.40 -14.88
CA TYR A 226 -2.46 6.35 -15.99
C TYR A 226 -3.64 6.24 -16.96
N ARG A 227 -4.02 5.01 -17.32
CA ARG A 227 -5.17 4.77 -18.20
C ARG A 227 -6.47 5.30 -17.59
N TYR A 228 -6.82 4.89 -16.38
CA TYR A 228 -8.08 5.33 -15.76
C TYR A 228 -8.16 6.84 -15.50
N GLY A 229 -7.05 7.57 -15.60
CA GLY A 229 -7.05 9.02 -15.39
C GLY A 229 -7.36 9.43 -13.94
N VAL A 230 -7.45 8.46 -13.04
CA VAL A 230 -7.74 8.62 -11.60
C VAL A 230 -6.59 9.29 -10.85
N GLN A 231 -5.42 9.42 -11.48
CA GLN A 231 -4.25 10.10 -10.94
C GLN A 231 -3.56 10.93 -12.03
N ARG A 232 -3.28 12.19 -11.72
CA ARG A 232 -2.73 13.16 -12.68
C ARG A 232 -1.40 13.70 -12.17
N GLY A 233 -0.29 13.12 -12.64
CA GLY A 233 1.06 13.60 -12.42
C GLY A 233 2.09 12.86 -13.27
N PRO A 234 3.34 13.34 -13.37
CA PRO A 234 4.40 12.65 -14.11
C PRO A 234 4.79 11.27 -13.51
N PHE A 235 4.37 10.97 -12.27
CA PHE A 235 4.66 9.73 -11.54
C PHE A 235 3.38 9.06 -11.03
N ASN A 236 2.50 8.64 -11.96
CA ASN A 236 1.22 7.97 -11.69
C ASN A 236 1.30 6.60 -10.95
N GLY A 237 2.48 6.17 -10.50
CA GLY A 237 2.65 5.00 -9.61
C GLY A 237 3.16 5.36 -8.21
N GLY A 238 3.57 6.62 -7.97
CA GLY A 238 4.14 7.08 -6.70
C GLY A 238 5.65 6.94 -6.62
N GLY A 239 6.19 6.59 -5.46
CA GLY A 239 7.63 6.43 -5.22
C GLY A 239 7.99 6.19 -3.76
N VAL A 240 9.26 5.86 -3.51
CA VAL A 240 9.83 5.68 -2.17
C VAL A 240 11.13 6.44 -2.01
N VAL A 241 11.32 7.04 -0.83
CA VAL A 241 12.59 7.59 -0.38
C VAL A 241 13.00 6.87 0.91
N GLN A 242 14.28 6.49 0.99
CA GLN A 242 14.86 5.83 2.16
C GLN A 242 16.20 6.49 2.51
N ALA A 243 16.40 6.76 3.79
CA ALA A 243 17.67 7.16 4.36
C ALA A 243 18.18 6.08 5.32
N ASP A 244 19.50 5.82 5.29
CA ASP A 244 20.20 4.90 6.19
C ASP A 244 21.46 5.61 6.69
N ALA A 245 21.60 5.73 8.01
CA ALA A 245 22.73 6.35 8.68
C ALA A 245 23.30 5.39 9.74
N THR A 246 24.61 5.17 9.69
CA THR A 246 25.35 4.37 10.68
C THR A 246 26.49 5.19 11.25
N LYS A 247 26.66 5.15 12.58
CA LYS A 247 27.74 5.81 13.31
C LYS A 247 28.37 4.84 14.30
N LEU A 248 29.70 4.73 14.26
CA LEU A 248 30.50 4.03 15.27
C LEU A 248 31.28 5.04 16.13
N PHE A 249 31.34 4.79 17.44
CA PHE A 249 32.05 5.66 18.39
C PHE A 249 32.62 4.88 19.59
N GLY A 250 33.39 5.57 20.43
CA GLY A 250 34.23 4.98 21.48
C GLY A 250 35.67 4.74 21.02
N SER A 251 36.58 4.52 21.98
CA SER A 251 38.02 4.36 21.74
C SER A 251 38.36 3.20 20.79
N HIS A 252 37.54 2.13 20.79
CA HIS A 252 37.69 0.97 19.93
C HIS A 252 36.51 0.79 18.96
N LYS A 253 35.72 1.86 18.70
CA LYS A 253 34.47 1.77 17.93
C LYS A 253 33.48 0.74 18.50
N GLN A 254 33.52 0.56 19.82
CA GLN A 254 32.69 -0.42 20.53
C GLN A 254 31.20 -0.07 20.57
N PHE A 255 30.82 1.19 20.32
CA PHE A 255 29.42 1.61 20.27
C PHE A 255 28.99 1.84 18.83
N GLY A 256 27.81 1.34 18.47
CA GLY A 256 27.20 1.54 17.17
C GLY A 256 25.76 2.01 17.26
N VAL A 257 25.42 3.01 16.44
CA VAL A 257 24.04 3.47 16.23
C VAL A 257 23.75 3.37 14.74
N ARG A 258 22.64 2.74 14.39
CA ARG A 258 22.12 2.72 13.02
C ARG A 258 20.65 3.07 12.99
N VAL A 259 20.29 3.95 12.07
CA VAL A 259 18.92 4.40 11.83
C VAL A 259 18.61 4.24 10.36
N VAL A 260 17.54 3.52 10.06
CA VAL A 260 16.95 3.43 8.73
C VAL A 260 15.56 4.02 8.80
N GLY A 261 15.21 4.90 7.87
CA GLY A 261 13.87 5.45 7.73
C GLY A 261 13.43 5.44 6.27
N TYR A 262 12.16 5.17 6.03
CA TYR A 262 11.56 5.22 4.70
C TYR A 262 10.18 5.88 4.69
N TYR A 263 9.87 6.46 3.54
CA TYR A 263 8.55 6.98 3.19
C TYR A 263 8.24 6.58 1.76
N GLN A 264 7.08 5.94 1.55
CA GLN A 264 6.60 5.48 0.27
C GLN A 264 5.17 5.95 0.07
N SER A 265 4.88 6.46 -1.12
CA SER A 265 3.53 6.61 -1.63
C SER A 265 3.40 5.67 -2.80
N ARG A 266 2.46 4.72 -2.75
CA ARG A 266 2.20 3.76 -3.83
C ARG A 266 0.81 3.99 -4.34
N ASN A 267 0.72 4.39 -5.60
CA ASN A 267 -0.53 4.47 -6.31
C ASN A 267 -0.81 3.17 -7.05
N PHE A 268 -2.06 2.69 -7.01
CA PHE A 268 -2.47 1.51 -7.74
C PHE A 268 -3.83 1.71 -8.40
N ALA A 269 -4.02 1.01 -9.52
CA ALA A 269 -5.30 0.80 -10.14
C ALA A 269 -5.31 -0.57 -10.81
N THR A 270 -6.45 -1.25 -10.74
CA THR A 270 -6.63 -2.61 -11.24
C THR A 270 -7.97 -2.73 -11.94
N GLN A 271 -7.97 -3.55 -12.98
CA GLN A 271 -9.19 -4.06 -13.56
C GLN A 271 -9.61 -5.30 -12.76
N VAL A 272 -10.88 -5.37 -12.42
CA VAL A 272 -11.44 -6.48 -11.65
C VAL A 272 -12.71 -6.98 -12.32
N ALA A 273 -12.97 -8.28 -12.25
CA ALA A 273 -14.28 -8.85 -12.52
C ALA A 273 -14.58 -9.86 -11.42
N ASN A 274 -15.73 -9.75 -10.77
CA ASN A 274 -16.08 -10.58 -9.61
C ASN A 274 -17.52 -11.07 -9.67
N ASN A 275 -17.75 -12.32 -10.02
CA ASN A 275 -19.09 -12.89 -10.01
C ASN A 275 -19.41 -13.43 -8.59
N ASN A 276 -20.12 -12.61 -7.79
CA ASN A 276 -20.40 -12.82 -6.36
C ASN A 276 -20.97 -14.21 -6.01
N GLU A 277 -20.72 -14.66 -4.77
CA GLU A 277 -20.98 -16.02 -4.27
C GLU A 277 -22.45 -16.47 -4.26
N TYR A 278 -23.40 -15.55 -4.33
CA TYR A 278 -24.84 -15.83 -4.20
C TYR A 278 -25.61 -15.67 -5.50
N TYR A 279 -24.91 -15.35 -6.59
CA TYR A 279 -25.51 -14.89 -7.83
C TYR A 279 -25.06 -15.70 -9.04
N TRP A 280 -25.13 -17.02 -8.87
CA TRP A 280 -24.92 -18.04 -9.88
C TRP A 280 -25.93 -19.16 -9.66
N ASP A 281 -26.21 -19.95 -10.70
CA ASP A 281 -27.14 -21.06 -10.62
C ASP A 281 -26.71 -22.20 -11.55
N PHE A 282 -27.49 -23.29 -11.56
CA PHE A 282 -27.32 -24.36 -12.53
C PHE A 282 -28.21 -24.15 -13.77
N VAL A 283 -27.63 -24.31 -14.97
CA VAL A 283 -28.36 -24.21 -16.24
C VAL A 283 -29.53 -25.19 -16.28
N HIS A 284 -29.26 -26.44 -15.88
CA HIS A 284 -30.22 -27.52 -15.82
C HIS A 284 -30.32 -28.12 -14.41
N THR A 285 -31.53 -28.29 -13.91
CA THR A 285 -31.79 -28.91 -12.60
C THR A 285 -32.82 -30.03 -12.70
N LEU A 286 -32.84 -30.90 -11.68
CA LEU A 286 -33.83 -31.98 -11.58
C LEU A 286 -35.21 -31.46 -11.15
N THR A 287 -35.26 -30.40 -10.34
CA THR A 287 -36.51 -29.72 -9.98
C THR A 287 -36.31 -28.22 -10.09
N GLY A 288 -37.37 -27.50 -10.44
CA GLY A 288 -37.34 -26.04 -10.57
C GLY A 288 -37.33 -25.28 -9.23
N SER A 289 -37.10 -25.91 -8.08
CA SER A 289 -37.12 -25.19 -6.78
C SER A 289 -35.98 -25.58 -5.84
N ASP A 290 -35.30 -26.70 -6.07
CA ASP A 290 -34.29 -27.22 -5.16
C ASP A 290 -32.84 -26.96 -5.61
N HIS A 291 -32.67 -26.38 -6.81
CA HIS A 291 -31.38 -26.11 -7.46
C HIS A 291 -30.48 -27.37 -7.58
N THR A 292 -31.07 -28.56 -7.65
CA THR A 292 -30.29 -29.81 -7.75
C THR A 292 -29.76 -29.99 -9.18
N PRO A 293 -28.43 -30.05 -9.41
CA PRO A 293 -27.90 -30.22 -10.77
C PRO A 293 -28.21 -31.60 -11.34
N VAL A 294 -28.30 -31.69 -12.66
CA VAL A 294 -28.54 -32.95 -13.37
C VAL A 294 -27.36 -33.93 -13.20
N PRO A 295 -27.59 -35.21 -12.83
CA PRO A 295 -26.52 -36.18 -12.59
C PRO A 295 -25.65 -36.50 -13.82
N SER A 296 -26.19 -36.30 -15.02
CA SER A 296 -25.51 -36.58 -16.29
C SER A 296 -24.39 -35.58 -16.63
N THR A 297 -24.35 -34.42 -15.96
CA THR A 297 -23.41 -33.34 -16.26
C THR A 297 -22.64 -32.97 -15.00
N PRO A 298 -21.29 -32.87 -15.03
CA PRO A 298 -20.53 -32.37 -13.89
C PRO A 298 -21.07 -31.00 -13.44
N PRO A 299 -21.35 -30.79 -12.14
CA PRO A 299 -21.96 -29.54 -11.65
C PRO A 299 -21.22 -28.28 -12.12
N THR A 300 -19.89 -28.31 -12.16
CA THR A 300 -19.05 -27.19 -12.61
C THR A 300 -19.16 -26.82 -14.09
N ASN A 301 -19.67 -27.74 -14.92
CA ASN A 301 -19.94 -27.50 -16.35
C ASN A 301 -21.40 -27.08 -16.59
N ASN A 302 -22.21 -27.08 -15.53
CA ASN A 302 -23.61 -26.74 -15.54
C ASN A 302 -23.85 -25.41 -14.80
N LEU A 303 -22.80 -24.65 -14.47
CA LEU A 303 -22.91 -23.37 -13.77
C LEU A 303 -23.18 -22.24 -14.77
N ILE A 304 -24.05 -21.32 -14.38
CA ILE A 304 -24.19 -20.00 -15.00
C ILE A 304 -24.02 -18.92 -13.95
N ALA A 305 -23.42 -17.80 -14.36
CA ALA A 305 -23.46 -16.59 -13.56
C ALA A 305 -24.74 -15.81 -13.91
N ALA A 306 -25.49 -15.40 -12.89
CA ALA A 306 -26.65 -14.53 -13.06
C ALA A 306 -26.25 -13.04 -13.15
N PHE A 307 -24.96 -12.74 -12.96
CA PHE A 307 -24.40 -11.40 -12.82
C PHE A 307 -23.11 -11.28 -13.65
N ILE A 308 -22.89 -10.09 -14.21
CA ILE A 308 -21.61 -9.68 -14.80
C ILE A 308 -21.18 -8.42 -14.06
N ASN A 309 -20.10 -8.52 -13.29
CA ASN A 309 -19.65 -7.49 -12.35
C ASN A 309 -18.25 -6.97 -12.69
N PRO A 310 -18.10 -6.23 -13.80
CA PRO A 310 -16.85 -5.57 -14.09
C PRO A 310 -16.66 -4.40 -13.11
N GLN A 311 -15.42 -4.27 -12.66
CA GLN A 311 -15.02 -3.41 -11.58
C GLN A 311 -13.72 -2.69 -11.95
N ALA A 312 -13.57 -1.48 -11.42
CA ALA A 312 -12.29 -0.78 -11.36
C ALA A 312 -11.98 -0.50 -9.90
N SER A 313 -10.84 -1.01 -9.43
CA SER A 313 -10.33 -0.69 -8.09
C SER A 313 -9.11 0.19 -8.19
N PHE A 314 -9.04 1.25 -7.41
CA PHE A 314 -7.91 2.18 -7.43
C PHE A 314 -7.72 2.86 -6.08
N GLY A 315 -6.51 3.35 -5.85
CA GLY A 315 -6.18 3.88 -4.54
C GLY A 315 -4.75 4.35 -4.39
N ASN A 316 -4.43 4.74 -3.15
CA ASN A 316 -3.10 5.12 -2.72
C ASN A 316 -2.78 4.48 -1.36
N SER A 317 -1.59 3.92 -1.24
CA SER A 317 -1.02 3.42 0.01
C SER A 317 0.17 4.31 0.42
N LEU A 318 0.03 5.01 1.54
CA LEU A 318 1.13 5.74 2.18
C LEU A 318 1.77 4.84 3.22
N ARG A 319 3.04 4.48 3.03
CA ARG A 319 3.81 3.62 3.94
C ARG A 319 4.98 4.40 4.51
N THR A 320 5.16 4.33 5.83
CA THR A 320 6.34 4.87 6.50
C THR A 320 6.84 3.89 7.53
N GLY A 321 8.13 3.93 7.82
CA GLY A 321 8.70 3.04 8.81
C GLY A 321 10.19 3.19 8.89
N GLY A 322 10.80 2.33 9.69
CA GLY A 322 12.22 2.39 9.96
C GLY A 322 12.69 1.37 10.98
N ASN A 323 14.00 1.28 11.09
CA ASN A 323 14.71 0.41 12.02
C ASN A 323 15.71 1.25 12.81
N LEU A 324 15.80 0.98 14.11
CA LEU A 324 16.81 1.52 15.01
C LEU A 324 17.60 0.36 15.61
N ALA A 325 18.91 0.41 15.50
CA ALA A 325 19.81 -0.52 16.19
C ALA A 325 20.83 0.28 17.01
N LEU A 326 20.87 -0.03 18.30
CA LEU A 326 21.86 0.45 19.26
C LEU A 326 22.64 -0.78 19.72
N ASP A 327 23.93 -0.83 19.45
CA ASP A 327 24.76 -1.98 19.79
C ASP A 327 26.01 -1.51 20.55
N TRP A 328 26.42 -2.31 21.54
CA TRP A 328 27.66 -2.13 22.28
C TRP A 328 28.41 -3.45 22.38
N GLN A 329 29.69 -3.44 22.02
CA GLN A 329 30.58 -4.60 22.07
C GLN A 329 31.71 -4.39 23.08
N GLY A 330 31.61 -5.04 24.23
CA GLY A 330 32.72 -5.24 25.16
C GLY A 330 33.54 -6.50 24.83
N GLU A 331 34.48 -6.82 25.73
CA GLU A 331 35.35 -8.01 25.61
C GLU A 331 34.56 -9.32 25.75
N HIS A 332 33.68 -9.39 26.76
CA HIS A 332 32.88 -10.59 27.10
C HIS A 332 31.37 -10.36 27.01
N VAL A 333 30.94 -9.16 26.62
CA VAL A 333 29.53 -8.77 26.62
C VAL A 333 29.20 -8.00 25.36
N HIS A 334 28.13 -8.39 24.69
CA HIS A 334 27.53 -7.65 23.58
C HIS A 334 26.10 -7.24 23.97
N ALA A 335 25.87 -5.97 24.25
CA ALA A 335 24.54 -5.45 24.57
C ALA A 335 23.89 -4.82 23.33
N PHE A 336 22.58 -5.00 23.19
CA PHE A 336 21.83 -4.47 22.06
C PHE A 336 20.44 -3.97 22.48
N ALA A 337 19.98 -2.92 21.80
CA ALA A 337 18.58 -2.49 21.81
C ALA A 337 18.18 -2.20 20.35
N ARG A 338 17.15 -2.92 19.88
CA ARG A 338 16.73 -2.88 18.47
C ARG A 338 15.23 -2.70 18.38
N GLY A 339 14.77 -1.97 17.38
CA GLY A 339 13.36 -1.79 17.13
C GLY A 339 13.05 -1.51 15.67
N SER A 340 11.91 -2.01 15.24
CA SER A 340 11.36 -1.79 13.91
C SER A 340 9.95 -1.23 14.02
N PHE A 341 9.60 -0.32 13.12
CA PHE A 341 8.27 0.24 13.01
C PHE A 341 7.87 0.32 11.54
N ALA A 342 6.65 -0.07 11.22
CA ALA A 342 6.05 0.06 9.91
C ALA A 342 4.59 0.53 10.09
N TYR A 343 4.18 1.49 9.28
CA TYR A 343 2.83 2.03 9.24
C TYR A 343 2.38 2.15 7.79
N SER A 344 1.15 1.72 7.50
CA SER A 344 0.50 1.90 6.21
C SER A 344 -0.86 2.54 6.42
N ASN A 345 -1.17 3.56 5.62
CA ASN A 345 -2.51 4.07 5.43
C ASN A 345 -2.87 3.88 3.97
N THR A 346 -3.74 2.91 3.72
CA THR A 346 -4.23 2.58 2.39
C THR A 346 -5.63 3.12 2.22
N GLN A 347 -5.82 3.92 1.18
CA GLN A 347 -7.12 4.34 0.69
C GLN A 347 -7.40 3.57 -0.59
N GLN A 348 -8.44 2.75 -0.59
CA GLN A 348 -8.87 1.94 -1.73
C GLN A 348 -10.33 2.23 -2.04
N TYR A 349 -10.64 2.24 -3.32
CA TYR A 349 -11.97 2.51 -3.82
C TYR A 349 -12.29 1.53 -4.94
N THR A 350 -13.48 0.97 -4.90
CA THR A 350 -13.94 0.05 -5.92
C THR A 350 -15.25 0.58 -6.47
N VAL A 351 -15.29 0.77 -7.79
CA VAL A 351 -16.53 1.05 -8.52
C VAL A 351 -16.88 -0.14 -9.38
N GLN A 352 -18.13 -0.57 -9.29
CA GLN A 352 -18.69 -1.69 -10.02
C GLN A 352 -19.85 -1.22 -10.87
N ARG A 353 -19.88 -1.65 -12.13
CA ARG A 353 -20.98 -1.41 -13.07
C ARG A 353 -21.49 -2.72 -13.62
N SER A 354 -22.47 -3.28 -12.94
CA SER A 354 -22.94 -4.63 -13.22
C SER A 354 -24.15 -4.70 -14.12
N LEU A 355 -24.31 -5.87 -14.71
CA LEU A 355 -25.57 -6.38 -15.24
C LEU A 355 -26.03 -7.51 -14.32
N GLN A 356 -27.28 -7.50 -13.89
CA GLN A 356 -27.79 -8.44 -12.89
C GLN A 356 -29.17 -8.95 -13.29
N ALA A 357 -29.37 -10.26 -13.28
CA ALA A 357 -30.69 -10.85 -13.46
C ALA A 357 -31.62 -10.39 -12.32
N MET A 358 -32.84 -9.96 -12.67
CA MET A 358 -33.82 -9.47 -11.70
C MET A 358 -34.53 -10.61 -10.97
N SER A 359 -34.75 -11.73 -11.66
CA SER A 359 -35.34 -12.95 -11.12
C SER A 359 -34.92 -14.14 -11.97
N THR A 360 -34.86 -15.33 -11.38
CA THR A 360 -34.69 -16.59 -12.09
C THR A 360 -35.96 -17.43 -11.93
N ASN A 361 -36.50 -17.87 -13.06
CA ASN A 361 -37.65 -18.78 -13.16
C ASN A 361 -37.18 -20.12 -13.73
N TRP A 362 -37.93 -21.18 -13.47
CA TRP A 362 -37.56 -22.54 -13.89
C TRP A 362 -38.57 -23.09 -14.88
N LEU A 363 -38.12 -23.33 -16.11
CA LEU A 363 -38.96 -23.86 -17.17
C LEU A 363 -38.77 -25.38 -17.32
N PRO A 364 -39.84 -26.18 -17.22
CA PRO A 364 -39.76 -27.61 -17.45
C PRO A 364 -39.35 -27.90 -18.90
N GLN A 365 -38.49 -28.90 -19.08
CA GLN A 365 -37.97 -29.35 -20.36
C GLN A 365 -38.63 -30.68 -20.77
N PRO A 366 -38.69 -30.99 -22.08
CA PRO A 366 -39.27 -32.26 -22.56
C PRO A 366 -38.60 -33.53 -22.03
N ASP A 367 -37.35 -33.43 -21.57
CA ASP A 367 -36.58 -34.54 -20.98
C ASP A 367 -36.84 -34.73 -19.47
N GLY A 368 -37.74 -33.94 -18.88
CA GLY A 368 -38.08 -33.99 -17.46
C GLY A 368 -37.17 -33.15 -16.55
N THR A 369 -36.18 -32.44 -17.10
CA THR A 369 -35.35 -31.49 -16.35
C THR A 369 -36.00 -30.09 -16.32
N PHE A 370 -35.44 -29.16 -15.55
CA PHE A 370 -35.81 -27.75 -15.58
C PHE A 370 -34.63 -26.95 -16.10
N THR A 371 -34.89 -25.93 -16.91
CA THR A 371 -33.87 -24.95 -17.31
C THR A 371 -34.16 -23.62 -16.65
N VAL A 372 -33.09 -22.94 -16.23
CA VAL A 372 -33.18 -21.59 -15.68
C VAL A 372 -33.46 -20.57 -16.79
N GLN A 373 -34.47 -19.74 -16.57
CA GLN A 373 -34.86 -18.61 -17.41
C GLN A 373 -34.79 -17.33 -16.59
N GLU A 374 -34.06 -16.33 -17.06
CA GLU A 374 -33.99 -15.02 -16.41
C GLU A 374 -35.24 -14.19 -16.75
N GLY A 375 -35.81 -13.52 -15.75
CA GLY A 375 -36.99 -12.65 -15.87
C GLY A 375 -36.66 -11.21 -16.28
N GLY A 376 -35.49 -10.97 -16.87
CA GLY A 376 -34.96 -9.65 -17.24
C GLY A 376 -33.67 -9.31 -16.49
N VAL A 377 -32.97 -8.28 -16.97
CA VAL A 377 -31.67 -7.85 -16.46
C VAL A 377 -31.71 -6.36 -16.15
N ASN A 378 -31.20 -5.97 -14.99
CA ASN A 378 -31.04 -4.57 -14.61
C ASN A 378 -29.57 -4.15 -14.62
N GLY A 379 -29.34 -2.85 -14.73
CA GLY A 379 -28.04 -2.23 -14.48
C GLY A 379 -27.85 -1.97 -12.99
N SER A 380 -26.65 -2.19 -12.46
CA SER A 380 -26.30 -1.85 -11.07
C SER A 380 -25.05 -1.00 -11.03
N TYR A 381 -25.06 0.00 -10.14
CA TYR A 381 -23.90 0.77 -9.74
C TYR A 381 -23.62 0.47 -8.27
N TRP A 382 -22.43 -0.01 -7.94
CA TRP A 382 -22.00 -0.21 -6.56
C TRP A 382 -20.64 0.48 -6.37
N TYR A 383 -20.52 1.22 -5.28
CA TYR A 383 -19.31 1.97 -4.95
C TYR A 383 -18.97 1.74 -3.48
N GLU A 384 -17.76 1.28 -3.22
CA GLU A 384 -17.26 1.00 -1.88
C GLU A 384 -15.92 1.69 -1.64
N THR A 385 -15.77 2.30 -0.46
CA THR A 385 -14.46 2.69 0.07
C THR A 385 -13.94 1.58 0.96
N ASN A 386 -12.68 1.19 0.81
CA ASN A 386 -12.06 0.10 1.56
C ASN A 386 -10.74 0.55 2.23
N PRO A 387 -10.79 1.58 3.11
CA PRO A 387 -9.57 2.09 3.73
C PRO A 387 -9.02 1.09 4.75
N GLU A 388 -7.70 1.03 4.88
CA GLU A 388 -7.04 0.17 5.87
C GLU A 388 -5.85 0.92 6.49
N ILE A 389 -5.83 0.95 7.83
CA ILE A 389 -4.73 1.50 8.61
C ILE A 389 -4.05 0.36 9.34
N GLN A 390 -2.77 0.16 9.00
CA GLN A 390 -1.96 -0.89 9.58
C GLN A 390 -0.75 -0.31 10.28
N ALA A 391 -0.43 -0.85 11.44
CA ALA A 391 0.80 -0.55 12.13
C ALA A 391 1.41 -1.83 12.66
N LEU A 392 2.72 -1.96 12.54
CA LEU A 392 3.50 -3.04 13.10
C LEU A 392 4.74 -2.48 13.77
N SER A 393 5.06 -2.99 14.95
CA SER A 393 6.33 -2.71 15.60
C SER A 393 6.88 -3.94 16.30
N THR A 394 8.21 -4.01 16.35
CA THR A 394 8.95 -4.95 17.18
C THR A 394 10.00 -4.17 17.96
N MET A 395 10.28 -4.62 19.17
CA MET A 395 11.34 -4.07 20.00
C MET A 395 12.01 -5.19 20.77
N GLN A 396 13.31 -5.08 20.97
CA GLN A 396 14.06 -5.95 21.85
C GLN A 396 15.20 -5.21 22.53
N ILE A 397 15.49 -5.61 23.76
CA ILE A 397 16.65 -5.18 24.53
C ILE A 397 17.27 -6.40 25.18
N GLY A 398 18.58 -6.55 25.05
CA GLY A 398 19.25 -7.74 25.56
C GLY A 398 20.76 -7.61 25.58
N ALA A 399 21.38 -8.68 26.08
CA ALA A 399 22.82 -8.83 26.07
C ALA A 399 23.20 -10.30 25.84
N ALA A 400 24.25 -10.50 25.05
CA ALA A 400 24.98 -11.75 24.94
C ALA A 400 26.24 -11.68 25.81
N PHE A 401 26.52 -12.74 26.54
CA PHE A 401 27.65 -12.90 27.44
C PHE A 401 28.50 -14.08 26.96
N ASP A 402 29.81 -13.89 26.87
CA ASP A 402 30.80 -14.91 26.55
C ASP A 402 31.77 -15.02 27.74
N LEU A 403 31.46 -15.94 28.67
CA LEU A 403 32.15 -16.15 29.94
C LEU A 403 32.94 -17.47 29.89
N ASN A 404 33.95 -17.53 29.02
CA ASN A 404 34.80 -18.71 28.79
C ASN A 404 34.00 -19.94 28.32
N LYS A 405 33.54 -20.77 29.26
CA LYS A 405 32.77 -21.99 28.97
C LYS A 405 31.28 -21.74 28.87
N TRP A 406 30.80 -20.55 29.22
CA TRP A 406 29.37 -20.26 29.27
C TRP A 406 29.04 -19.07 28.38
N HIS A 407 28.19 -19.34 27.38
CA HIS A 407 27.72 -18.38 26.41
C HIS A 407 26.21 -18.21 26.62
N ALA A 408 25.74 -17.01 26.92
CA ALA A 408 24.34 -16.79 27.23
C ALA A 408 23.80 -15.54 26.55
N THR A 409 22.58 -15.61 26.03
CA THR A 409 21.84 -14.46 25.52
C THR A 409 20.57 -14.28 26.33
N VAL A 410 20.40 -13.08 26.89
CA VAL A 410 19.18 -12.69 27.61
C VAL A 410 18.56 -11.53 26.86
N ALA A 411 17.29 -11.62 26.51
CA ALA A 411 16.58 -10.54 25.85
C ALA A 411 15.12 -10.43 26.32
N ALA A 412 14.69 -9.20 26.59
CA ALA A 412 13.28 -8.84 26.65
C ALA A 412 12.84 -8.33 25.27
N PHE A 413 11.65 -8.71 24.85
CA PHE A 413 11.11 -8.36 23.54
C PHE A 413 9.62 -8.00 23.63
N GLY A 414 9.16 -7.21 22.65
CA GLY A 414 7.76 -6.90 22.48
C GLY A 414 7.42 -6.70 21.02
N SER A 415 6.16 -6.95 20.66
CA SER A 415 5.61 -6.65 19.35
C SER A 415 4.19 -6.12 19.48
N PHE A 416 3.85 -5.17 18.62
CA PHE A 416 2.51 -4.61 18.54
C PHE A 416 2.07 -4.55 17.09
N ALA A 417 0.84 -4.97 16.82
CA ALA A 417 0.21 -4.86 15.53
C ALA A 417 -1.19 -4.25 15.67
N ARG A 418 -1.59 -3.46 14.67
CA ARG A 418 -2.93 -2.89 14.51
C ARG A 418 -3.38 -3.02 13.07
N ASP A 419 -4.65 -3.27 12.88
CA ASP A 419 -5.29 -3.34 11.56
C ASP A 419 -6.75 -2.90 11.68
N ASP A 420 -7.02 -1.69 11.20
CA ASP A 420 -8.31 -1.03 11.31
C ASP A 420 -8.83 -0.65 9.92
N SER A 421 -10.13 -0.81 9.71
CA SER A 421 -10.84 -0.41 8.50
C SER A 421 -12.16 0.29 8.86
N SER A 422 -12.62 1.16 7.96
CA SER A 422 -13.84 1.95 8.12
C SER A 422 -14.41 2.21 6.74
N SER A 423 -15.07 1.17 6.19
CA SER A 423 -15.63 1.16 4.86
C SER A 423 -17.03 1.77 4.85
N VAL A 424 -17.38 2.32 3.69
CA VAL A 424 -18.73 2.77 3.39
C VAL A 424 -19.07 2.32 1.98
N GLN A 425 -20.31 1.92 1.77
CA GLN A 425 -20.80 1.56 0.44
C GLN A 425 -22.11 2.26 0.10
N VAL A 426 -22.34 2.43 -1.20
CA VAL A 426 -23.60 2.93 -1.77
C VAL A 426 -23.94 2.19 -3.07
N SER A 427 -25.22 1.90 -3.25
CA SER A 427 -25.75 1.17 -4.42
C SER A 427 -26.90 1.90 -5.10
N TYR A 428 -26.90 1.87 -6.44
CA TYR A 428 -27.99 2.34 -7.31
C TYR A 428 -28.37 1.25 -8.33
N LYS A 429 -29.65 1.21 -8.74
CA LYS A 429 -30.19 0.26 -9.71
C LYS A 429 -30.86 0.99 -10.87
N ASN A 430 -30.69 0.49 -12.09
CA ASN A 430 -31.42 0.89 -13.29
C ASN A 430 -32.22 -0.29 -13.84
N TYR A 431 -33.55 -0.20 -13.73
CA TYR A 431 -34.48 -1.25 -14.15
C TYR A 431 -34.98 -1.11 -15.59
N GLN A 432 -34.54 -0.09 -16.34
CA GLN A 432 -35.02 0.24 -17.69
C GLN A 432 -34.14 -0.30 -18.82
N LEU A 433 -33.24 -1.24 -18.52
CA LEU A 433 -32.13 -1.63 -19.40
C LEU A 433 -32.52 -2.14 -20.80
N ASP A 434 -33.75 -2.63 -20.99
CA ASP A 434 -34.27 -3.12 -22.27
C ASP A 434 -35.34 -2.18 -22.89
N PRO A 435 -35.01 -0.92 -23.21
CA PRO A 435 -36.01 0.07 -23.66
C PRO A 435 -36.57 -0.23 -25.06
N SER A 436 -35.93 -1.11 -25.83
CA SER A 436 -36.34 -1.53 -27.18
C SER A 436 -37.22 -2.79 -27.21
N GLY A 437 -37.45 -3.43 -26.06
CA GLY A 437 -38.21 -4.70 -25.96
C GLY A 437 -37.45 -5.96 -26.36
N GLN A 438 -36.15 -5.86 -26.69
CA GLN A 438 -35.29 -7.03 -26.84
C GLN A 438 -34.78 -7.44 -25.45
N ALA A 439 -35.32 -8.52 -24.88
CA ALA A 439 -34.90 -9.00 -23.56
C ALA A 439 -33.41 -9.33 -23.53
N LEU A 440 -32.65 -8.69 -22.62
CA LEU A 440 -31.29 -9.10 -22.29
C LEU A 440 -31.35 -10.34 -21.40
N ILE A 441 -30.59 -11.36 -21.78
CA ILE A 441 -30.45 -12.61 -21.01
C ILE A 441 -28.95 -12.88 -20.86
N LEU A 442 -28.45 -12.94 -19.63
CA LEU A 442 -27.05 -13.12 -19.30
C LEU A 442 -26.61 -14.57 -19.51
N ASN A 443 -27.45 -15.55 -19.18
CA ASN A 443 -27.13 -16.97 -19.33
C ASN A 443 -26.80 -17.41 -20.78
N GLN A 444 -27.21 -16.63 -21.80
CA GLN A 444 -26.97 -16.91 -23.23
C GLN A 444 -25.80 -16.11 -23.83
N GLN A 445 -25.22 -15.15 -23.10
CA GLN A 445 -24.32 -14.13 -23.68
C GLN A 445 -22.83 -14.28 -23.38
N PHE A 446 -22.38 -15.35 -22.73
CA PHE A 446 -20.94 -15.56 -22.50
C PHE A 446 -20.20 -15.94 -23.79
N ALA A 447 -19.73 -14.93 -24.54
CA ALA A 447 -18.88 -15.11 -25.72
C ALA A 447 -17.50 -14.47 -25.49
N GLY A 448 -16.43 -15.26 -25.34
CA GLY A 448 -15.09 -14.68 -25.24
C GLY A 448 -13.95 -15.64 -24.93
N ARG A 449 -12.73 -15.24 -25.31
CA ARG A 449 -11.48 -15.88 -24.86
C ARG A 449 -11.31 -15.64 -23.35
N PRO A 450 -10.83 -16.62 -22.56
CA PRO A 450 -10.58 -16.44 -21.14
C PRO A 450 -9.61 -15.26 -20.88
N PRO A 451 -9.77 -14.51 -19.77
CA PRO A 451 -10.58 -14.90 -18.61
C PRO A 451 -11.88 -14.09 -18.34
N TYR A 452 -12.14 -12.94 -18.97
CA TYR A 452 -13.27 -12.07 -18.56
C TYR A 452 -14.63 -12.42 -19.21
N PRO A 453 -15.73 -12.47 -18.45
CA PRO A 453 -17.09 -12.53 -19.02
C PRO A 453 -17.45 -11.21 -19.71
N VAL A 454 -18.16 -11.28 -20.85
CA VAL A 454 -18.61 -10.12 -21.64
C VAL A 454 -20.08 -10.32 -22.03
N ALA A 455 -20.90 -9.30 -21.82
CA ALA A 455 -22.23 -9.21 -22.42
C ALA A 455 -22.16 -8.42 -23.73
N ASN A 456 -22.78 -8.95 -24.79
CA ASN A 456 -22.91 -8.24 -26.06
C ASN A 456 -24.14 -7.33 -26.01
N LEU A 457 -23.96 -6.13 -25.46
CA LEU A 457 -25.00 -5.10 -25.41
C LEU A 457 -25.20 -4.45 -26.77
N THR A 458 -26.46 -4.23 -27.15
CA THR A 458 -26.84 -3.44 -28.32
C THR A 458 -26.57 -1.94 -28.09
N ALA A 459 -26.51 -1.14 -29.16
CA ALA A 459 -26.30 0.30 -29.01
C ALA A 459 -27.36 1.00 -28.12
N PRO A 460 -28.67 0.65 -28.17
CA PRO A 460 -29.65 1.14 -27.21
C PRO A 460 -29.36 0.76 -25.75
N GLN A 461 -29.00 -0.51 -25.49
CA GLN A 461 -28.64 -0.97 -24.14
C GLN A 461 -27.38 -0.26 -23.60
N ILE A 462 -26.38 0.02 -24.45
CA ILE A 462 -25.21 0.82 -24.08
C ILE A 462 -25.61 2.26 -23.76
N SER A 463 -26.51 2.85 -24.55
CA SER A 463 -27.04 4.20 -24.30
C SER A 463 -27.77 4.25 -22.95
N GLU A 464 -28.57 3.24 -22.64
CA GLU A 464 -29.31 3.15 -21.39
C GLU A 464 -28.38 2.90 -20.19
N MET A 465 -27.33 2.08 -20.33
CA MET A 465 -26.30 1.99 -19.29
C MET A 465 -25.63 3.33 -19.02
N ASN A 466 -25.54 4.24 -19.99
CA ASN A 466 -25.00 5.58 -19.80
C ASN A 466 -26.04 6.61 -19.32
N ASN A 467 -27.31 6.23 -19.20
CA ASN A 467 -28.36 7.10 -18.69
C ASN A 467 -28.37 7.09 -17.15
N PHE A 468 -27.50 7.91 -16.54
CA PHE A 468 -27.38 7.97 -15.07
C PHE A 468 -28.63 8.50 -14.35
N SER A 469 -29.59 9.07 -15.07
CA SER A 469 -30.86 9.54 -14.49
C SER A 469 -31.76 8.37 -14.08
N ASP A 470 -31.62 7.21 -14.72
CA ASP A 470 -32.47 6.04 -14.46
C ASP A 470 -31.88 5.10 -13.39
N TYR A 471 -30.68 5.44 -12.90
CA TYR A 471 -30.10 4.80 -11.72
C TYR A 471 -30.66 5.43 -10.45
N VAL A 472 -31.56 4.73 -9.76
CA VAL A 472 -32.18 5.15 -8.49
C VAL A 472 -31.51 4.46 -7.29
N PRO A 473 -31.44 5.09 -6.10
CA PRO A 473 -30.91 4.46 -4.90
C PRO A 473 -31.57 3.11 -4.59
N GLN A 474 -30.76 2.13 -4.22
CA GLN A 474 -31.28 0.85 -3.71
C GLN A 474 -31.84 1.04 -2.30
N THR A 475 -33.02 0.49 -2.05
CA THR A 475 -33.74 0.53 -0.76
C THR A 475 -34.34 -0.84 -0.46
N SER A 476 -34.73 -1.11 0.80
CA SER A 476 -35.47 -2.35 1.12
C SER A 476 -36.74 -2.50 0.29
N ALA A 477 -37.42 -1.39 -0.01
CA ALA A 477 -38.69 -1.41 -0.74
C ALA A 477 -38.55 -1.82 -2.22
N ASN A 478 -37.45 -1.45 -2.90
CA ASN A 478 -37.28 -1.70 -4.34
C ASN A 478 -36.38 -2.89 -4.70
N TYR A 479 -35.56 -3.38 -3.75
CA TYR A 479 -34.63 -4.48 -3.98
C TYR A 479 -34.60 -5.52 -2.85
N GLY A 480 -35.34 -5.29 -1.76
CA GLY A 480 -35.40 -6.20 -0.61
C GLY A 480 -34.33 -5.93 0.46
N TYR A 481 -33.36 -5.04 0.21
CA TYR A 481 -32.31 -4.68 1.17
C TYR A 481 -31.74 -3.25 0.94
N PRO A 482 -31.36 -2.48 1.98
CA PRO A 482 -30.75 -1.15 1.85
C PRO A 482 -29.53 -1.09 0.93
N GLY A 483 -29.37 0.06 0.26
CA GLY A 483 -28.23 0.33 -0.61
C GLY A 483 -27.03 0.99 0.06
N VAL A 484 -27.13 1.42 1.32
CA VAL A 484 -26.08 2.16 2.05
C VAL A 484 -25.66 1.39 3.28
N GLU A 485 -24.36 1.11 3.40
CA GLU A 485 -23.80 0.48 4.60
C GLU A 485 -22.52 1.16 5.06
N THR A 486 -22.21 0.99 6.35
CA THR A 486 -20.91 1.31 6.93
C THR A 486 -20.40 0.15 7.75
N THR A 487 -19.14 -0.18 7.58
CA THR A 487 -18.50 -1.20 8.40
C THR A 487 -17.22 -0.68 9.03
N ASP A 488 -17.18 -0.69 10.35
CA ASP A 488 -16.01 -0.31 11.14
C ASP A 488 -15.40 -1.55 11.79
N TYR A 489 -14.15 -1.80 11.42
CA TYR A 489 -13.38 -2.93 11.86
C TYR A 489 -12.13 -2.46 12.61
N LYS A 490 -11.89 -2.96 13.82
CA LYS A 490 -10.68 -2.59 14.60
C LYS A 490 -10.05 -3.78 15.26
N ASN A 491 -8.72 -3.87 15.14
CA ASN A 491 -7.95 -4.96 15.69
C ASN A 491 -6.62 -4.51 16.19
N ASN A 492 -6.21 -5.10 17.30
CA ASN A 492 -4.86 -4.95 17.77
C ASN A 492 -4.41 -6.20 18.50
N GLN A 493 -3.11 -6.44 18.42
CA GLN A 493 -2.41 -7.39 19.26
C GLN A 493 -1.20 -6.70 19.88
N ALA A 494 -1.01 -6.90 21.18
CA ALA A 494 0.22 -6.61 21.89
C ALA A 494 0.82 -7.92 22.41
N LEU A 495 2.12 -8.09 22.25
CA LEU A 495 2.91 -9.23 22.70
C LEU A 495 4.12 -8.72 23.46
N GLY A 496 4.43 -9.34 24.60
CA GLY A 496 5.62 -9.02 25.41
C GLY A 496 6.19 -10.26 26.06
N GLY A 497 7.52 -10.38 26.10
CA GLY A 497 8.16 -11.58 26.63
C GLY A 497 9.64 -11.44 26.92
N VAL A 498 10.21 -12.53 27.44
CA VAL A 498 11.62 -12.68 27.77
C VAL A 498 12.13 -14.02 27.24
N LYS A 499 13.39 -14.04 26.80
CA LYS A 499 14.10 -15.26 26.41
C LYS A 499 15.48 -15.32 27.04
N PHE A 500 15.90 -16.54 27.36
CA PHE A 500 17.18 -16.88 27.95
C PHE A 500 17.72 -18.07 27.18
N ASP A 501 18.71 -17.84 26.31
CA ASP A 501 19.34 -18.87 25.48
C ASP A 501 20.76 -19.10 25.99
N ASN A 502 21.14 -20.36 26.25
CA ASN A 502 22.44 -20.71 26.83
C ASN A 502 23.14 -21.78 25.99
N MET A 503 24.46 -21.70 25.93
CA MET A 503 25.37 -22.71 25.38
C MET A 503 26.55 -22.90 26.35
N VAL A 504 26.79 -24.15 26.77
CA VAL A 504 27.89 -24.51 27.68
C VAL A 504 28.91 -25.36 26.94
N ASP A 505 30.19 -24.99 27.03
CA ASP A 505 31.31 -25.79 26.56
C ASP A 505 31.61 -26.93 27.53
N THR A 506 31.46 -28.17 27.07
CA THR A 506 31.61 -29.37 27.90
C THR A 506 33.07 -29.83 28.03
N GLY A 507 33.89 -29.51 27.03
CA GLY A 507 35.21 -30.10 26.85
C GLY A 507 35.20 -31.56 26.38
N TRP A 508 34.02 -32.12 26.06
CA TRP A 508 33.89 -33.49 25.54
C TRP A 508 34.23 -33.54 24.05
N THR A 509 35.04 -34.52 23.65
CA THR A 509 35.54 -34.67 22.27
C THR A 509 34.44 -34.68 21.21
N HIS A 510 33.35 -35.40 21.48
CA HIS A 510 32.27 -35.60 20.52
C HIS A 510 31.05 -34.70 20.76
N ALA A 511 30.94 -34.02 21.89
CA ALA A 511 29.77 -33.19 22.20
C ALA A 511 30.25 -31.89 22.83
N PRO A 512 30.91 -31.02 22.03
CA PRO A 512 31.71 -29.90 22.55
C PRO A 512 30.86 -28.87 23.29
N HIS A 513 29.57 -28.76 22.95
CA HIS A 513 28.65 -27.81 23.56
C HIS A 513 27.29 -28.44 23.87
N ILE A 514 26.58 -27.89 24.86
CA ILE A 514 25.19 -28.20 25.19
C ILE A 514 24.39 -26.90 25.12
N ASN A 515 23.24 -26.91 24.45
CA ASN A 515 22.33 -25.77 24.36
C ASN A 515 21.10 -25.98 25.22
N PHE A 516 20.64 -24.96 25.91
CA PHE A 516 19.36 -24.98 26.64
C PHE A 516 18.83 -23.57 26.85
N GLY A 517 17.53 -23.45 27.04
CA GLY A 517 16.96 -22.14 27.27
C GLY A 517 15.50 -22.15 27.67
N LEU A 518 15.04 -20.96 28.05
CA LEU A 518 13.69 -20.68 28.53
C LEU A 518 13.12 -19.48 27.78
N ARG A 519 11.83 -19.53 27.48
CA ARG A 519 11.09 -18.43 26.88
C ARG A 519 9.74 -18.29 27.56
N TYR A 520 9.35 -17.05 27.82
CA TYR A 520 8.02 -16.69 28.29
C TYR A 520 7.50 -15.51 27.49
N TYR A 521 6.23 -15.54 27.09
CA TYR A 521 5.55 -14.35 26.57
C TYR A 521 4.06 -14.38 26.89
N ASP A 522 3.47 -13.20 26.94
CA ASP A 522 2.03 -12.99 27.04
C ASP A 522 1.57 -12.14 25.84
N THR A 523 0.37 -12.41 25.35
CA THR A 523 -0.25 -11.63 24.28
C THR A 523 -1.68 -11.26 24.62
N ILE A 524 -2.07 -10.04 24.27
CA ILE A 524 -3.43 -9.54 24.38
C ILE A 524 -3.90 -9.16 22.98
N ARG A 525 -5.05 -9.70 22.56
CA ARG A 525 -5.70 -9.39 21.29
C ARG A 525 -7.07 -8.78 21.55
N ASN A 526 -7.43 -7.73 20.83
CA ASN A 526 -8.78 -7.15 20.85
C ASN A 526 -9.27 -7.01 19.41
N ALA A 527 -10.52 -7.39 19.18
CA ALA A 527 -11.21 -7.20 17.90
C ALA A 527 -12.63 -6.66 18.12
N THR A 528 -13.05 -5.76 17.24
CA THR A 528 -14.43 -5.27 17.14
C THR A 528 -14.83 -5.18 15.67
N ASN A 529 -16.04 -5.65 15.34
CA ASN A 529 -16.70 -5.38 14.06
C ASN A 529 -18.03 -4.68 14.28
N ARG A 530 -18.30 -3.60 13.54
CA ARG A 530 -19.54 -2.83 13.62
C ARG A 530 -20.06 -2.65 12.21
N ASP A 531 -21.17 -3.30 11.89
CA ASP A 531 -21.75 -3.24 10.57
C ASP A 531 -23.15 -2.62 10.65
N TYR A 532 -23.39 -1.56 9.89
CA TYR A 532 -24.64 -0.81 9.91
C TYR A 532 -25.17 -0.64 8.50
N SER A 533 -26.44 -0.98 8.32
CA SER A 533 -27.17 -0.79 7.08
C SER A 533 -28.19 0.32 7.28
N TYR A 534 -28.20 1.32 6.39
CA TYR A 534 -29.02 2.52 6.51
C TYR A 534 -30.18 2.47 5.54
N ASP A 535 -31.39 2.65 6.05
CA ASP A 535 -32.60 2.75 5.23
C ASP A 535 -33.57 3.80 5.77
N ASN A 536 -34.47 4.27 4.90
CA ASN A 536 -35.59 5.12 5.27
C ASN A 536 -36.90 4.50 4.73
N PRO A 537 -37.75 3.92 5.58
CA PRO A 537 -39.00 3.30 5.13
C PRO A 537 -39.97 4.28 4.46
N ASP A 538 -39.88 5.57 4.80
CA ASP A 538 -40.77 6.61 4.32
C ASP A 538 -40.25 7.30 3.03
N GLY A 539 -39.12 6.87 2.48
CA GLY A 539 -38.57 7.43 1.24
C GLY A 539 -37.06 7.27 1.09
N LEU A 540 -36.41 8.24 0.44
CA LEU A 540 -34.95 8.22 0.33
C LEU A 540 -34.30 8.66 1.64
N LEU A 541 -33.07 8.17 1.91
CA LEU A 541 -32.26 8.70 3.00
C LEU A 541 -32.12 10.22 2.85
N PRO A 542 -32.30 11.02 3.91
CA PRO A 542 -32.26 12.47 3.82
C PRO A 542 -30.96 12.94 3.19
N GLY A 543 -31.02 13.79 2.17
CA GLY A 543 -29.82 14.30 1.48
C GLY A 543 -29.11 13.31 0.55
N LEU A 544 -29.63 12.09 0.35
CA LEU A 544 -29.16 11.21 -0.72
C LEU A 544 -29.75 11.66 -2.06
N ALA A 545 -28.87 11.79 -3.05
CA ALA A 545 -29.18 12.01 -4.45
C ALA A 545 -30.27 11.04 -4.98
N PRO A 546 -31.41 11.52 -5.54
CA PRO A 546 -32.51 10.66 -6.00
C PRO A 546 -32.17 9.85 -7.25
N THR A 547 -31.16 10.28 -8.00
CA THR A 547 -30.61 9.55 -9.14
C THR A 547 -29.10 9.69 -9.18
N LEU A 548 -28.40 8.74 -9.81
CA LEU A 548 -26.95 8.81 -9.94
C LEU A 548 -26.49 10.05 -10.71
N ALA A 549 -27.30 10.56 -11.66
CA ALA A 549 -27.02 11.79 -12.42
C ALA A 549 -26.96 13.06 -11.56
N SER A 550 -27.59 13.07 -10.39
CA SER A 550 -27.54 14.23 -9.51
C SER A 550 -26.12 14.40 -8.95
N GLY A 551 -25.41 15.43 -9.43
CA GLY A 551 -23.97 15.62 -9.26
C GLY A 551 -23.48 15.90 -7.83
N GLN A 552 -24.30 15.69 -6.80
CA GLN A 552 -23.96 15.98 -5.40
C GLN A 552 -22.69 15.25 -4.94
N PHE A 553 -22.50 14.01 -5.40
CA PHE A 553 -21.32 13.21 -5.05
C PHE A 553 -20.40 12.96 -6.25
N GLN A 554 -20.77 13.27 -7.49
CA GLN A 554 -19.93 12.96 -8.65
C GLN A 554 -18.71 13.89 -8.74
N THR A 555 -17.52 13.33 -8.99
CA THR A 555 -16.24 14.07 -9.14
C THR A 555 -15.60 13.93 -10.51
N GLY A 556 -16.16 13.07 -11.34
CA GLY A 556 -15.69 12.75 -12.68
C GLY A 556 -16.21 11.39 -13.12
N SER A 557 -15.67 10.89 -14.22
CA SER A 557 -16.01 9.57 -14.73
C SER A 557 -14.81 8.90 -15.35
N ILE A 558 -14.82 7.58 -15.34
CA ILE A 558 -13.94 6.75 -16.15
C ILE A 558 -14.64 6.58 -17.50
N SER A 559 -14.12 7.25 -18.53
CA SER A 559 -14.68 7.19 -19.88
C SER A 559 -14.13 6.00 -20.67
N SER A 560 -14.98 5.45 -21.54
CA SER A 560 -14.72 4.26 -22.35
C SER A 560 -13.87 4.46 -23.63
N PRO A 561 -12.81 5.30 -23.64
CA PRO A 561 -11.68 5.04 -24.53
C PRO A 561 -10.36 4.73 -23.80
N TYR A 562 -10.29 4.88 -22.47
CA TYR A 562 -9.06 4.61 -21.71
C TYR A 562 -8.92 3.17 -21.20
N LEU A 563 -9.88 2.32 -21.55
CA LEU A 563 -10.12 1.00 -20.99
C LEU A 563 -9.24 -0.12 -21.59
N GLY A 564 -8.56 0.08 -22.72
CA GLY A 564 -7.70 -0.96 -23.30
C GLY A 564 -8.48 -2.25 -23.61
N ALA A 565 -8.23 -3.35 -22.89
CA ALA A 565 -9.02 -4.59 -23.04
C ALA A 565 -10.44 -4.47 -22.44
N LEU A 566 -10.68 -3.54 -21.51
CA LEU A 566 -12.00 -3.26 -20.93
C LEU A 566 -12.97 -2.60 -21.90
N SER A 567 -12.54 -1.97 -23.01
CA SER A 567 -13.49 -1.41 -23.98
C SER A 567 -14.31 -2.50 -24.69
N ARG A 568 -13.87 -3.76 -24.56
CA ARG A 568 -14.59 -4.96 -25.01
C ARG A 568 -15.53 -5.54 -23.93
N ILE A 569 -15.41 -5.11 -22.67
CA ILE A 569 -16.09 -5.68 -21.50
C ILE A 569 -17.09 -4.66 -20.89
N MET A 570 -16.72 -3.37 -20.87
CA MET A 570 -17.52 -2.23 -20.43
C MET A 570 -17.42 -1.08 -21.46
N PRO A 571 -18.23 -1.08 -22.52
CA PRO A 571 -18.23 0.01 -23.50
C PRO A 571 -18.92 1.30 -23.01
N PHE A 572 -19.25 1.39 -21.72
CA PHE A 572 -20.05 2.44 -21.10
C PHE A 572 -19.25 3.27 -20.07
N GLU A 573 -19.68 4.51 -19.84
CA GLU A 573 -19.08 5.46 -18.91
C GLU A 573 -19.40 5.11 -17.47
N THR A 574 -18.41 5.25 -16.58
CA THR A 574 -18.53 4.91 -15.15
C THR A 574 -18.29 6.14 -14.26
N PRO A 575 -19.32 6.69 -13.59
CA PRO A 575 -19.17 7.82 -12.66
C PRO A 575 -18.27 7.46 -11.47
N ILE A 576 -17.44 8.40 -11.03
CA ILE A 576 -16.64 8.32 -9.80
C ILE A 576 -17.25 9.27 -8.76
N LEU A 577 -17.55 8.73 -7.58
CA LEU A 577 -18.05 9.52 -6.44
C LEU A 577 -16.93 10.12 -5.59
N SER A 578 -17.22 11.25 -4.94
CA SER A 578 -16.40 11.95 -3.96
C SER A 578 -16.40 11.17 -2.65
N MET A 579 -15.26 10.60 -2.31
CA MET A 579 -15.14 9.77 -1.12
C MET A 579 -15.30 10.57 0.18
N PRO A 580 -14.67 11.76 0.33
CA PRO A 580 -14.88 12.57 1.53
C PRO A 580 -16.33 13.01 1.68
N ALA A 581 -17.02 13.35 0.58
CA ALA A 581 -18.41 13.77 0.65
C ALA A 581 -19.34 12.60 1.02
N LEU A 582 -19.14 11.42 0.43
CA LEU A 582 -19.92 10.22 0.76
C LEU A 582 -19.70 9.80 2.23
N LYS A 583 -18.45 9.78 2.69
CA LYS A 583 -18.13 9.45 4.09
C LYS A 583 -18.70 10.48 5.07
N ASN A 584 -18.57 11.78 4.79
CA ASN A 584 -19.14 12.84 5.62
C ASN A 584 -20.67 12.79 5.65
N TYR A 585 -21.29 12.46 4.51
CA TYR A 585 -22.72 12.26 4.41
C TYR A 585 -23.19 11.11 5.31
N ILE A 586 -22.62 9.92 5.12
CA ILE A 586 -23.07 8.72 5.85
C ILE A 586 -22.75 8.83 7.34
N SER A 587 -21.59 9.38 7.72
CA SER A 587 -21.27 9.62 9.13
C SER A 587 -22.14 10.69 9.81
N GLY A 588 -22.82 11.53 9.02
CA GLY A 588 -23.81 12.48 9.49
C GLY A 588 -25.23 11.92 9.61
N LEU A 589 -25.48 10.70 9.11
CA LEU A 589 -26.80 10.07 9.21
C LEU A 589 -27.11 9.70 10.67
N PRO A 590 -28.30 10.07 11.19
CA PRO A 590 -28.73 9.60 12.50
C PRO A 590 -28.77 8.07 12.58
N LEU A 591 -28.32 7.50 13.70
CA LEU A 591 -28.40 6.05 13.95
C LEU A 591 -29.84 5.50 13.96
N SER A 592 -30.87 6.37 14.03
CA SER A 592 -32.27 5.97 13.85
C SER A 592 -32.57 5.42 12.46
N TYR A 593 -31.76 5.75 11.45
CA TYR A 593 -31.86 5.16 10.11
C TYR A 593 -31.04 3.87 9.98
N ALA A 594 -30.19 3.55 10.95
CA ALA A 594 -29.30 2.40 10.93
C ALA A 594 -29.98 1.16 11.54
N THR A 595 -29.69 -0.01 10.97
CA THR A 595 -30.13 -1.32 11.45
C THR A 595 -28.92 -2.26 11.55
N SER A 596 -29.01 -3.28 12.41
CA SER A 596 -27.94 -4.27 12.56
C SER A 596 -28.09 -5.40 11.53
N GLY A 597 -27.64 -5.14 10.29
CA GLY A 597 -27.32 -6.17 9.30
C GLY A 597 -28.44 -6.61 8.33
N GLY A 598 -27.94 -7.22 7.24
CA GLY A 598 -28.55 -7.92 6.09
C GLY A 598 -30.04 -8.27 6.08
N ASP A 599 -30.52 -8.93 7.12
CA ASP A 599 -31.72 -9.76 7.00
C ASP A 599 -32.84 -9.37 7.98
N LEU A 600 -32.66 -8.28 8.74
CA LEU A 600 -33.65 -7.83 9.70
C LEU A 600 -34.48 -6.68 9.12
N PRO A 601 -35.83 -6.74 9.19
CA PRO A 601 -36.68 -5.61 8.85
C PRO A 601 -36.27 -4.39 9.68
N TRP A 602 -36.31 -3.19 9.08
CA TRP A 602 -36.02 -1.95 9.81
C TRP A 602 -36.95 -1.81 11.02
N THR A 603 -36.39 -1.85 12.23
CA THR A 603 -37.15 -1.79 13.51
C THR A 603 -37.08 -0.42 14.19
N GLY A 604 -36.09 0.42 13.86
CA GLY A 604 -35.85 1.72 14.50
C GLY A 604 -35.53 1.64 16.01
N ASN A 605 -35.18 0.47 16.55
CA ASN A 605 -35.10 0.23 17.99
C ASN A 605 -33.71 0.57 18.60
N ALA A 606 -33.69 1.34 19.68
CA ALA A 606 -32.48 1.68 20.44
C ALA A 606 -31.75 0.45 21.02
N ILE A 607 -32.46 -0.67 21.23
CA ILE A 607 -31.89 -1.95 21.68
C ILE A 607 -30.97 -2.54 20.59
N ASP A 608 -31.33 -2.41 19.31
CA ASP A 608 -30.53 -2.92 18.17
C ASP A 608 -29.28 -2.04 17.92
N SER A 609 -29.38 -0.74 18.16
CA SER A 609 -28.20 0.15 18.15
C SER A 609 -27.25 -0.14 19.33
N ALA A 610 -27.77 -0.40 20.53
CA ALA A 610 -26.98 -0.76 21.70
C ALA A 610 -26.36 -2.17 21.60
N TYR A 611 -27.04 -3.08 20.90
CA TYR A 611 -26.51 -4.38 20.49
C TYR A 611 -25.27 -4.23 19.65
N ASN A 612 -25.34 -3.51 18.54
CA ASN A 612 -24.20 -3.38 17.62
C ASN A 612 -22.97 -2.77 18.33
N ALA A 613 -23.17 -1.87 19.29
CA ALA A 613 -22.08 -1.26 20.07
C ALA A 613 -21.22 -2.28 20.86
N ASN A 614 -21.79 -3.39 21.32
CA ASN A 614 -21.08 -4.45 22.05
C ASN A 614 -20.95 -5.76 21.26
N ALA A 615 -21.85 -6.03 20.32
CA ALA A 615 -21.84 -7.19 19.44
C ALA A 615 -20.50 -7.30 18.70
N ASN A 616 -20.10 -8.53 18.38
CA ASN A 616 -18.84 -8.82 17.69
C ASN A 616 -17.61 -8.17 18.36
N THR A 617 -17.63 -8.02 19.69
CA THR A 617 -16.48 -7.61 20.50
C THR A 617 -15.87 -8.83 21.15
N GLN A 618 -14.57 -9.04 20.93
CA GLN A 618 -13.84 -10.11 21.58
C GLN A 618 -12.44 -9.66 21.99
N ARG A 619 -12.02 -10.14 23.16
CA ARG A 619 -10.68 -9.99 23.70
C ARG A 619 -10.13 -11.36 24.03
N ALA A 620 -8.88 -11.61 23.68
CA ALA A 620 -8.17 -12.84 24.04
C ALA A 620 -6.87 -12.50 24.77
N ASN A 621 -6.50 -13.27 25.79
CA ASN A 621 -5.16 -13.26 26.38
C ASN A 621 -4.55 -14.65 26.24
N GLU A 622 -3.31 -14.73 25.75
CA GLU A 622 -2.58 -15.97 25.46
C GLU A 622 -1.20 -15.90 26.11
N GLY A 623 -0.99 -16.71 27.16
CA GLY A 623 0.29 -16.88 27.83
C GLY A 623 1.01 -18.14 27.33
N LEU A 624 2.32 -18.07 27.14
CA LEU A 624 3.15 -19.22 26.75
C LEU A 624 4.44 -19.27 27.56
N ILE A 625 4.76 -20.44 28.08
CA ILE A 625 6.07 -20.78 28.64
C ILE A 625 6.67 -21.95 27.87
N ALA A 626 7.97 -21.85 27.56
CA ALA A 626 8.69 -22.89 26.83
C ALA A 626 10.08 -23.12 27.41
N GLY A 627 10.53 -24.37 27.35
CA GLY A 627 11.89 -24.78 27.66
C GLY A 627 12.45 -25.70 26.60
N TYR A 628 13.75 -25.62 26.35
CA TYR A 628 14.42 -26.49 25.38
C TYR A 628 15.81 -26.95 25.83
N PHE A 629 16.27 -28.03 25.21
CA PHE A 629 17.59 -28.61 25.39
C PHE A 629 18.05 -29.27 24.07
N SER A 630 19.29 -29.05 23.64
CA SER A 630 19.90 -29.77 22.50
C SER A 630 21.38 -30.04 22.71
N VAL A 631 21.89 -31.10 22.07
CA VAL A 631 23.30 -31.51 22.17
C VAL A 631 23.83 -31.84 20.78
N PRO A 632 24.63 -30.97 20.15
CA PRO A 632 25.33 -31.30 18.92
C PRO A 632 26.45 -32.30 19.18
N ILE A 633 26.39 -33.47 18.52
CA ILE A 633 27.36 -34.54 18.61
C ILE A 633 28.12 -34.65 17.28
N THR A 634 29.43 -34.40 17.28
CA THR A 634 30.27 -34.34 16.08
C THR A 634 31.25 -35.52 15.98
N PHE A 635 31.25 -36.16 14.80
CA PHE A 635 32.13 -37.25 14.40
C PHE A 635 32.83 -36.88 13.08
N GLY A 636 33.96 -36.18 13.16
CA GLY A 636 34.66 -35.68 11.98
C GLY A 636 33.78 -34.72 11.16
N ALA A 637 33.51 -35.07 9.90
CA ALA A 637 32.65 -34.30 9.00
C ALA A 637 31.14 -34.47 9.25
N PHE A 638 30.73 -35.40 10.11
CA PHE A 638 29.34 -35.68 10.44
C PHE A 638 28.95 -35.04 11.78
N THR A 639 27.75 -34.49 11.89
CA THR A 639 27.18 -33.96 13.14
C THR A 639 25.74 -34.41 13.28
N LEU A 640 25.38 -34.94 14.46
CA LEU A 640 24.03 -35.32 14.86
C LEU A 640 23.61 -34.47 16.05
N GLU A 641 22.49 -33.78 15.97
CA GLU A 641 21.97 -32.89 17.01
C GLU A 641 20.56 -33.31 17.41
N PRO A 642 20.41 -34.19 18.43
CA PRO A 642 19.15 -34.36 19.12
C PRO A 642 18.79 -33.12 19.95
N GLY A 643 17.50 -32.79 19.98
CA GLY A 643 16.95 -31.72 20.79
C GLY A 643 15.51 -31.98 21.21
N LEU A 644 15.14 -31.46 22.37
CA LEU A 644 13.82 -31.55 22.96
C LEU A 644 13.33 -30.15 23.32
N ARG A 645 12.04 -29.90 23.07
CA ARG A 645 11.36 -28.69 23.48
C ARG A 645 10.00 -29.02 24.09
N PHE A 646 9.62 -28.30 25.13
CA PHE A 646 8.29 -28.37 25.73
C PHE A 646 7.67 -26.98 25.76
N GLU A 647 6.41 -26.86 25.37
CA GLU A 647 5.64 -25.61 25.45
C GLU A 647 4.30 -25.84 26.17
N HIS A 648 3.99 -24.95 27.10
CA HIS A 648 2.69 -24.87 27.77
C HIS A 648 2.03 -23.53 27.42
N SER A 649 0.74 -23.56 27.10
CA SER A 649 -0.04 -22.38 26.74
C SER A 649 -1.38 -22.33 27.46
N ASP A 650 -1.75 -21.14 27.91
CA ASP A 650 -3.07 -20.83 28.49
C ASP A 650 -3.72 -19.69 27.68
N ILE A 651 -4.96 -19.89 27.25
CA ILE A 651 -5.70 -18.96 26.41
C ILE A 651 -7.05 -18.66 27.06
N THR A 652 -7.29 -17.39 27.39
CA THR A 652 -8.57 -16.92 27.92
C THR A 652 -9.25 -16.00 26.91
N ASN A 653 -10.50 -16.29 26.55
CA ASN A 653 -11.30 -15.40 25.72
C ASN A 653 -12.38 -14.70 26.54
N ARG A 654 -12.75 -13.50 26.09
CA ARG A 654 -13.89 -12.76 26.58
C ARG A 654 -14.63 -12.18 25.38
N TYR A 655 -15.90 -12.50 25.22
CA TYR A 655 -16.70 -12.14 24.06
C TYR A 655 -18.12 -11.72 24.48
N TRP A 656 -18.78 -10.92 23.63
CA TRP A 656 -20.17 -10.55 23.84
C TRP A 656 -21.11 -11.69 23.45
N ASN A 657 -22.09 -11.99 24.30
CA ASN A 657 -23.11 -12.98 24.05
C ASN A 657 -24.49 -12.33 23.98
N ALA A 658 -25.18 -12.50 22.85
CA ALA A 658 -26.52 -11.99 22.62
C ALA A 658 -27.58 -12.83 23.38
N VAL A 659 -28.70 -12.21 23.73
CA VAL A 659 -29.87 -12.90 24.29
C VAL A 659 -31.09 -12.54 23.47
N TYR A 660 -31.79 -13.57 22.99
CA TYR A 660 -33.01 -13.46 22.19
C TYR A 660 -34.20 -14.04 22.97
N ASP A 661 -35.40 -13.50 22.76
CA ASP A 661 -36.63 -14.10 23.25
C ASP A 661 -37.11 -15.25 22.35
N THR A 662 -38.28 -15.83 22.68
CA THR A 662 -38.88 -16.94 21.94
C THR A 662 -39.33 -16.58 20.53
N ASP A 663 -39.57 -15.30 20.27
CA ASP A 663 -40.01 -14.78 18.98
C ASP A 663 -38.80 -14.37 18.10
N GLY A 664 -37.58 -14.55 18.60
CA GLY A 664 -36.34 -14.22 17.89
C GLY A 664 -35.91 -12.76 18.04
N ASN A 665 -36.61 -11.95 18.85
CA ASN A 665 -36.24 -10.56 19.06
C ASN A 665 -35.09 -10.46 20.05
N LEU A 666 -34.17 -9.52 19.78
CA LEU A 666 -33.08 -9.25 20.69
C LEU A 666 -33.59 -8.56 21.96
N THR A 667 -33.29 -9.14 23.13
CA THR A 667 -33.69 -8.59 24.43
C THR A 667 -32.51 -8.08 25.27
N GLY A 668 -31.27 -8.37 24.88
CA GLY A 668 -30.06 -7.86 25.54
C GLY A 668 -28.80 -8.68 25.25
N GLY A 669 -27.81 -8.59 26.14
CA GLY A 669 -26.60 -9.40 26.09
C GLY A 669 -25.64 -9.17 27.25
N ALA A 670 -24.62 -10.01 27.36
CA ALA A 670 -23.58 -9.92 28.40
C ALA A 670 -22.24 -10.47 27.91
N PHE A 671 -21.13 -10.00 28.50
CA PHE A 671 -19.82 -10.58 28.23
C PHE A 671 -19.68 -11.94 28.94
N GLN A 672 -19.25 -12.95 28.18
CA GLN A 672 -18.90 -14.29 28.65
C GLN A 672 -17.42 -14.56 28.44
N SER A 673 -16.89 -15.62 29.05
CA SER A 673 -15.50 -16.04 28.93
C SER A 673 -15.34 -17.55 28.88
N ASP A 674 -14.29 -17.99 28.20
CA ASP A 674 -13.83 -19.38 28.18
C ASP A 674 -12.31 -19.46 28.41
N ASN A 675 -11.82 -20.68 28.60
CA ASN A 675 -10.41 -20.97 28.79
C ASN A 675 -10.01 -22.26 28.06
N THR A 676 -8.86 -22.25 27.40
CA THR A 676 -8.27 -23.39 26.70
C THR A 676 -6.78 -23.48 27.02
N HIS A 677 -6.27 -24.70 27.25
CA HIS A 677 -4.86 -24.94 27.54
C HIS A 677 -4.26 -26.01 26.62
N TYR A 678 -2.96 -25.89 26.34
CA TYR A 678 -2.22 -26.85 25.52
C TYR A 678 -0.86 -27.19 26.13
N ASN A 679 -0.46 -28.46 26.01
CA ASN A 679 0.85 -28.96 26.38
C ASN A 679 1.47 -29.68 25.18
N GLN A 680 2.64 -29.24 24.73
CA GLN A 680 3.27 -29.76 23.52
C GLN A 680 4.70 -30.21 23.78
N PHE A 681 4.97 -31.47 23.43
CA PHE A 681 6.31 -32.06 23.46
C PHE A 681 6.85 -32.20 22.04
N LEU A 682 7.96 -31.53 21.77
CA LEU A 682 8.47 -31.27 20.42
C LEU A 682 9.91 -31.81 20.29
N PRO A 683 10.09 -33.11 20.03
CA PRO A 683 11.39 -33.68 19.76
C PRO A 683 11.89 -33.29 18.35
N SER A 684 13.21 -33.16 18.23
CA SER A 684 13.90 -32.82 16.99
C SER A 684 15.23 -33.57 16.90
N VAL A 685 15.61 -33.97 15.68
CA VAL A 685 16.93 -34.50 15.38
C VAL A 685 17.40 -33.93 14.05
N PHE A 686 18.60 -33.38 14.03
CA PHE A 686 19.28 -32.90 12.82
C PHE A 686 20.54 -33.71 12.57
N ALA A 687 20.75 -34.13 11.32
CA ALA A 687 21.98 -34.76 10.87
C ALA A 687 22.58 -33.91 9.75
N THR A 688 23.87 -33.62 9.84
CA THR A 688 24.59 -32.86 8.83
C THR A 688 25.93 -33.52 8.50
N TYR A 689 26.21 -33.73 7.22
CA TYR A 689 27.49 -34.24 6.72
C TYR A 689 28.15 -33.22 5.80
N ARG A 690 29.35 -32.76 6.14
CA ARG A 690 30.12 -31.75 5.38
C ARG A 690 31.45 -32.33 4.90
N PRO A 691 31.47 -33.11 3.80
CA PRO A 691 32.71 -33.73 3.31
C PRO A 691 33.74 -32.70 2.84
N THR A 692 33.29 -31.50 2.43
CA THR A 692 34.14 -30.37 2.06
C THR A 692 33.53 -29.06 2.57
N SER A 693 34.27 -27.96 2.49
CA SER A 693 33.77 -26.61 2.79
C SER A 693 32.78 -26.06 1.74
N LEU A 694 32.54 -26.80 0.65
CA LEU A 694 31.71 -26.41 -0.49
C LEU A 694 30.55 -27.38 -0.75
N SER A 695 30.34 -28.37 0.13
CA SER A 695 29.25 -29.32 0.01
C SER A 695 28.71 -29.74 1.37
N VAL A 696 27.41 -29.95 1.44
CA VAL A 696 26.71 -30.32 2.68
C VAL A 696 25.50 -31.19 2.34
N TYR A 697 25.31 -32.23 3.13
CA TYR A 697 24.12 -33.07 3.12
C TYR A 697 23.43 -32.93 4.47
N ARG A 698 22.11 -32.85 4.45
CA ARG A 698 21.28 -32.63 5.64
C ARG A 698 20.15 -33.63 5.67
N ALA A 699 19.81 -34.06 6.87
CA ALA A 699 18.54 -34.71 7.16
C ALA A 699 17.99 -34.17 8.48
N SER A 700 16.68 -34.09 8.60
CA SER A 700 16.05 -33.70 9.85
C SER A 700 14.71 -34.40 10.06
N ALA A 701 14.38 -34.67 11.32
CA ALA A 701 13.09 -35.16 11.76
C ALA A 701 12.65 -34.32 12.96
N VAL A 702 11.59 -33.52 12.81
CA VAL A 702 11.16 -32.54 13.82
C VAL A 702 9.65 -32.52 14.00
N THR A 703 9.22 -32.39 15.25
CA THR A 703 7.81 -32.16 15.59
C THR A 703 7.57 -30.68 15.81
N SER A 704 6.50 -30.15 15.23
CA SER A 704 6.06 -28.76 15.37
C SER A 704 4.55 -28.72 15.48
N TYR A 705 3.97 -27.58 15.84
CA TYR A 705 2.51 -27.45 15.99
C TYR A 705 2.03 -26.05 15.68
N VAL A 706 0.73 -25.86 15.52
CA VAL A 706 0.07 -24.55 15.49
C VAL A 706 -1.19 -24.61 16.33
N ARG A 707 -1.35 -23.63 17.22
CA ARG A 707 -2.56 -23.50 18.05
C ARG A 707 -3.71 -22.93 17.21
N PRO A 708 -4.96 -23.33 17.48
CA PRO A 708 -6.10 -22.66 16.87
C PRO A 708 -6.06 -21.16 17.16
N ASN A 709 -6.60 -20.36 16.25
CA ASN A 709 -6.72 -18.93 16.51
C ASN A 709 -7.66 -18.69 17.70
N THR A 710 -7.35 -17.70 18.54
CA THR A 710 -8.10 -17.40 19.77
C THR A 710 -9.58 -17.07 19.50
N PHE A 711 -9.89 -16.45 18.36
CA PHE A 711 -11.25 -16.14 17.93
C PHE A 711 -12.02 -17.37 17.40
N LEU A 712 -11.37 -18.51 17.19
CA LEU A 712 -12.04 -19.79 16.95
C LEU A 712 -12.37 -20.53 18.25
N LEU A 713 -11.60 -20.25 19.30
CA LEU A 713 -11.74 -20.89 20.61
C LEU A 713 -12.90 -20.28 21.39
N GLY A 714 -13.03 -18.96 21.37
CA GLY A 714 -14.19 -18.25 21.93
C GLY A 714 -14.97 -17.49 20.87
N GLY A 715 -16.21 -17.14 21.16
CA GLY A 715 -17.07 -16.38 20.25
C GLY A 715 -18.49 -16.29 20.82
N GLY A 716 -19.15 -15.15 20.57
CA GLY A 716 -20.54 -14.95 20.99
C GLY A 716 -21.46 -16.02 20.42
N ARG A 717 -22.36 -16.54 21.26
CA ARG A 717 -23.42 -17.43 20.81
C ARG A 717 -24.50 -16.59 20.13
N THR A 718 -24.64 -16.74 18.82
CA THR A 718 -25.75 -16.16 18.06
C THR A 718 -26.80 -17.24 17.85
N VAL A 719 -28.07 -16.91 18.02
CA VAL A 719 -29.19 -17.83 17.76
C VAL A 719 -30.10 -17.17 16.74
N THR A 720 -30.18 -17.75 15.54
CA THR A 720 -31.01 -17.26 14.44
C THR A 720 -32.19 -18.22 14.22
N PRO A 721 -33.43 -17.80 14.47
CA PRO A 721 -34.61 -18.57 14.08
C PRO A 721 -34.86 -18.44 12.58
N ASP A 722 -35.23 -19.54 11.91
CA ASP A 722 -35.49 -19.56 10.47
C ASP A 722 -36.95 -19.32 10.07
N GLY A 723 -37.82 -18.98 11.05
CA GLY A 723 -39.26 -18.80 10.85
C GLY A 723 -40.09 -20.09 10.77
N ASN A 724 -39.46 -21.28 10.74
CA ASN A 724 -40.11 -22.60 10.67
C ASN A 724 -39.94 -23.44 11.95
N GLY A 725 -39.47 -22.82 13.04
CA GLY A 725 -39.17 -23.51 14.30
C GLY A 725 -37.79 -24.17 14.36
N VAL A 726 -36.90 -23.87 13.40
CA VAL A 726 -35.49 -24.29 13.42
C VAL A 726 -34.64 -23.15 13.96
N PHE A 727 -33.80 -23.45 14.94
CA PHE A 727 -32.84 -22.48 15.49
C PHE A 727 -31.43 -22.78 15.01
N THR A 728 -30.73 -21.82 14.41
CA THR A 728 -29.31 -21.92 14.10
C THR A 728 -28.47 -21.24 15.17
N VAL A 729 -27.64 -21.99 15.87
CA VAL A 729 -26.72 -21.52 16.90
C VAL A 729 -25.32 -21.43 16.33
N GLN A 730 -24.69 -20.26 16.32
CA GLN A 730 -23.27 -20.11 15.98
C GLN A 730 -22.45 -19.77 17.23
N GLU A 731 -21.37 -20.50 17.50
CA GLU A 731 -20.53 -20.31 18.68
C GLU A 731 -19.05 -20.69 18.45
N GLY A 732 -18.15 -20.20 19.32
CA GLY A 732 -16.75 -20.63 19.34
C GLY A 732 -16.58 -22.05 19.90
N ASN A 733 -15.41 -22.66 19.70
CA ASN A 733 -15.13 -24.00 20.23
C ASN A 733 -13.82 -24.05 21.05
N PRO A 734 -13.90 -23.99 22.40
CA PRO A 734 -12.72 -24.04 23.26
C PRO A 734 -12.06 -25.44 23.31
N ASN A 735 -12.67 -26.45 22.71
CA ASN A 735 -12.18 -27.83 22.64
C ASN A 735 -11.40 -28.15 21.35
N LEU A 736 -11.14 -27.15 20.49
CA LEU A 736 -10.30 -27.37 19.32
C LEU A 736 -8.92 -27.90 19.73
N ARG A 737 -8.44 -28.88 19.00
CA ARG A 737 -7.09 -29.41 19.14
C ARG A 737 -6.10 -28.59 18.32
N PRO A 738 -4.84 -28.45 18.77
CA PRO A 738 -3.79 -27.86 17.97
C PRO A 738 -3.42 -28.79 16.82
N VAL A 739 -3.03 -28.20 15.69
CA VAL A 739 -2.53 -28.97 14.55
C VAL A 739 -1.09 -29.35 14.84
N VAL A 740 -0.80 -30.65 14.98
CA VAL A 740 0.57 -31.14 15.21
C VAL A 740 1.12 -31.72 13.92
N SER A 741 2.35 -31.33 13.57
CA SER A 741 3.07 -31.79 12.38
C SER A 741 4.35 -32.55 12.73
N ARG A 742 4.56 -33.69 12.08
CA ARG A 742 5.86 -34.38 12.03
C ARG A 742 6.48 -34.10 10.67
N ASN A 743 7.66 -33.48 10.68
CA ASN A 743 8.32 -32.98 9.49
C ASN A 743 9.63 -33.74 9.27
N PHE A 744 9.85 -34.22 8.05
CA PHE A 744 11.06 -34.92 7.62
C PHE A 744 11.63 -34.24 6.40
N ASP A 745 12.93 -33.91 6.45
CA ASP A 745 13.65 -33.32 5.33
C ASP A 745 14.94 -34.11 5.06
N ILE A 746 15.32 -34.21 3.79
CA ILE A 746 16.62 -34.71 3.35
C ILE A 746 17.09 -33.93 2.12
N GLY A 747 18.36 -33.51 2.09
CA GLY A 747 18.84 -32.72 0.96
C GLY A 747 20.34 -32.58 0.90
N GLY A 748 20.80 -32.03 -0.22
CA GLY A 748 22.20 -31.73 -0.49
C GLY A 748 22.37 -30.37 -1.16
N GLN A 749 23.47 -29.70 -0.86
CA GLN A 749 23.87 -28.44 -1.49
C GLN A 749 25.35 -28.47 -1.85
N TRP A 750 25.66 -27.96 -3.04
CA TRP A 750 27.01 -27.94 -3.61
C TRP A 750 27.30 -26.57 -4.22
N ILE A 751 28.51 -26.06 -3.97
CA ILE A 751 29.04 -24.84 -4.59
C ILE A 751 30.29 -25.20 -5.38
N ALA A 752 30.30 -24.89 -6.67
CA ALA A 752 31.48 -25.06 -7.51
C ALA A 752 32.49 -23.93 -7.27
N GLN A 753 33.76 -24.16 -7.63
CA GLN A 753 34.83 -23.16 -7.49
C GLN A 753 34.56 -21.87 -8.29
N ASP A 754 33.79 -21.95 -9.37
CA ASP A 754 33.37 -20.79 -10.17
C ASP A 754 32.25 -19.96 -9.50
N GLY A 755 31.73 -20.43 -8.35
CA GLY A 755 30.65 -19.82 -7.59
C GLY A 755 29.25 -20.18 -8.07
N SER A 756 29.11 -21.15 -8.99
CA SER A 756 27.84 -21.79 -9.33
C SER A 756 27.34 -22.63 -8.15
N SER A 757 26.03 -22.77 -7.99
CA SER A 757 25.44 -23.53 -6.90
C SER A 757 24.30 -24.44 -7.36
N LEU A 758 24.11 -25.54 -6.63
CA LEU A 758 22.99 -26.46 -6.78
C LEU A 758 22.52 -26.87 -5.38
N ALA A 759 21.22 -26.87 -5.16
CA ALA A 759 20.57 -27.41 -3.99
C ALA A 759 19.42 -28.32 -4.41
N LEU A 760 19.26 -29.45 -3.72
CA LEU A 760 18.22 -30.44 -3.93
C LEU A 760 17.71 -30.89 -2.56
N THR A 761 16.43 -30.70 -2.29
CA THR A 761 15.81 -31.08 -1.00
C THR A 761 14.50 -31.82 -1.24
N GLY A 762 14.33 -32.97 -0.61
CA GLY A 762 13.06 -33.67 -0.47
C GLY A 762 12.49 -33.45 0.93
N TYR A 763 11.16 -33.33 1.03
CA TYR A 763 10.48 -33.17 2.30
C TYR A 763 9.18 -33.99 2.38
N TYR A 764 8.78 -34.31 3.61
CA TYR A 764 7.54 -35.03 3.94
C TYR A 764 6.99 -34.51 5.27
N LYS A 765 5.74 -34.04 5.28
CA LYS A 765 5.04 -33.48 6.45
C LYS A 765 3.77 -34.27 6.71
N LEU A 766 3.56 -34.66 7.96
CA LEU A 766 2.38 -35.38 8.45
C LEU A 766 1.67 -34.54 9.51
N LEU A 767 0.48 -34.06 9.20
CA LEU A 767 -0.35 -33.21 10.04
C LEU A 767 -1.52 -34.02 10.62
N SER A 768 -1.83 -33.75 11.88
CA SER A 768 -3.02 -34.24 12.57
C SER A 768 -3.95 -33.07 12.88
N ASP A 769 -5.26 -33.33 12.95
CA ASP A 769 -6.27 -32.35 13.34
C ASP A 769 -6.34 -31.10 12.45
N TYR A 770 -6.11 -31.28 11.14
CA TYR A 770 -5.92 -30.19 10.18
C TYR A 770 -7.03 -29.13 10.26
N LEU A 771 -6.62 -27.89 10.50
CA LEU A 771 -7.50 -26.71 10.49
C LEU A 771 -7.47 -26.06 9.10
N PHE A 772 -8.63 -25.68 8.60
CA PHE A 772 -8.81 -25.17 7.25
C PHE A 772 -9.95 -24.14 7.20
N ASP A 773 -10.07 -23.44 6.09
CA ASP A 773 -11.21 -22.58 5.81
C ASP A 773 -12.25 -23.31 4.95
N ALA A 774 -13.52 -23.24 5.34
CA ALA A 774 -14.65 -23.90 4.67
C ALA A 774 -15.68 -22.89 4.10
N GLY A 775 -15.31 -21.62 3.94
CA GLY A 775 -16.18 -20.58 3.39
C GLY A 775 -17.41 -20.30 4.27
N SER A 776 -18.57 -20.04 3.64
CA SER A 776 -19.83 -19.72 4.32
C SER A 776 -20.40 -20.85 5.18
N SER A 777 -19.91 -22.09 5.00
CA SER A 777 -20.18 -23.16 5.94
C SER A 777 -19.26 -22.99 7.15
N THR A 778 -19.79 -22.43 8.23
CA THR A 778 -19.19 -22.63 9.55
C THR A 778 -18.96 -24.13 9.70
N ARG A 779 -17.69 -24.51 9.89
CA ARG A 779 -17.26 -25.90 10.11
C ARG A 779 -18.27 -26.48 11.08
N THR A 780 -19.15 -27.35 10.63
CA THR A 780 -20.26 -27.87 11.41
C THR A 780 -19.89 -29.27 11.80
N ASP A 781 -20.18 -29.68 13.03
CA ASP A 781 -20.00 -31.05 13.53
C ASP A 781 -20.96 -32.07 12.87
N GLY A 782 -21.42 -31.77 11.66
CA GLY A 782 -22.66 -32.29 11.11
C GLY A 782 -23.84 -31.59 11.76
N THR A 783 -24.80 -31.10 10.97
CA THR A 783 -26.13 -30.76 11.46
C THR A 783 -26.67 -31.94 12.27
N HIS A 784 -26.61 -31.87 13.60
CA HIS A 784 -27.32 -32.78 14.47
C HIS A 784 -28.81 -32.47 14.36
N TYR A 785 -29.51 -33.15 13.44
CA TYR A 785 -30.97 -33.16 13.40
C TYR A 785 -31.45 -33.87 14.67
N VAL A 786 -31.82 -33.14 15.71
CA VAL A 786 -32.58 -33.71 16.82
C VAL A 786 -34.04 -33.72 16.36
N SER A 787 -34.56 -34.89 15.97
CA SER A 787 -35.99 -35.07 15.73
C SER A 787 -36.68 -35.40 17.05
N SER A 788 -37.89 -34.87 17.26
CA SER A 788 -38.73 -35.21 18.42
C SER A 788 -39.43 -36.57 18.30
N ASP A 789 -39.41 -37.20 17.12
CA ASP A 789 -39.79 -38.59 16.91
C ASP A 789 -39.12 -39.15 15.64
N SER A 790 -38.94 -40.47 15.59
CA SER A 790 -38.11 -41.15 14.58
C SER A 790 -38.91 -41.65 13.37
N THR A 791 -40.02 -41.00 12.99
CA THR A 791 -40.96 -41.64 12.03
C THR A 791 -41.51 -40.81 10.87
N THR A 792 -41.17 -39.54 10.67
CA THR A 792 -41.53 -38.82 9.43
C THR A 792 -40.55 -37.67 9.16
N ASN A 793 -40.26 -37.38 7.88
CA ASN A 793 -39.42 -36.26 7.41
C ASN A 793 -39.55 -35.01 8.30
N SER A 794 -38.64 -34.87 9.25
CA SER A 794 -38.65 -33.81 10.25
C SER A 794 -37.56 -32.80 9.91
N SER A 795 -37.96 -31.57 9.59
CA SER A 795 -37.04 -30.43 9.61
C SER A 795 -36.34 -30.35 10.99
N PRO A 796 -35.03 -30.09 11.07
CA PRO A 796 -34.30 -30.01 12.34
C PRO A 796 -34.92 -28.95 13.24
N SER A 797 -35.04 -29.16 14.55
CA SER A 797 -35.41 -28.04 15.46
C SER A 797 -34.21 -27.19 15.89
N LEU A 798 -32.97 -27.66 15.68
CA LEU A 798 -31.73 -26.99 16.09
C LEU A 798 -30.56 -27.34 15.15
N ILE A 799 -29.81 -26.33 14.70
CA ILE A 799 -28.56 -26.41 13.93
C ILE A 799 -27.47 -25.77 14.79
N ILE A 800 -26.34 -26.45 15.04
CA ILE A 800 -25.21 -25.88 15.80
C ILE A 800 -24.01 -25.75 14.87
N ASN A 801 -23.52 -24.53 14.71
CA ASN A 801 -22.43 -24.10 13.86
C ASN A 801 -21.23 -23.70 14.72
N LYS A 802 -20.25 -24.61 14.91
CA LYS A 802 -19.06 -24.35 15.74
C LYS A 802 -17.79 -24.93 15.11
N PRO A 803 -16.65 -24.20 15.08
CA PRO A 803 -15.42 -24.72 14.51
C PRO A 803 -15.05 -26.12 15.04
N ALA A 804 -14.71 -27.06 14.16
CA ALA A 804 -14.27 -28.42 14.54
C ALA A 804 -12.95 -28.79 13.86
N ASN A 805 -12.10 -29.63 14.43
CA ASN A 805 -10.88 -30.09 13.73
C ASN A 805 -11.20 -30.99 12.53
N GLY A 806 -10.40 -30.88 11.47
CA GLY A 806 -10.42 -31.86 10.38
C GLY A 806 -9.74 -33.17 10.77
N GLY A 807 -9.55 -34.04 9.79
CA GLY A 807 -8.77 -35.27 9.93
C GLY A 807 -7.26 -35.03 9.79
N ASN A 808 -6.58 -36.00 9.19
CA ASN A 808 -5.16 -35.92 8.89
C ASN A 808 -4.90 -35.17 7.58
N ALA A 809 -3.72 -34.57 7.45
CA ALA A 809 -3.23 -34.02 6.19
C ALA A 809 -1.75 -34.36 6.00
N GLN A 810 -1.28 -34.37 4.76
CA GLN A 810 0.11 -34.66 4.43
C GLN A 810 0.56 -33.82 3.23
N ALA A 811 1.82 -33.40 3.26
CA ALA A 811 2.45 -32.66 2.18
C ALA A 811 3.86 -33.20 1.93
N TYR A 812 4.19 -33.45 0.67
CA TYR A 812 5.50 -33.96 0.30
C TYR A 812 5.94 -33.46 -1.07
N GLY A 813 7.24 -33.29 -1.23
CA GLY A 813 7.75 -32.70 -2.46
C GLY A 813 9.26 -32.69 -2.58
N LEU A 814 9.70 -32.19 -3.73
CA LEU A 814 11.07 -32.00 -4.13
C LEU A 814 11.27 -30.52 -4.49
N GLU A 815 12.31 -29.91 -3.93
CA GLU A 815 12.76 -28.56 -4.21
C GLU A 815 14.14 -28.64 -4.88
N VAL A 816 14.29 -27.94 -6.00
CA VAL A 816 15.56 -27.78 -6.72
C VAL A 816 15.84 -26.29 -6.84
N ALA A 817 17.07 -25.87 -6.54
CA ALA A 817 17.55 -24.52 -6.81
C ALA A 817 18.93 -24.60 -7.45
N ALA A 818 19.14 -23.91 -8.56
CA ALA A 818 20.40 -23.93 -9.28
C ALA A 818 20.77 -22.54 -9.79
N GLU A 819 22.06 -22.21 -9.73
CA GLU A 819 22.65 -21.04 -10.37
C GLU A 819 23.91 -21.47 -11.11
N LYS A 820 23.94 -21.29 -12.43
CA LYS A 820 25.13 -21.51 -13.26
C LYS A 820 25.71 -20.18 -13.72
N LYS A 821 26.95 -19.91 -13.32
CA LYS A 821 27.73 -18.77 -13.83
C LYS A 821 28.39 -19.17 -15.15
N LEU A 822 28.10 -18.45 -16.23
CA LEU A 822 28.57 -18.76 -17.58
C LEU A 822 29.99 -18.25 -17.86
N ARG A 823 30.89 -18.37 -16.86
CA ARG A 823 32.27 -17.84 -16.93
C ARG A 823 33.13 -18.48 -18.02
N PHE A 824 32.70 -19.61 -18.57
CA PHE A 824 33.34 -20.30 -19.69
C PHE A 824 33.13 -19.59 -21.04
N LEU A 825 32.12 -18.71 -21.15
CA LEU A 825 31.90 -17.92 -22.36
C LEU A 825 32.92 -16.77 -22.47
N PRO A 826 33.33 -16.38 -23.69
CA PRO A 826 34.31 -15.32 -23.89
C PRO A 826 33.73 -13.91 -23.70
N SER A 827 34.62 -12.94 -23.50
CA SER A 827 34.30 -11.50 -23.48
C SER A 827 33.18 -11.14 -22.50
N PHE A 828 32.21 -10.31 -22.91
CA PHE A 828 31.10 -9.84 -22.07
C PHE A 828 30.22 -10.99 -21.57
N ALA A 829 30.04 -12.06 -22.36
CA ALA A 829 29.16 -13.19 -22.02
C ALA A 829 29.60 -13.96 -20.76
N ARG A 830 30.87 -13.82 -20.32
CA ARG A 830 31.38 -14.42 -19.08
C ARG A 830 30.69 -13.93 -17.79
N ASN A 831 30.02 -12.77 -17.88
CA ASN A 831 29.31 -12.11 -16.78
C ASN A 831 27.83 -12.52 -16.71
N LEU A 832 27.37 -13.41 -17.61
CA LEU A 832 26.03 -13.97 -17.58
C LEU A 832 25.91 -15.08 -16.52
N SER A 833 24.76 -15.16 -15.89
CA SER A 833 24.36 -16.30 -15.06
C SER A 833 22.92 -16.71 -15.38
N LEU A 834 22.70 -18.02 -15.41
CA LEU A 834 21.37 -18.60 -15.47
C LEU A 834 21.04 -19.14 -14.08
N SER A 835 19.90 -18.73 -13.53
CA SER A 835 19.42 -19.20 -12.24
C SER A 835 17.99 -19.69 -12.36
N GLY A 836 17.61 -20.62 -11.50
CA GLY A 836 16.23 -21.04 -11.42
C GLY A 836 15.96 -21.95 -10.23
N ASN A 837 14.70 -22.10 -9.91
CA ASN A 837 14.23 -23.08 -8.94
C ASN A 837 12.94 -23.73 -9.42
N LEU A 838 12.71 -24.93 -8.93
CA LEU A 838 11.54 -25.76 -9.22
C LEU A 838 11.09 -26.41 -7.91
N THR A 839 9.80 -26.30 -7.61
CA THR A 839 9.15 -27.05 -6.54
C THR A 839 8.12 -27.97 -7.19
N LEU A 840 8.19 -29.26 -6.88
CA LEU A 840 7.20 -30.27 -7.25
C LEU A 840 6.65 -30.85 -5.96
N GLN A 841 5.34 -30.80 -5.75
CA GLN A 841 4.75 -31.25 -4.49
C GLN A 841 3.36 -31.85 -4.69
N ARG A 842 2.96 -32.68 -3.72
CA ARG A 842 1.59 -33.20 -3.60
C ARG A 842 1.14 -33.05 -2.16
N THR A 843 -0.12 -32.67 -2.02
CA THR A 843 -0.76 -32.51 -0.72
C THR A 843 -2.08 -33.27 -0.71
N HIS A 844 -2.44 -33.78 0.46
CA HIS A 844 -3.69 -34.51 0.66
C HIS A 844 -4.21 -34.15 2.06
N ALA A 845 -5.51 -33.93 2.17
CA ALA A 845 -6.20 -33.64 3.41
C ALA A 845 -7.45 -34.51 3.50
N ASN A 846 -7.73 -35.00 4.70
CA ASN A 846 -9.03 -35.49 5.08
C ASN A 846 -9.68 -34.39 5.94
N LEU A 847 -10.76 -33.80 5.44
CA LEU A 847 -11.42 -32.67 6.09
C LEU A 847 -12.50 -33.11 7.09
N ASN A 848 -12.87 -34.39 7.11
CA ASN A 848 -14.08 -34.90 7.79
C ASN A 848 -15.35 -34.14 7.41
N LEU A 849 -15.44 -33.67 6.15
CA LEU A 849 -16.62 -33.00 5.62
C LEU A 849 -17.33 -33.91 4.61
N SER A 850 -18.62 -34.17 4.85
CA SER A 850 -19.47 -34.88 3.88
C SER A 850 -19.55 -34.08 2.57
N GLY A 851 -19.32 -34.72 1.43
CA GLY A 851 -19.32 -34.08 0.11
C GLY A 851 -17.95 -33.67 -0.43
N ILE A 852 -16.92 -33.58 0.43
CA ILE A 852 -15.53 -33.42 -0.03
C ILE A 852 -14.80 -34.77 0.10
N ALA A 853 -14.21 -35.23 -0.99
CA ALA A 853 -13.51 -36.51 -1.01
C ALA A 853 -12.30 -36.52 -0.07
N ASN A 854 -12.10 -37.65 0.60
CA ASN A 854 -10.87 -37.92 1.36
C ASN A 854 -9.66 -37.84 0.42
N GLY A 855 -8.61 -37.15 0.86
CA GLY A 855 -7.40 -36.96 0.06
C GLY A 855 -7.47 -35.76 -0.90
N THR A 856 -8.42 -34.85 -0.72
CA THR A 856 -8.43 -33.56 -1.43
C THR A 856 -7.15 -32.77 -1.17
N PRO A 857 -6.60 -31.99 -2.11
CA PRO A 857 -5.41 -31.17 -1.88
C PRO A 857 -5.58 -30.17 -0.72
N ILE A 858 -4.49 -29.87 0.00
CA ILE A 858 -4.43 -28.80 1.02
C ILE A 858 -4.62 -27.42 0.34
N GLN A 859 -5.22 -26.45 1.03
CA GLN A 859 -5.35 -25.07 0.55
C GLN A 859 -3.99 -24.41 0.27
N TYR A 860 -3.94 -23.51 -0.71
CA TYR A 860 -2.75 -22.73 -1.09
C TYR A 860 -1.57 -23.57 -1.59
N ALA A 861 -1.82 -24.83 -1.99
CA ALA A 861 -0.80 -25.80 -2.34
C ALA A 861 -0.74 -26.12 -3.84
N PRO A 862 -0.05 -25.30 -4.66
CA PRO A 862 0.15 -25.64 -6.08
C PRO A 862 1.01 -26.90 -6.20
N ALA A 863 0.66 -27.80 -7.11
CA ALA A 863 1.41 -29.05 -7.31
C ALA A 863 2.81 -28.82 -7.92
N TRP A 864 3.02 -27.68 -8.57
CA TRP A 864 4.31 -27.27 -9.10
C TRP A 864 4.43 -25.76 -9.14
N MET A 865 5.65 -25.26 -8.97
CA MET A 865 6.03 -23.85 -9.16
C MET A 865 7.46 -23.78 -9.66
N PHE A 866 7.77 -22.82 -10.53
CA PHE A 866 9.15 -22.59 -10.94
C PHE A 866 9.44 -21.12 -11.22
N ASN A 867 10.71 -20.79 -11.06
CA ASN A 867 11.30 -19.50 -11.37
C ASN A 867 12.53 -19.72 -12.25
N VAL A 868 12.70 -18.92 -13.30
CA VAL A 868 13.91 -18.92 -14.14
C VAL A 868 14.34 -17.47 -14.35
N ALA A 869 15.63 -17.18 -14.16
CA ALA A 869 16.16 -15.84 -14.39
C ALA A 869 17.51 -15.87 -15.11
N LEU A 870 17.65 -14.97 -16.08
CA LEU A 870 18.90 -14.66 -16.76
C LEU A 870 19.44 -13.35 -16.20
N SER A 871 20.66 -13.38 -15.65
CA SER A 871 21.30 -12.20 -15.06
C SER A 871 22.60 -11.86 -15.75
N TYR A 872 22.96 -10.58 -15.75
CA TYR A 872 24.25 -10.07 -16.19
C TYR A 872 24.83 -9.18 -15.10
N THR A 873 26.01 -9.53 -14.58
CA THR A 873 26.64 -8.77 -13.50
C THR A 873 28.10 -8.45 -13.83
N SER A 874 28.41 -7.17 -13.92
CA SER A 874 29.75 -6.63 -14.11
C SER A 874 30.04 -5.52 -13.09
N ALA A 875 31.22 -4.90 -13.16
CA ALA A 875 31.57 -3.80 -12.25
C ALA A 875 30.61 -2.59 -12.34
N ARG A 876 30.06 -2.31 -13.54
CA ARG A 876 29.19 -1.15 -13.80
C ARG A 876 27.74 -1.51 -14.07
N VAL A 877 27.47 -2.67 -14.63
CA VAL A 877 26.11 -3.08 -15.04
C VAL A 877 25.64 -4.24 -14.19
N ASN A 878 24.40 -4.15 -13.70
CA ASN A 878 23.66 -5.25 -13.12
C ASN A 878 22.30 -5.35 -13.80
N SER A 879 21.95 -6.49 -14.37
CA SER A 879 20.65 -6.69 -15.02
C SER A 879 20.11 -8.07 -14.74
N ASN A 880 18.79 -8.19 -14.65
CA ASN A 880 18.09 -9.42 -14.37
C ASN A 880 16.77 -9.45 -15.17
N LEU A 881 16.52 -10.56 -15.87
CA LEU A 881 15.24 -10.88 -16.49
C LEU A 881 14.73 -12.14 -15.80
N SER A 882 13.59 -12.07 -15.12
CA SER A 882 13.03 -13.20 -14.34
C SER A 882 11.63 -13.55 -14.80
N PHE A 883 11.37 -14.84 -14.98
CA PHE A 883 10.07 -15.42 -15.30
C PHE A 883 9.66 -16.38 -14.18
N ARG A 884 8.44 -16.23 -13.68
CA ARG A 884 7.85 -17.12 -12.67
C ARG A 884 6.50 -17.65 -13.10
N ARG A 885 6.17 -18.87 -12.67
CA ARG A 885 4.86 -19.48 -12.88
C ARG A 885 4.54 -20.49 -11.79
N SER A 886 3.30 -20.45 -11.29
CA SER A 886 2.75 -21.44 -10.36
C SER A 886 1.58 -22.19 -10.99
N GLY A 887 1.36 -23.43 -10.56
CA GLY A 887 0.19 -24.22 -10.92
C GLY A 887 -1.08 -23.79 -10.17
N LYS A 888 -2.21 -24.38 -10.52
CA LYS A 888 -3.49 -24.17 -9.81
C LYS A 888 -3.50 -24.78 -8.41
N PHE A 889 -4.27 -24.19 -7.51
CA PHE A 889 -4.44 -24.68 -6.13
C PHE A 889 -5.83 -24.34 -5.59
N ILE A 890 -6.26 -25.03 -4.54
CA ILE A 890 -7.50 -24.72 -3.83
C ILE A 890 -7.25 -23.49 -2.97
N GLU A 891 -8.05 -22.45 -3.12
CA GLU A 891 -8.03 -21.30 -2.22
C GLU A 891 -8.89 -21.56 -0.99
N THR A 892 -10.15 -21.93 -1.21
CA THR A 892 -11.17 -22.13 -0.16
C THR A 892 -11.97 -23.38 -0.46
N TYR A 893 -12.13 -24.26 0.54
CA TYR A 893 -13.06 -25.39 0.43
C TYR A 893 -14.49 -24.85 0.48
N TYR A 894 -15.33 -25.25 -0.47
CA TYR A 894 -16.70 -24.75 -0.53
C TYR A 894 -17.66 -25.87 -0.91
N LEU A 895 -18.64 -26.09 -0.03
CA LEU A 895 -19.72 -27.04 -0.23
C LEU A 895 -21.01 -26.30 -0.54
N TYR A 896 -21.59 -26.60 -1.69
CA TYR A 896 -22.96 -26.22 -2.00
C TYR A 896 -23.90 -27.31 -1.50
N LYS A 897 -24.85 -26.95 -0.64
CA LYS A 897 -25.89 -27.85 -0.14
C LYS A 897 -27.18 -27.55 -0.88
N ASN A 898 -27.68 -28.51 -1.66
CA ASN A 898 -29.00 -28.36 -2.28
C ASN A 898 -30.13 -28.54 -1.25
N THR A 899 -31.36 -28.21 -1.64
CA THR A 899 -32.53 -28.27 -0.74
C THR A 899 -32.88 -29.70 -0.30
N ASN A 900 -32.39 -30.72 -1.02
CA ASN A 900 -32.51 -32.14 -0.66
C ASN A 900 -31.40 -32.65 0.27
N GLY A 901 -30.48 -31.78 0.71
CA GLY A 901 -29.40 -32.11 1.65
C GLY A 901 -28.18 -32.81 1.05
N SER A 902 -28.05 -32.88 -0.28
CA SER A 902 -26.84 -33.37 -0.96
C SER A 902 -25.77 -32.28 -1.01
N ASN A 903 -24.54 -32.66 -0.64
CA ASN A 903 -23.37 -31.77 -0.66
C ASN A 903 -22.60 -31.92 -1.97
N ILE A 904 -22.32 -30.80 -2.63
CA ILE A 904 -21.60 -30.72 -3.90
C ILE A 904 -20.33 -29.88 -3.69
N ASP A 905 -19.18 -30.42 -4.04
CA ASP A 905 -17.91 -29.69 -4.00
C ASP A 905 -17.83 -28.67 -5.14
N LEU A 906 -17.89 -27.39 -4.76
CA LEU A 906 -17.67 -26.24 -5.64
C LEU A 906 -16.57 -25.32 -5.05
N SER A 907 -15.53 -25.95 -4.49
CA SER A 907 -14.36 -25.27 -3.93
C SER A 907 -13.77 -24.24 -4.90
N TRP A 908 -13.18 -23.18 -4.34
CA TRP A 908 -12.50 -22.13 -5.09
C TRP A 908 -11.13 -22.61 -5.53
N TRP A 909 -10.83 -22.43 -6.82
CA TRP A 909 -9.52 -22.76 -7.37
C TRP A 909 -8.85 -21.54 -7.98
N ASP A 910 -7.71 -21.17 -7.41
CA ASP A 910 -6.78 -20.25 -8.05
C ASP A 910 -6.17 -20.93 -9.27
N GLN A 911 -6.25 -20.22 -10.39
CA GLN A 911 -5.73 -20.63 -11.68
C GLN A 911 -4.26 -20.24 -11.84
N PRO A 912 -3.51 -20.89 -12.76
CA PRO A 912 -2.09 -20.61 -12.93
C PRO A 912 -1.84 -19.15 -13.33
N ILE A 913 -1.02 -18.45 -12.54
CA ILE A 913 -0.53 -17.10 -12.85
C ILE A 913 0.94 -17.14 -13.27
N GLN A 914 1.35 -16.17 -14.10
CA GLN A 914 2.72 -16.03 -14.57
C GLN A 914 3.14 -14.57 -14.62
N ARG A 915 4.45 -14.32 -14.49
CA ARG A 915 4.99 -12.96 -14.49
C ARG A 915 6.38 -12.93 -15.08
N LEU A 916 6.63 -11.97 -15.97
CA LEU A 916 7.94 -11.65 -16.51
C LEU A 916 8.36 -10.26 -16.02
N ASP A 917 9.48 -10.18 -15.32
CA ASP A 917 10.00 -8.94 -14.75
C ASP A 917 11.41 -8.66 -15.28
N TYR A 918 11.73 -7.38 -15.46
CA TYR A 918 13.05 -6.93 -15.91
C TYR A 918 13.62 -5.86 -14.99
N PHE A 919 14.92 -5.96 -14.72
CA PHE A 919 15.70 -5.00 -13.94
C PHE A 919 17.01 -4.68 -14.67
N PHE A 920 17.39 -3.42 -14.67
CA PHE A 920 18.66 -2.93 -15.21
C PHE A 920 19.20 -1.80 -14.34
N GLN A 921 20.46 -1.90 -13.91
CA GLN A 921 21.16 -0.89 -13.15
C GLN A 921 22.50 -0.57 -13.82
N TYR A 922 22.83 0.73 -13.87
CA TYR A 922 24.12 1.25 -14.27
C TYR A 922 24.76 2.08 -13.15
N LYS A 923 25.96 1.70 -12.74
CA LYS A 923 26.80 2.42 -11.77
C LYS A 923 27.71 3.39 -12.51
N PHE A 924 27.40 4.68 -12.41
CA PHE A 924 28.22 5.76 -12.97
C PHE A 924 29.53 5.91 -12.20
N THR A 925 29.44 5.80 -10.88
CA THR A 925 30.58 5.75 -9.95
C THR A 925 30.31 4.66 -8.91
N PRO A 926 31.27 4.32 -8.03
CA PRO A 926 31.01 3.44 -6.89
C PRO A 926 29.92 3.94 -5.93
N HIS A 927 29.54 5.23 -6.05
CA HIS A 927 28.65 5.95 -5.13
C HIS A 927 27.36 6.43 -5.79
N VAL A 928 27.25 6.37 -7.12
CA VAL A 928 26.09 6.88 -7.88
C VAL A 928 25.66 5.83 -8.89
N ALA A 929 24.42 5.37 -8.75
CA ALA A 929 23.80 4.43 -9.66
C ALA A 929 22.39 4.87 -10.04
N ALA A 930 21.99 4.57 -11.28
CA ALA A 930 20.59 4.62 -11.70
C ALA A 930 20.14 3.21 -12.09
N ALA A 931 18.87 2.91 -11.84
CA ALA A 931 18.26 1.68 -12.32
C ALA A 931 16.89 1.94 -12.96
N PHE A 932 16.54 1.06 -13.89
CA PHE A 932 15.23 0.96 -14.51
C PHE A 932 14.71 -0.44 -14.26
N ALA A 933 13.41 -0.53 -14.02
CA ALA A 933 12.73 -1.76 -13.72
C ALA A 933 11.35 -1.78 -14.37
N ALA A 934 10.92 -2.96 -14.83
CA ALA A 934 9.60 -3.18 -15.40
C ALA A 934 9.00 -4.45 -14.81
N GLN A 935 7.85 -4.31 -14.17
CA GLN A 935 7.06 -5.38 -13.58
C GLN A 935 5.98 -5.86 -14.55
N ASN A 936 5.74 -7.18 -14.57
CA ASN A 936 4.65 -7.81 -15.31
C ASN A 936 4.65 -7.44 -16.81
N LEU A 937 5.76 -7.62 -17.51
CA LEU A 937 5.90 -7.29 -18.93
C LEU A 937 4.85 -8.00 -19.82
N LEU A 938 4.41 -9.21 -19.41
CA LEU A 938 3.34 -9.98 -20.06
C LEU A 938 1.96 -9.32 -19.93
N ASN A 939 1.79 -8.38 -18.99
CA ASN A 939 0.50 -7.76 -18.67
C ASN A 939 -0.57 -8.80 -18.27
N ASP A 940 -0.13 -9.83 -17.54
CA ASP A 940 -0.98 -10.92 -17.07
C ASP A 940 -1.75 -10.53 -15.81
N VAL A 941 -2.72 -11.37 -15.42
CA VAL A 941 -3.50 -11.24 -14.18
C VAL A 941 -2.61 -11.51 -12.96
N SER A 942 -2.86 -10.80 -11.85
CA SER A 942 -2.19 -11.07 -10.57
C SER A 942 -2.97 -12.05 -9.69
N TYR A 943 -4.24 -12.26 -10.02
CA TYR A 943 -5.14 -13.19 -9.34
C TYR A 943 -6.26 -13.59 -10.30
N TYR A 944 -6.57 -14.88 -10.33
CA TYR A 944 -7.64 -15.45 -11.15
C TYR A 944 -8.12 -16.74 -10.50
N SER A 945 -9.35 -16.74 -9.98
CA SER A 945 -9.98 -17.90 -9.35
C SER A 945 -11.29 -18.28 -10.06
N THR A 946 -11.66 -19.55 -9.97
CA THR A 946 -12.91 -20.09 -10.54
C THR A 946 -13.57 -21.12 -9.61
N ARG A 947 -14.86 -21.42 -9.87
CA ARG A 947 -15.60 -22.48 -9.14
C ARG A 947 -15.25 -23.85 -9.69
N GLY A 948 -14.47 -24.61 -8.92
CA GLY A 948 -14.02 -25.94 -9.32
C GLY A 948 -12.76 -25.95 -10.18
N ARG A 949 -12.07 -27.10 -10.16
CA ARG A 949 -10.67 -27.21 -10.59
C ARG A 949 -10.36 -26.86 -12.04
N SER A 950 -11.32 -27.05 -12.92
CA SER A 950 -11.16 -26.87 -14.37
C SER A 950 -12.30 -26.05 -14.99
N SER A 951 -13.18 -25.47 -14.17
CA SER A 951 -14.23 -24.58 -14.67
C SER A 951 -13.62 -23.25 -15.08
N ILE A 952 -14.27 -22.61 -16.06
CA ILE A 952 -14.06 -21.21 -16.43
C ILE A 952 -15.21 -20.32 -15.97
N ASP A 953 -16.23 -20.91 -15.34
CA ASP A 953 -17.45 -20.25 -14.94
C ASP A 953 -17.32 -19.66 -13.53
N VAL A 954 -18.08 -18.59 -13.30
CA VAL A 954 -18.06 -17.80 -12.05
C VAL A 954 -16.64 -17.37 -11.63
N PRO A 955 -15.87 -16.67 -12.51
CA PRO A 955 -14.52 -16.28 -12.18
C PRO A 955 -14.44 -15.01 -11.32
N GLN A 956 -13.41 -14.91 -10.49
CA GLN A 956 -12.89 -13.64 -9.98
C GLN A 956 -11.50 -13.37 -10.58
N ILE A 957 -11.29 -12.19 -11.17
CA ILE A 957 -10.06 -11.85 -11.89
C ILE A 957 -9.58 -10.48 -11.48
N VAL A 958 -8.27 -10.33 -11.26
CA VAL A 958 -7.62 -9.04 -11.02
C VAL A 958 -6.42 -8.85 -11.96
N GLN A 959 -6.42 -7.73 -12.67
CA GLN A 959 -5.35 -7.34 -13.60
C GLN A 959 -4.79 -5.94 -13.30
N PRO A 960 -3.61 -5.87 -12.65
CA PRO A 960 -2.97 -4.60 -12.28
C PRO A 960 -2.18 -3.94 -13.41
N GLY A 961 -2.03 -4.66 -14.53
CA GLY A 961 -1.26 -4.23 -15.69
C GLY A 961 0.26 -4.16 -15.44
N ARG A 962 0.95 -3.32 -16.22
CA ARG A 962 2.41 -3.12 -16.13
C ARG A 962 2.76 -1.97 -15.19
N THR A 963 3.89 -2.11 -14.48
CA THR A 963 4.46 -1.03 -13.68
C THR A 963 5.92 -0.80 -14.06
N PHE A 964 6.30 0.45 -14.28
CA PHE A 964 7.66 0.86 -14.61
C PHE A 964 8.25 1.67 -13.46
N ILE A 965 9.52 1.44 -13.16
CA ILE A 965 10.17 1.90 -11.95
C ILE A 965 11.52 2.51 -12.31
N PHE A 966 11.82 3.68 -11.78
CA PHE A 966 13.10 4.37 -11.93
C PHE A 966 13.75 4.55 -10.56
N HIS A 967 14.97 4.04 -10.39
CA HIS A 967 15.73 4.15 -9.15
C HIS A 967 16.89 5.12 -9.31
N HIS A 968 17.15 5.87 -8.24
CA HIS A 968 18.36 6.63 -8.03
C HIS A 968 18.93 6.28 -6.66
N ALA A 969 20.18 5.84 -6.61
CA ALA A 969 20.86 5.55 -5.36
C ALA A 969 22.13 6.39 -5.26
N LEU A 970 22.25 7.14 -4.18
CA LEU A 970 23.50 7.71 -3.69
C LEU A 970 24.01 6.86 -2.53
N GLU A 971 25.07 6.09 -2.78
CA GLU A 971 25.68 5.17 -1.82
C GLU A 971 26.99 5.72 -1.26
N ARG A 972 27.12 5.74 0.06
CA ARG A 972 28.39 5.84 0.82
C ARG A 972 29.17 7.15 0.62
N PHE A 973 28.89 8.16 1.43
CA PHE A 973 29.88 9.22 1.70
C PHE A 973 30.64 8.91 3.00
N LEU A 974 31.96 9.09 2.98
CA LEU A 974 32.76 9.17 4.21
C LEU A 974 32.26 10.37 5.01
N MET A 975 31.74 10.13 6.22
CA MET A 975 31.28 11.18 7.13
C MET A 975 32.44 12.12 7.46
N ARG A 976 32.40 13.36 6.92
CA ARG A 976 33.14 14.49 7.50
C ARG A 976 32.30 15.08 8.63
N PRO A 977 32.88 15.51 9.75
CA PRO A 977 32.13 16.06 10.90
C PRO A 977 31.21 17.24 10.53
N HIS A 978 31.53 17.99 9.47
CA HIS A 978 30.68 19.07 8.95
C HIS A 978 29.38 18.56 8.30
N ILE A 979 29.37 17.33 7.76
CA ILE A 979 28.16 16.69 7.21
C ILE A 979 27.27 16.17 8.35
N LEU A 980 27.85 15.78 9.49
CA LEU A 980 27.09 15.42 10.70
C LEU A 980 26.35 16.63 11.30
N LEU A 981 26.92 17.83 11.19
CA LEU A 981 26.23 19.07 11.55
C LEU A 981 25.09 19.37 10.57
N CYS A 982 25.31 19.20 9.26
CA CYS A 982 24.27 19.47 8.25
C CYS A 982 23.17 18.39 8.20
N VAL A 983 23.50 17.12 8.41
CA VAL A 983 22.56 15.98 8.40
C VAL A 983 21.93 15.77 9.78
N GLY A 984 22.65 16.06 10.87
CA GLY A 984 22.08 16.21 12.21
C GLY A 984 21.10 17.37 12.27
N MET A 985 21.38 18.51 11.63
CA MET A 985 20.40 19.59 11.45
C MET A 985 19.26 19.25 10.48
N LEU A 986 19.39 18.21 9.63
CA LEU A 986 18.32 17.71 8.75
C LEU A 986 17.47 16.59 9.38
N LEU A 987 18.02 15.81 10.33
CA LEU A 987 17.37 14.65 10.96
C LEU A 987 16.95 14.88 12.42
N LEU A 988 17.49 15.89 13.11
CA LEU A 988 17.10 16.31 14.47
C LEU A 988 16.31 17.62 14.50
N GLN A 989 15.80 18.07 13.35
CA GLN A 989 14.67 18.97 13.40
C GLN A 989 13.44 18.14 13.80
N PRO A 990 12.84 18.32 15.00
CA PRO A 990 11.39 18.17 15.06
C PRO A 990 10.83 19.05 13.94
N ALA A 991 9.64 18.75 13.44
CA ALA A 991 8.90 19.57 12.49
C ALA A 991 8.69 21.03 12.99
N ALA A 992 9.76 21.80 13.16
CA ALA A 992 9.83 23.19 13.53
C ALA A 992 9.91 24.07 12.26
N GLY A 993 10.15 23.44 11.10
CA GLY A 993 9.74 23.98 9.80
C GLY A 993 8.22 24.12 9.67
N ALA A 994 7.42 23.48 10.54
CA ALA A 994 5.98 23.69 10.56
C ALA A 994 5.57 25.04 11.17
N SER A 995 6.41 25.72 11.97
CA SER A 995 6.01 27.02 12.57
C SER A 995 6.34 28.24 11.70
N THR A 996 7.26 28.12 10.73
CA THR A 996 7.44 29.14 9.69
C THR A 996 6.65 28.81 8.41
N ALA A 997 6.38 27.54 8.12
CA ALA A 997 5.43 27.14 7.07
C ALA A 997 3.98 27.47 7.44
N ALA A 998 3.60 27.38 8.73
CA ALA A 998 2.29 27.82 9.20
C ALA A 998 2.02 29.31 8.91
N ARG A 999 3.07 30.14 8.76
CA ARG A 999 2.88 31.55 8.38
C ARG A 999 2.73 31.76 6.87
N ARG A 1000 3.09 30.77 6.04
CA ARG A 1000 2.98 30.84 4.57
C ARG A 1000 1.66 30.24 4.05
N GLU A 1001 0.93 29.48 4.86
CA GLU A 1001 -0.37 28.90 4.45
C GLU A 1001 -1.47 29.96 4.24
N ASP A 1002 -1.38 31.14 4.86
CA ASP A 1002 -2.40 32.20 4.75
C ASP A 1002 -2.08 33.32 3.76
N THR A 1003 -0.89 33.28 3.16
CA THR A 1003 -0.43 34.33 2.22
C THR A 1003 -0.20 33.79 0.82
N VAL A 1004 -0.47 34.59 -0.20
CA VAL A 1004 -0.14 34.34 -1.61
C VAL A 1004 0.98 35.30 -2.03
N SER A 1005 2.03 34.77 -2.64
CA SER A 1005 3.10 35.54 -3.24
C SER A 1005 2.85 35.74 -4.74
N VAL A 1006 2.87 36.99 -5.18
CA VAL A 1006 2.51 37.44 -6.54
C VAL A 1006 3.70 38.15 -7.17
N MET A 1007 3.93 37.93 -8.46
CA MET A 1007 4.94 38.66 -9.24
C MET A 1007 4.35 39.21 -10.55
N SER A 1008 4.63 40.47 -10.87
CA SER A 1008 4.49 41.03 -12.22
C SER A 1008 5.86 41.11 -12.86
N PHE A 1009 6.02 40.57 -14.07
CA PHE A 1009 7.32 40.54 -14.74
C PHE A 1009 7.21 40.70 -16.27
N ASN A 1010 7.40 41.92 -16.78
CA ASN A 1010 7.59 42.13 -18.21
C ASN A 1010 8.91 41.47 -18.65
N VAL A 1011 8.82 40.56 -19.63
CA VAL A 1011 9.89 39.63 -20.01
C VAL A 1011 10.80 40.19 -21.11
N ARG A 1012 10.42 41.25 -21.82
CA ARG A 1012 11.01 41.65 -23.11
C ARG A 1012 10.96 40.53 -24.15
N PHE A 1013 10.27 40.79 -25.26
CA PHE A 1013 10.22 39.82 -26.37
C PHE A 1013 11.63 39.46 -26.90
N PRO A 1014 11.82 38.28 -27.53
CA PRO A 1014 13.15 37.80 -27.93
C PRO A 1014 13.63 38.47 -29.23
N SER A 1015 13.88 39.78 -29.17
CA SER A 1015 14.39 40.55 -30.31
C SER A 1015 15.83 40.14 -30.67
N PRO A 1016 16.13 39.82 -31.95
CA PRO A 1016 17.50 39.56 -32.38
C PRO A 1016 18.38 40.82 -32.34
N ASN A 1017 17.77 42.01 -32.29
CA ASN A 1017 18.47 43.29 -32.30
C ASN A 1017 18.90 43.76 -30.90
N ASP A 1018 18.59 43.02 -29.82
CA ASP A 1018 18.93 43.40 -28.43
C ASP A 1018 20.44 43.19 -28.09
N GLY A 1019 21.30 42.86 -29.06
CA GLY A 1019 22.76 42.82 -28.90
C GLY A 1019 23.27 41.89 -27.80
N SER A 1020 23.81 42.44 -26.70
CA SER A 1020 24.23 41.66 -25.53
C SER A 1020 23.07 41.15 -24.67
N ASN A 1021 21.88 41.72 -24.86
CA ASN A 1021 20.67 41.46 -24.08
C ASN A 1021 19.68 40.54 -24.79
N ILE A 1022 20.08 39.90 -25.91
CA ILE A 1022 19.27 38.87 -26.57
C ILE A 1022 18.86 37.78 -25.59
N TRP A 1023 17.67 37.20 -25.78
CA TRP A 1023 17.06 36.25 -24.85
C TRP A 1023 18.02 35.13 -24.41
N ASP A 1024 18.74 34.51 -25.33
CA ASP A 1024 19.63 33.39 -25.00
C ASP A 1024 20.74 33.72 -24.01
N LYS A 1025 21.15 35.00 -23.92
CA LYS A 1025 22.16 35.47 -22.96
C LYS A 1025 21.57 35.80 -21.58
N ARG A 1026 20.30 36.20 -21.51
CA ARG A 1026 19.62 36.59 -20.25
C ARG A 1026 18.64 35.56 -19.69
N LYS A 1027 18.28 34.53 -20.46
CA LYS A 1027 17.37 33.43 -20.08
C LYS A 1027 17.72 32.80 -18.72
N SER A 1028 18.99 32.49 -18.48
CA SER A 1028 19.43 31.88 -17.21
C SER A 1028 19.21 32.81 -16.02
N LEU A 1029 19.43 34.11 -16.21
CA LEU A 1029 19.23 35.13 -15.20
C LEU A 1029 17.75 35.35 -14.92
N PHE A 1030 16.90 35.40 -15.96
CA PHE A 1030 15.44 35.47 -15.82
C PHE A 1030 14.88 34.29 -15.01
N ILE A 1031 15.30 33.07 -15.34
CA ILE A 1031 14.94 31.86 -14.59
C ILE A 1031 15.43 31.92 -13.14
N GLU A 1032 16.63 32.47 -12.91
CA GLU A 1032 17.19 32.62 -11.57
C GLU A 1032 16.44 33.65 -10.73
N THR A 1033 15.95 34.74 -11.34
CA THR A 1033 15.08 35.72 -10.67
C THR A 1033 13.81 35.04 -10.16
N ILE A 1034 13.09 34.31 -11.01
CA ILE A 1034 11.88 33.57 -10.59
C ILE A 1034 12.22 32.51 -9.53
N ARG A 1035 13.35 31.80 -9.70
CA ARG A 1035 13.80 30.79 -8.74
C ARG A 1035 14.11 31.39 -7.38
N ARG A 1036 14.67 32.60 -7.31
CA ARG A 1036 14.98 33.28 -6.04
C ARG A 1036 13.73 33.81 -5.35
N ALA A 1037 12.79 34.34 -6.12
CA ALA A 1037 11.57 34.94 -5.61
C ALA A 1037 10.55 33.90 -5.13
N HIS A 1038 10.50 32.73 -5.77
CA HIS A 1038 9.53 31.66 -5.48
C HIS A 1038 8.04 32.13 -5.37
N PRO A 1039 7.53 32.93 -6.33
CA PRO A 1039 6.14 33.39 -6.33
C PRO A 1039 5.15 32.23 -6.48
N ASP A 1040 3.96 32.34 -5.88
CA ASP A 1040 2.88 31.37 -6.06
C ASP A 1040 2.18 31.56 -7.42
N VAL A 1041 2.10 32.81 -7.89
CA VAL A 1041 1.56 33.19 -9.21
C VAL A 1041 2.36 34.34 -9.83
N ILE A 1042 2.56 34.29 -11.15
CA ILE A 1042 3.32 35.28 -11.94
C ILE A 1042 2.47 35.70 -13.13
N GLY A 1043 2.27 37.00 -13.31
CA GLY A 1043 1.85 37.58 -14.58
C GLY A 1043 3.06 38.04 -15.38
N THR A 1044 3.12 37.67 -16.66
CA THR A 1044 4.26 37.95 -17.53
C THR A 1044 3.81 38.66 -18.79
N GLN A 1045 4.28 39.89 -18.99
CA GLN A 1045 4.02 40.66 -20.21
C GLN A 1045 5.14 40.40 -21.24
N GLU A 1046 4.83 40.53 -22.52
CA GLU A 1046 5.76 40.31 -23.64
C GLU A 1046 6.31 38.90 -23.84
N ILE A 1047 5.86 37.89 -23.08
CA ILE A 1047 6.49 36.57 -23.15
C ILE A 1047 6.11 35.82 -24.44
N PHE A 1048 7.09 35.23 -25.10
CA PHE A 1048 6.86 34.33 -26.24
C PHE A 1048 6.77 32.88 -25.78
N GLN A 1049 6.06 32.03 -26.54
CA GLN A 1049 5.93 30.61 -26.22
C GLN A 1049 7.30 29.93 -25.98
N SER A 1050 8.30 30.25 -26.79
CA SER A 1050 9.67 29.71 -26.64
C SER A 1050 10.36 30.15 -25.33
N GLN A 1051 10.06 31.35 -24.83
CA GLN A 1051 10.56 31.84 -23.55
C GLN A 1051 9.82 31.14 -22.41
N ALA A 1052 8.50 30.96 -22.52
CA ALA A 1052 7.69 30.25 -21.55
C ALA A 1052 8.08 28.77 -21.42
N ASP A 1053 8.29 28.08 -22.54
CA ASP A 1053 8.77 26.69 -22.59
C ASP A 1053 10.14 26.55 -21.92
N ALA A 1054 11.03 27.54 -22.09
CA ALA A 1054 12.31 27.57 -21.40
C ALA A 1054 12.16 27.72 -19.87
N VAL A 1055 11.21 28.53 -19.42
CA VAL A 1055 10.88 28.68 -17.99
C VAL A 1055 10.33 27.36 -17.43
N ILE A 1056 9.34 26.74 -18.07
CA ILE A 1056 8.77 25.45 -17.63
C ILE A 1056 9.83 24.34 -17.62
N LYS A 1057 10.70 24.29 -18.63
CA LYS A 1057 11.79 23.33 -18.71
C LYS A 1057 12.78 23.48 -17.55
N ALA A 1058 13.07 24.72 -17.13
CA ALA A 1058 14.03 25.00 -16.07
C ALA A 1058 13.42 25.05 -14.66
N LEU A 1059 12.10 25.25 -14.56
CA LEU A 1059 11.32 25.33 -13.33
C LEU A 1059 10.06 24.44 -13.47
N PRO A 1060 10.22 23.10 -13.49
CA PRO A 1060 9.13 22.15 -13.77
C PRO A 1060 8.02 22.13 -12.71
N LYS A 1061 8.22 22.85 -11.60
CA LYS A 1061 7.21 23.09 -10.57
C LYS A 1061 6.06 23.94 -11.11
N TYR A 1062 6.34 24.96 -11.92
CA TYR A 1062 5.30 25.86 -12.43
C TYR A 1062 4.52 25.23 -13.57
N ARG A 1063 3.28 25.69 -13.74
CA ARG A 1063 2.46 25.54 -14.94
C ARG A 1063 2.18 26.92 -15.49
N TRP A 1064 1.84 27.03 -16.78
CA TRP A 1064 1.45 28.30 -17.36
C TRP A 1064 0.35 28.12 -18.41
N PHE A 1065 -0.40 29.18 -18.64
CA PHE A 1065 -1.39 29.27 -19.73
C PHE A 1065 -1.51 30.72 -20.23
N GLY A 1066 -2.21 30.86 -21.37
CA GLY A 1066 -2.45 32.11 -22.06
C GLY A 1066 -2.25 31.93 -23.57
N LEU A 1067 -3.08 32.55 -24.41
CA LEU A 1067 -2.80 32.66 -25.84
C LEU A 1067 -2.09 34.00 -26.10
N ASP A 1068 -1.41 34.08 -27.24
CA ASP A 1068 -0.77 35.33 -27.64
C ASP A 1068 -1.81 36.41 -27.99
N ARG A 1069 -1.34 37.63 -28.28
CA ARG A 1069 -2.19 38.76 -28.67
C ARG A 1069 -3.08 38.50 -29.91
N PHE A 1070 -2.83 37.47 -30.71
CA PHE A 1070 -3.62 37.08 -31.88
C PHE A 1070 -4.49 35.84 -31.65
N GLY A 1071 -4.43 35.22 -30.46
CA GLY A 1071 -5.17 34.01 -30.11
C GLY A 1071 -4.50 32.71 -30.57
N ALA A 1072 -3.21 32.75 -30.87
CA ALA A 1072 -2.39 31.59 -31.21
C ALA A 1072 -1.18 31.53 -30.26
N HIS A 1073 -0.01 31.11 -30.76
CA HIS A 1073 1.25 31.12 -30.02
C HIS A 1073 2.44 31.60 -30.88
N THR A 1074 2.18 32.50 -31.83
CA THR A 1074 3.15 33.10 -32.76
C THR A 1074 3.65 34.49 -32.32
N SER A 1075 3.08 35.08 -31.26
CA SER A 1075 3.45 36.42 -30.76
C SER A 1075 3.59 36.48 -29.23
N GLU A 1076 3.58 37.69 -28.68
CA GLU A 1076 3.68 37.96 -27.25
C GLU A 1076 2.39 37.54 -26.50
N HIS A 1077 2.56 37.04 -25.28
CA HIS A 1077 1.51 36.63 -24.37
C HIS A 1077 1.53 37.50 -23.11
N MET A 1078 0.38 37.54 -22.44
CA MET A 1078 0.23 38.00 -21.06
C MET A 1078 0.16 36.75 -20.18
N GLY A 1079 1.26 35.99 -20.16
CA GLY A 1079 1.29 34.61 -19.68
C GLY A 1079 1.14 34.53 -18.16
N ILE A 1080 0.29 33.63 -17.68
CA ILE A 1080 0.13 33.41 -16.23
C ILE A 1080 0.84 32.12 -15.85
N PHE A 1081 1.89 32.22 -15.04
CA PHE A 1081 2.54 31.07 -14.40
C PHE A 1081 2.01 30.90 -12.98
N TYR A 1082 1.82 29.67 -12.54
CA TYR A 1082 1.42 29.38 -11.17
C TYR A 1082 2.05 28.10 -10.64
N ASP A 1083 2.18 28.03 -9.32
CA ASP A 1083 2.63 26.84 -8.60
C ASP A 1083 1.42 25.95 -8.24
N PRO A 1084 1.20 24.81 -8.93
CA PRO A 1084 0.07 23.92 -8.70
C PRO A 1084 0.13 23.21 -7.34
N THR A 1085 1.26 23.29 -6.61
CA THR A 1085 1.37 22.80 -5.23
C THR A 1085 0.77 23.78 -4.22
N ARG A 1086 0.45 25.01 -4.64
CA ARG A 1086 -0.03 26.10 -3.80
C ARG A 1086 -1.39 26.63 -4.27
N LEU A 1087 -1.61 26.67 -5.58
CA LEU A 1087 -2.83 27.19 -6.20
C LEU A 1087 -3.46 26.14 -7.12
N CYS A 1088 -4.75 25.86 -6.91
CA CYS A 1088 -5.56 25.10 -7.85
C CYS A 1088 -6.21 26.05 -8.85
N LEU A 1089 -5.99 25.82 -10.14
CA LEU A 1089 -6.67 26.53 -11.21
C LEU A 1089 -8.12 26.02 -11.32
N LEU A 1090 -9.10 26.87 -11.05
CA LEU A 1090 -10.52 26.52 -11.13
C LEU A 1090 -11.12 26.85 -12.49
N GLU A 1091 -10.78 28.02 -13.02
CA GLU A 1091 -11.27 28.55 -14.29
C GLU A 1091 -10.24 29.51 -14.87
N HIS A 1092 -10.20 29.66 -16.19
CA HIS A 1092 -9.37 30.65 -16.85
C HIS A 1092 -9.93 31.06 -18.21
N GLY A 1093 -9.48 32.21 -18.70
CA GLY A 1093 -9.83 32.70 -20.02
C GLY A 1093 -8.95 33.87 -20.46
N GLN A 1094 -9.32 34.44 -21.60
CA GLN A 1094 -8.65 35.57 -22.21
C GLN A 1094 -9.68 36.48 -22.88
N PHE A 1095 -9.40 37.77 -22.90
CA PHE A 1095 -10.15 38.74 -23.72
C PHE A 1095 -9.23 39.79 -24.31
N TRP A 1096 -9.65 40.37 -25.43
CA TRP A 1096 -8.91 41.41 -26.15
C TRP A 1096 -9.36 42.80 -25.73
N LEU A 1097 -8.39 43.71 -25.60
CA LEU A 1097 -8.63 45.09 -25.19
C LEU A 1097 -9.15 45.89 -26.39
N SER A 1098 -10.42 45.69 -26.73
CA SER A 1098 -11.08 46.34 -27.87
C SER A 1098 -12.61 46.43 -27.66
N LYS A 1099 -13.32 47.00 -28.65
CA LYS A 1099 -14.80 47.00 -28.68
C LYS A 1099 -15.41 45.61 -28.88
N THR A 1100 -14.61 44.61 -29.29
CA THR A 1100 -15.04 43.23 -29.51
C THR A 1100 -14.15 42.28 -28.70
N PRO A 1101 -14.27 42.27 -27.36
CA PRO A 1101 -13.33 41.61 -26.47
C PRO A 1101 -13.26 40.09 -26.64
N ASP A 1102 -14.30 39.47 -27.19
CA ASP A 1102 -14.35 38.03 -27.44
C ASP A 1102 -13.74 37.62 -28.80
N LYS A 1103 -13.28 38.60 -29.61
CA LYS A 1103 -12.69 38.34 -30.93
C LYS A 1103 -11.16 38.35 -30.84
N PRO A 1104 -10.49 37.20 -31.08
CA PRO A 1104 -9.04 37.11 -31.11
C PRO A 1104 -8.39 38.10 -32.08
N GLY A 1105 -7.34 38.78 -31.62
CA GLY A 1105 -6.56 39.73 -32.43
C GLY A 1105 -7.28 41.04 -32.76
N SER A 1106 -8.38 41.38 -32.07
CA SER A 1106 -9.10 42.63 -32.32
C SER A 1106 -8.29 43.87 -31.85
N LEU A 1107 -8.28 44.91 -32.69
CA LEU A 1107 -7.58 46.18 -32.42
C LEU A 1107 -8.44 47.10 -31.55
N GLY A 1108 -7.85 47.63 -30.48
CA GLY A 1108 -8.51 48.56 -29.57
C GLY A 1108 -8.18 50.01 -29.86
N TRP A 1109 -9.21 50.85 -30.04
CA TRP A 1109 -9.17 52.31 -29.93
C TRP A 1109 -7.94 53.03 -30.53
N GLY A 1110 -7.47 52.60 -31.70
CA GLY A 1110 -6.37 53.24 -32.44
C GLY A 1110 -4.97 52.68 -32.14
N ALA A 1111 -4.83 51.70 -31.24
CA ALA A 1111 -3.57 51.01 -30.98
C ALA A 1111 -3.06 50.27 -32.23
N PRO A 1112 -1.73 50.27 -32.48
CA PRO A 1112 -1.16 49.70 -33.70
C PRO A 1112 -1.10 48.16 -33.68
N LEU A 1113 -1.25 47.55 -32.50
CA LEU A 1113 -1.23 46.10 -32.29
C LEU A 1113 -2.34 45.69 -31.32
N PRO A 1114 -2.90 44.47 -31.45
CA PRO A 1114 -3.85 43.95 -30.48
C PRO A 1114 -3.21 43.83 -29.09
N ARG A 1115 -3.97 44.18 -28.06
CA ARG A 1115 -3.62 43.94 -26.65
C ARG A 1115 -4.68 43.03 -26.04
N SER A 1116 -4.31 42.28 -25.00
CA SER A 1116 -5.22 41.34 -24.34
C SER A 1116 -4.93 41.24 -22.84
N ALA A 1117 -5.86 40.63 -22.12
CA ALA A 1117 -5.68 40.26 -20.73
C ALA A 1117 -6.05 38.79 -20.54
N ASN A 1118 -5.17 38.05 -19.86
CA ASN A 1118 -5.44 36.70 -19.41
C ASN A 1118 -5.96 36.74 -17.98
N TRP A 1119 -6.88 35.85 -17.65
CA TRP A 1119 -7.45 35.77 -16.30
C TRP A 1119 -7.61 34.33 -15.84
N ALA A 1120 -7.56 34.13 -14.53
CA ALA A 1120 -7.85 32.86 -13.88
C ALA A 1120 -8.49 33.04 -12.51
N ILE A 1121 -9.33 32.09 -12.14
CA ILE A 1121 -9.78 31.90 -10.77
C ILE A 1121 -8.90 30.82 -10.14
N PHE A 1122 -8.13 31.19 -9.13
CA PHE A 1122 -7.30 30.27 -8.36
C PHE A 1122 -7.89 30.04 -6.97
N ALA A 1123 -7.79 28.81 -6.47
CA ALA A 1123 -8.08 28.44 -5.08
C ALA A 1123 -6.79 28.10 -4.33
N GLN A 1124 -6.50 28.80 -3.24
CA GLN A 1124 -5.35 28.50 -2.40
C GLN A 1124 -5.53 27.15 -1.69
N GLY A 1125 -4.57 26.25 -1.84
CA GLY A 1125 -4.66 24.89 -1.28
C GLY A 1125 -5.84 24.07 -1.84
N CYS A 1126 -6.40 24.48 -2.98
CA CYS A 1126 -7.60 23.90 -3.58
C CYS A 1126 -8.90 24.08 -2.78
N ASP A 1127 -8.91 25.00 -1.82
CA ASP A 1127 -10.11 25.43 -1.11
C ASP A 1127 -10.87 26.51 -1.91
N ARG A 1128 -12.09 26.20 -2.36
CA ARG A 1128 -12.95 27.12 -3.13
C ARG A 1128 -13.38 28.35 -2.33
N ASN A 1129 -13.37 28.29 -0.99
CA ASN A 1129 -13.66 29.45 -0.14
C ASN A 1129 -12.50 30.44 -0.09
N ARG A 1130 -11.31 30.00 -0.52
CA ARG A 1130 -10.09 30.80 -0.66
C ARG A 1130 -9.79 31.10 -2.12
N ALA A 1131 -10.85 31.23 -2.93
CA ALA A 1131 -10.75 31.52 -4.35
C ALA A 1131 -10.58 33.02 -4.62
N PHE A 1132 -9.73 33.38 -5.58
CA PHE A 1132 -9.50 34.76 -6.01
C PHE A 1132 -9.31 34.84 -7.53
N LEU A 1133 -9.67 35.99 -8.11
CA LEU A 1133 -9.40 36.32 -9.50
C LEU A 1133 -7.96 36.83 -9.65
N PHE A 1134 -7.22 36.31 -10.61
CA PHE A 1134 -5.92 36.81 -11.04
C PHE A 1134 -6.01 37.23 -12.50
N MET A 1135 -5.53 38.43 -12.83
CA MET A 1135 -5.50 38.96 -14.19
C MET A 1135 -4.12 39.48 -14.53
N ASP A 1136 -3.69 39.27 -15.77
CA ASP A 1136 -2.44 39.78 -16.31
C ASP A 1136 -2.66 40.53 -17.62
N THR A 1137 -2.08 41.72 -17.78
CA THR A 1137 -2.29 42.54 -18.99
C THR A 1137 -1.10 43.43 -19.37
N HIS A 1138 -1.09 43.86 -20.63
CA HIS A 1138 -0.09 44.77 -21.18
C HIS A 1138 -0.78 45.82 -22.07
N LEU A 1139 -0.64 47.11 -21.75
CA LEU A 1139 -1.34 48.18 -22.45
C LEU A 1139 -0.53 48.75 -23.64
N ALA A 1140 -1.17 49.58 -24.47
CA ALA A 1140 -0.56 50.20 -25.65
C ALA A 1140 0.53 51.24 -25.28
N ASN A 1141 1.63 51.27 -26.04
CA ASN A 1141 2.91 51.83 -25.62
C ASN A 1141 3.36 53.11 -26.35
N ARG A 1142 2.60 53.65 -27.32
CA ARG A 1142 2.92 54.99 -27.87
C ARG A 1142 2.49 56.06 -26.88
N ASP A 1143 3.14 57.22 -26.91
CA ASP A 1143 2.97 58.29 -25.92
C ASP A 1143 1.54 58.87 -25.90
N ILE A 1144 1.31 60.02 -26.53
CA ILE A 1144 0.01 60.69 -26.50
C ILE A 1144 -1.03 59.99 -27.40
N GLU A 1145 -0.56 59.28 -28.44
CA GLU A 1145 -1.41 58.65 -29.44
C GLU A 1145 -2.23 57.47 -28.91
N ASP A 1146 -1.72 56.76 -27.90
CA ASP A 1146 -2.40 55.60 -27.31
C ASP A 1146 -3.05 55.92 -25.95
N GLU A 1147 -3.03 57.17 -25.47
CA GLU A 1147 -3.61 57.54 -24.18
C GLU A 1147 -5.10 57.15 -24.06
N GLN A 1148 -5.89 57.50 -25.07
CA GLN A 1148 -7.31 57.11 -25.14
C GLN A 1148 -7.50 55.59 -25.24
N ALA A 1149 -6.56 54.87 -25.87
CA ALA A 1149 -6.62 53.42 -25.92
C ALA A 1149 -6.33 52.78 -24.55
N ARG A 1150 -5.37 53.34 -23.78
CA ARG A 1150 -5.08 52.91 -22.41
C ARG A 1150 -6.25 53.17 -21.47
N VAL A 1151 -6.90 54.34 -21.57
CA VAL A 1151 -8.08 54.69 -20.75
C VAL A 1151 -9.24 53.72 -21.01
N HIS A 1152 -9.65 53.51 -22.27
CA HIS A 1152 -10.72 52.56 -22.57
C HIS A 1152 -10.35 51.11 -22.25
N SER A 1153 -9.07 50.74 -22.35
CA SER A 1153 -8.60 49.41 -21.93
C SER A 1153 -8.75 49.23 -20.42
N ALA A 1154 -8.39 50.24 -19.63
CA ALA A 1154 -8.58 50.24 -18.18
C ALA A 1154 -10.07 50.12 -17.80
N GLU A 1155 -10.96 50.84 -18.48
CA GLU A 1155 -12.41 50.74 -18.28
C GLU A 1155 -12.93 49.32 -18.54
N LEU A 1156 -12.48 48.71 -19.64
CA LEU A 1156 -12.83 47.34 -19.98
C LEU A 1156 -12.29 46.34 -18.94
N ILE A 1157 -11.05 46.51 -18.48
CA ILE A 1157 -10.45 45.66 -17.45
C ILE A 1157 -11.25 45.74 -16.15
N VAL A 1158 -11.64 46.93 -15.69
CA VAL A 1158 -12.49 47.08 -14.49
C VAL A 1158 -13.84 46.40 -14.67
N ASN A 1159 -14.48 46.54 -15.84
CA ASN A 1159 -15.76 45.89 -16.13
C ASN A 1159 -15.66 44.37 -16.15
N MET A 1160 -14.61 43.82 -16.78
CA MET A 1160 -14.36 42.38 -16.83
C MET A 1160 -13.97 41.82 -15.45
N ALA A 1161 -13.16 42.55 -14.69
CA ALA A 1161 -12.76 42.13 -13.36
C ALA A 1161 -13.95 42.08 -12.39
N ARG A 1162 -14.87 43.07 -12.44
CA ARG A 1162 -16.14 43.03 -11.69
C ARG A 1162 -17.01 41.83 -12.08
N ARG A 1163 -17.04 41.47 -13.37
CA ARG A 1163 -17.80 40.33 -13.88
C ARG A 1163 -17.21 39.00 -13.40
N TYR A 1164 -15.90 38.80 -13.55
CA TYR A 1164 -15.24 37.52 -13.26
C TYR A 1164 -14.95 37.30 -11.77
N ALA A 1165 -14.73 38.37 -11.00
CA ALA A 1165 -14.46 38.25 -9.57
C ALA A 1165 -15.72 37.86 -8.78
N GLU A 1166 -16.91 38.25 -9.24
CA GLU A 1166 -18.17 38.12 -8.50
C GLU A 1166 -18.05 38.75 -7.09
N LYS A 1167 -17.90 37.92 -6.05
CA LYS A 1167 -17.67 38.33 -4.64
C LYS A 1167 -16.24 38.06 -4.14
N ARG A 1168 -15.38 37.50 -4.99
CA ARG A 1168 -14.02 37.07 -4.65
C ARG A 1168 -13.04 38.26 -4.67
N PRO A 1169 -11.94 38.19 -3.89
CA PRO A 1169 -10.82 39.10 -4.08
C PRO A 1169 -10.25 39.02 -5.51
N ALA A 1170 -9.65 40.11 -5.99
CA ALA A 1170 -9.02 40.18 -7.31
C ALA A 1170 -7.63 40.80 -7.26
N ILE A 1171 -6.75 40.31 -8.13
CA ILE A 1171 -5.37 40.75 -8.31
C ILE A 1171 -5.17 41.03 -9.80
N LEU A 1172 -4.60 42.18 -10.14
CA LEU A 1172 -4.19 42.53 -11.48
C LEU A 1172 -2.69 42.81 -11.49
N THR A 1173 -1.94 42.06 -12.29
CA THR A 1173 -0.57 42.39 -12.70
C THR A 1173 -0.61 43.06 -14.06
N ALA A 1174 0.14 44.13 -14.23
CA ALA A 1174 0.12 44.85 -15.50
C ALA A 1174 1.42 45.57 -15.79
N ASP A 1175 1.75 45.64 -17.08
CA ASP A 1175 2.51 46.74 -17.64
C ASP A 1175 1.53 47.73 -18.29
N LEU A 1176 1.38 48.89 -17.67
CA LEU A 1176 0.43 49.91 -18.09
C LEU A 1176 0.96 50.80 -19.21
N ASN A 1177 2.27 50.80 -19.50
CA ASN A 1177 2.93 51.81 -20.33
C ASN A 1177 2.47 53.25 -19.98
N ALA A 1178 2.18 53.50 -18.70
CA ALA A 1178 1.65 54.75 -18.20
C ALA A 1178 1.98 54.90 -16.72
N ASP A 1179 2.34 56.12 -16.33
CA ASP A 1179 2.68 56.43 -14.95
C ASP A 1179 1.45 56.40 -14.02
N PRO A 1180 1.68 56.33 -12.70
CA PRO A 1180 0.62 56.32 -11.69
C PRO A 1180 -0.27 57.57 -11.66
N GLU A 1181 0.18 58.68 -12.26
CA GLU A 1181 -0.58 59.92 -12.38
C GLU A 1181 -1.46 59.94 -13.66
N SER A 1182 -1.40 58.90 -14.49
CA SER A 1182 -2.16 58.81 -15.73
C SER A 1182 -3.65 58.57 -15.51
N GLN A 1183 -4.47 58.99 -16.48
CA GLN A 1183 -5.91 58.74 -16.47
C GLN A 1183 -6.24 57.24 -16.47
N ALA A 1184 -5.45 56.41 -17.16
CA ALA A 1184 -5.68 54.96 -17.20
C ALA A 1184 -5.46 54.30 -15.82
N HIS A 1185 -4.43 54.73 -15.07
CA HIS A 1185 -4.23 54.29 -13.69
C HIS A 1185 -5.39 54.74 -12.79
N ALA A 1186 -5.81 56.01 -12.92
CA ALA A 1186 -6.94 56.55 -12.17
C ALA A 1186 -8.24 55.74 -12.42
N VAL A 1187 -8.49 55.29 -13.66
CA VAL A 1187 -9.62 54.41 -13.98
C VAL A 1187 -9.50 53.05 -13.28
N LEU A 1188 -8.35 52.39 -13.32
CA LEU A 1188 -8.14 51.13 -12.60
C LEU A 1188 -8.33 51.32 -11.09
N ALA A 1189 -7.88 52.45 -10.55
CA ALA A 1189 -7.99 52.82 -9.13
C ALA A 1189 -9.44 53.09 -8.67
N THR A 1190 -10.42 53.18 -9.58
CA THR A 1190 -11.85 53.25 -9.21
C THR A 1190 -12.38 51.96 -8.59
N TRP A 1191 -11.66 50.85 -8.76
CA TRP A 1191 -12.07 49.55 -8.21
C TRP A 1191 -10.92 48.78 -7.55
N PHE A 1192 -9.69 48.91 -8.06
CA PHE A 1192 -8.50 48.34 -7.45
C PHE A 1192 -7.76 49.35 -6.56
N THR A 1193 -6.92 48.84 -5.66
CA THR A 1193 -5.97 49.59 -4.84
C THR A 1193 -4.55 49.27 -5.32
N ASP A 1194 -3.74 50.30 -5.59
CA ASP A 1194 -2.34 50.12 -5.99
C ASP A 1194 -1.50 49.57 -4.82
N ALA A 1195 -0.95 48.36 -5.01
CA ALA A 1195 -0.20 47.63 -4.00
C ALA A 1195 1.05 48.40 -3.53
N TRP A 1196 1.71 49.14 -4.43
CA TRP A 1196 2.87 49.96 -4.08
C TRP A 1196 2.48 51.06 -3.12
N THR A 1197 1.31 51.68 -3.30
CA THR A 1197 0.83 52.76 -2.42
C THR A 1197 0.18 52.25 -1.13
N ALA A 1198 -0.35 51.02 -1.12
CA ALA A 1198 -1.03 50.44 0.03
C ALA A 1198 -0.10 49.68 1.01
N ALA A 1199 1.03 49.14 0.52
CA ALA A 1199 1.93 48.36 1.36
C ALA A 1199 2.61 49.23 2.44
N ALA A 1200 2.60 48.76 3.70
CA ALA A 1200 3.36 49.36 4.78
C ALA A 1200 4.87 49.09 4.65
N ASN A 1201 5.25 47.94 4.10
CA ASN A 1201 6.64 47.52 3.91
C ASN A 1201 6.98 47.52 2.42
N ARG A 1202 7.84 48.45 1.98
CA ARG A 1202 8.28 48.60 0.58
C ARG A 1202 9.79 48.48 0.49
N SER A 1203 10.30 47.86 -0.56
CA SER A 1203 11.75 47.77 -0.83
C SER A 1203 12.06 47.85 -2.31
N GLY A 1204 13.26 48.35 -2.66
CA GLY A 1204 13.64 48.63 -4.04
C GLY A 1204 13.12 49.98 -4.56
N PRO A 1205 13.49 50.37 -5.80
CA PRO A 1205 13.04 51.61 -6.40
C PRO A 1205 11.54 51.56 -6.78
N PRO A 1206 10.81 52.69 -6.71
CA PRO A 1206 9.42 52.74 -7.16
C PRO A 1206 9.27 52.65 -8.68
N LYS A 1207 10.29 53.02 -9.44
CA LYS A 1207 10.32 52.95 -10.91
C LYS A 1207 10.83 51.58 -11.35
N THR A 1208 10.26 51.04 -12.43
CA THR A 1208 10.43 49.64 -12.87
C THR A 1208 11.10 49.53 -14.24
N PHE A 1209 10.82 50.43 -15.19
CA PHE A 1209 11.47 50.44 -16.52
C PHE A 1209 12.90 50.99 -16.46
N HIS A 1210 13.86 50.32 -17.08
CA HIS A 1210 15.27 50.72 -17.05
C HIS A 1210 16.06 50.46 -18.34
N ASP A 1211 15.46 49.93 -19.42
CA ASP A 1211 16.08 49.69 -20.73
C ASP A 1211 17.48 49.02 -20.67
N PHE A 1212 17.62 47.99 -19.82
CA PHE A 1212 18.90 47.30 -19.52
C PHE A 1212 20.04 48.20 -18.96
N THR A 1213 19.79 49.46 -18.64
CA THR A 1213 20.77 50.38 -18.02
C THR A 1213 20.94 50.14 -16.51
N GLY A 1214 19.90 49.62 -15.87
CA GLY A 1214 19.80 49.47 -14.41
C GLY A 1214 19.39 50.75 -13.67
N ILE A 1215 19.20 51.86 -14.38
CA ILE A 1215 18.73 53.13 -13.83
C ILE A 1215 17.24 53.24 -14.17
N PRO A 1216 16.32 53.12 -13.19
CA PRO A 1216 14.90 53.08 -13.51
C PRO A 1216 14.32 54.47 -13.78
N THR A 1217 13.55 54.62 -14.85
CA THR A 1217 13.00 55.91 -15.34
C THR A 1217 11.52 56.08 -15.03
N ASP A 1218 10.70 55.04 -15.15
CA ASP A 1218 9.23 55.15 -15.09
C ASP A 1218 8.60 54.02 -14.25
N ARG A 1219 7.44 54.26 -13.60
CA ARG A 1219 6.71 53.21 -12.84
C ARG A 1219 5.52 52.73 -13.66
N ILE A 1220 5.78 51.79 -14.56
CA ILE A 1220 4.77 51.29 -15.50
C ILE A 1220 4.33 49.85 -15.19
N ASP A 1221 5.13 49.08 -14.44
CA ASP A 1221 4.73 47.77 -13.93
C ASP A 1221 4.04 47.90 -12.57
N THR A 1222 2.85 47.32 -12.45
CA THR A 1222 2.03 47.44 -11.23
C THR A 1222 1.40 46.12 -10.79
N ILE A 1223 1.13 46.04 -9.49
CA ILE A 1223 0.24 45.05 -8.89
C ILE A 1223 -0.91 45.83 -8.25
N MET A 1224 -2.14 45.51 -8.64
CA MET A 1224 -3.35 46.19 -8.21
C MET A 1224 -4.27 45.18 -7.51
N LEU A 1225 -4.89 45.55 -6.39
CA LEU A 1225 -5.59 44.63 -5.48
C LEU A 1225 -7.04 45.06 -5.20
N HIS A 1226 -7.97 44.12 -5.16
CA HIS A 1226 -9.35 44.32 -4.70
C HIS A 1226 -9.69 43.25 -3.66
N GLY A 1227 -10.14 43.65 -2.47
CA GLY A 1227 -10.51 42.69 -1.42
C GLY A 1227 -9.36 41.85 -0.85
N ALA A 1228 -8.10 42.26 -1.04
CA ALA A 1228 -6.90 41.58 -0.53
C ALA A 1228 -6.07 42.52 0.37
N ILE A 1229 -5.41 41.95 1.38
CA ILE A 1229 -4.56 42.67 2.34
C ILE A 1229 -3.10 42.47 1.95
N ILE A 1230 -2.38 43.56 1.70
CA ILE A 1230 -0.97 43.51 1.33
C ILE A 1230 -0.04 43.57 2.56
N SER A 1231 0.91 42.62 2.62
CA SER A 1231 1.92 42.54 3.69
C SER A 1231 3.21 43.28 3.32
N SER A 1232 3.68 43.09 2.08
CA SER A 1232 4.91 43.71 1.58
C SER A 1232 4.92 43.76 0.06
N ILE A 1233 5.62 44.75 -0.48
CA ILE A 1233 5.93 44.87 -1.91
C ILE A 1233 7.40 45.18 -2.13
N LYS A 1234 7.96 44.68 -3.23
CA LYS A 1234 9.36 44.84 -3.59
C LYS A 1234 9.52 44.97 -5.10
N THR A 1235 10.35 45.91 -5.53
CA THR A 1235 10.92 45.93 -6.89
C THR A 1235 12.26 45.18 -6.85
N ASP A 1236 12.37 44.04 -7.53
CA ASP A 1236 13.60 43.24 -7.51
C ASP A 1236 14.58 43.69 -8.58
N THR A 1237 15.71 44.26 -8.15
CA THR A 1237 16.78 44.78 -9.02
C THR A 1237 17.89 43.76 -9.29
N PHE A 1238 17.63 42.46 -9.07
CA PHE A 1238 18.63 41.41 -9.25
C PHE A 1238 19.18 41.35 -10.68
N HIS A 1239 20.51 41.40 -10.77
CA HIS A 1239 21.28 41.33 -12.01
C HIS A 1239 22.64 40.67 -11.78
N LYS A 1240 23.34 40.31 -12.87
CA LYS A 1240 24.71 39.77 -12.83
C LYS A 1240 25.64 40.58 -13.72
N GLY A 1241 26.58 41.31 -13.11
CA GLY A 1241 27.50 42.18 -13.83
C GLY A 1241 26.74 43.32 -14.51
N ARG A 1242 26.79 43.41 -15.84
CA ARG A 1242 26.00 44.37 -16.63
C ARG A 1242 24.75 43.75 -17.27
N ALA A 1243 24.43 42.49 -16.97
CA ALA A 1243 23.30 41.78 -17.56
C ALA A 1243 22.10 41.77 -16.61
N TYR A 1244 20.93 42.14 -17.15
CA TYR A 1244 19.64 42.14 -16.46
C TYR A 1244 18.70 41.07 -17.03
N PRO A 1245 17.76 40.54 -16.24
CA PRO A 1245 16.84 39.51 -16.70
C PRO A 1245 15.84 40.03 -17.74
N SER A 1246 15.49 41.33 -17.66
CA SER A 1246 14.62 42.06 -18.59
C SER A 1246 15.04 43.55 -18.62
N ASP A 1247 14.44 44.35 -19.49
CA ASP A 1247 14.51 45.83 -19.47
C ASP A 1247 13.62 46.45 -18.37
N HIS A 1248 12.79 45.64 -17.72
CA HIS A 1248 12.00 46.00 -16.55
C HIS A 1248 12.47 45.23 -15.31
N PHE A 1249 12.38 45.88 -14.15
CA PHE A 1249 12.49 45.21 -12.86
C PHE A 1249 11.15 44.55 -12.48
N PRO A 1250 11.12 43.26 -12.11
CA PRO A 1250 9.91 42.62 -11.63
C PRO A 1250 9.45 43.20 -10.30
N VAL A 1251 8.13 43.25 -10.13
CA VAL A 1251 7.46 43.67 -8.90
C VAL A 1251 6.91 42.44 -8.18
N GLU A 1252 7.25 42.29 -6.91
CA GLU A 1252 6.88 41.16 -6.05
C GLU A 1252 6.00 41.66 -4.91
N ALA A 1253 4.86 41.01 -4.66
CA ALA A 1253 3.99 41.30 -3.52
C ALA A 1253 3.68 40.03 -2.72
N VAL A 1254 3.53 40.19 -1.41
CA VAL A 1254 2.98 39.15 -0.52
C VAL A 1254 1.65 39.67 0.02
N ILE A 1255 0.58 38.94 -0.25
CA ILE A 1255 -0.79 39.33 0.10
C ILE A 1255 -1.48 38.22 0.89
N SER A 1256 -2.58 38.56 1.55
CA SER A 1256 -3.50 37.63 2.22
C SER A 1256 -4.93 38.04 1.93
N PHE A 1257 -5.88 37.12 2.08
CA PHE A 1257 -7.30 37.43 1.89
C PHE A 1257 -8.01 37.43 3.25
N PRO A 1258 -8.96 38.34 3.48
CA PRO A 1258 -9.79 38.30 4.68
C PRO A 1258 -10.61 37.00 4.70
N MET A 1259 -10.59 36.28 5.83
CA MET A 1259 -11.41 35.07 6.01
C MET A 1259 -12.90 35.45 5.93
N PRO A 1260 -13.75 34.64 5.26
CA PRO A 1260 -15.19 34.82 5.35
C PRO A 1260 -15.59 34.77 6.82
N THR A 1261 -16.27 35.81 7.30
CA THR A 1261 -16.93 35.72 8.60
C THR A 1261 -18.17 34.85 8.39
N ASP A 1262 -18.28 33.75 9.15
CA ASP A 1262 -19.47 32.92 9.18
C ASP A 1262 -20.68 33.80 9.53
N THR A 1263 -21.45 34.15 8.52
CA THR A 1263 -22.81 34.64 8.69
C THR A 1263 -23.74 33.73 7.91
N HIS A 1264 -24.29 32.77 8.67
CA HIS A 1264 -25.46 31.91 8.43
C HIS A 1264 -25.35 30.73 7.47
#